data_AF-A0A9W6VNT2-F1
#
_entry.id   AF-A0A9W6VNT2-F1
#
_cell.length_a   1.000
_cell.length_b   1.000
_cell.length_c   1.000
_cell.angle_alpha   90.00
_cell.angle_beta   90.00
_cell.angle_gamma   90.00
#
_symmetry.space_group_name_H-M   'P 1'
#
loop_
_entity.id
_entity.type
_entity.pdbx_description
1 polymer ?
#
loop_
_entity_poly.entity_id
_entity_poly.type
_entity_poly.pdbx_seq_one_letter_code
_entity_poly.pdbx_strand_id
1 'polypeptide(L)'
;MANESQRIQLQRTLKAWRDSLIDISGRNRLLSFRHTRTATLEIKRPDAATLLDRLGTGWKFAALPEDEEDFDLDLIDFGIVTQKTTDRSLRSALHRLRSTATQAFNDTGLWVLQLGAGFLDWREPGSDVVNRAPLLLYPVALERDDDGDYLLRAAEDEDPVPNPALAVKMGQLGFAWPDPDEMKDLPGTLNAVRAAVGSRDGWETSDRVVLATFQSHKEAMYRDLLDHEDQVLDHPMVQVIALGPRAETPGDALDFDPVDPERIDEVQPPERIPLVLDADTSQRQCVAAALDGRSFVMDGPPGTGKSQTIANIIAVLMHAGRSVLFVSEKAAALDVVQNRLEDVGFGSFILPLHSHKATRKQVATALGDFARERPVAVGRMEDSGRSRLRGVREQLSAYAAAMNEVRQPLNRSVHDVIGMIDVLRNVPSMPVRLPEALNGESLYAIVAAAESIAESWRPVAEGERFAWRGLREAGSPRSALDLLAESTDALGRRLEAYRGLIEYLRIERLVDTTELIDLLAATEDRRSIPVSWLTAQALDPFRTAVSDFTQRLGAVRTDEAALAADLGDRWDLLPRDLEPGVPSAESALATLAPEGIDPEPFTASRLRQLADEFEATARRLTHHVGTLADIAADFGMPAPTTLSEAFALHELTTIARAARPEEWWLRPDGRAAGQHAADELERDLTALAAAEAAASDVFTDKVPTAAGLPDLARRFADDHRGVHRLTAAYRADKRLVAELTVSGECDKTVISRLPQAVAWQEATARLRRSVATHSTVLGSYWAGRQTDFAAIRQALSAAARVVELTPNAIDRTMLASQVTAGGRLKRETAEAADAVRSELAEWYARLVPAPRPGGRPRLAQGSLVDAARWYAAHVKVFSAAARTASLVQGICDHETEPTVSRAREVIARIQAHRARVTEFEQSAADDRMVLGDLYTGRTTDLDGLRRAIDWTASVRREDRPMSSDTARVFLDSQPDQTLTRLHASWREALDGFCDLFEARPDLRRTMTGAFPDVRTAISAVRADGSGPEEWQAVRKAREALRAYGLEELVDRASALGLDAGHFPDVVRRSVLDAWLEHHLAQDTRFGSIRAVGRDRLVQEFRDLDRTLVSNAHADVIAACNARRPRPNVGQATILTNEAKKKSRHLSVRALLERTSDVVQRIKPCFMMSPLTVSQFLPPSFHFDVVIFDEASQVLPQDAINCVYRAGSLIVAGDEKQLPPTNFFAHTEEEDDEYEEEAPDSFESLLDMCKGVGVLPSLSRCAGITAADTSR
;
A
#
# COMPACT_ATOMS: atom_id res chain seq x y z
N MET A 1 -13.56 40.08 31.54
CA MET A 1 -13.49 40.58 30.14
C MET A 1 -13.16 39.49 29.13
N ALA A 2 -11.91 39.01 28.94
CA ALA A 2 -11.61 37.98 27.92
C ALA A 2 -12.44 36.68 28.11
N ASN A 3 -12.23 35.98 29.23
CA ASN A 3 -12.97 34.80 29.67
C ASN A 3 -14.51 34.96 29.62
N GLU A 4 -15.01 36.14 29.97
CA GLU A 4 -16.45 36.44 29.94
C GLU A 4 -16.99 36.63 28.51
N SER A 5 -16.20 37.22 27.61
CA SER A 5 -16.51 37.27 26.18
C SER A 5 -16.44 35.89 25.51
N GLN A 6 -15.55 35.00 25.98
CA GLN A 6 -15.51 33.60 25.58
C GLN A 6 -16.75 32.85 26.08
N ARG A 7 -17.15 32.96 27.36
CA ARG A 7 -18.36 32.29 27.88
C ARG A 7 -19.62 32.76 27.15
N ILE A 8 -19.75 34.06 26.84
CA ILE A 8 -20.84 34.60 26.01
C ILE A 8 -20.84 34.01 24.60
N GLN A 9 -19.68 33.86 23.96
CA GLN A 9 -19.60 33.26 22.63
C GLN A 9 -19.88 31.75 22.67
N LEU A 10 -19.39 31.05 23.70
CA LEU A 10 -19.64 29.63 23.93
C LEU A 10 -21.12 29.34 24.17
N GLN A 11 -21.79 30.18 24.98
CA GLN A 11 -23.25 30.13 25.17
C GLN A 11 -24.02 30.38 23.87
N ARG A 12 -23.53 31.25 22.97
CA ARG A 12 -24.13 31.43 21.64
C ARG A 12 -23.94 30.20 20.75
N THR A 13 -22.75 29.61 20.72
CA THR A 13 -22.48 28.40 19.93
C THR A 13 -23.30 27.21 20.47
N LEU A 14 -23.30 26.98 21.78
CA LEU A 14 -24.11 25.94 22.41
C LEU A 14 -25.61 26.17 22.21
N LYS A 15 -26.10 27.41 22.30
CA LYS A 15 -27.48 27.74 21.94
C LYS A 15 -27.76 27.43 20.47
N ALA A 16 -26.88 27.80 19.54
CA ALA A 16 -27.08 27.53 18.11
C ALA A 16 -27.10 26.03 17.80
N TRP A 17 -26.20 25.24 18.39
CA TRP A 17 -26.24 23.78 18.32
C TRP A 17 -27.52 23.20 18.93
N ARG A 18 -27.92 23.67 20.11
CA ARG A 18 -29.15 23.21 20.77
C ARG A 18 -30.39 23.55 19.95
N ASP A 19 -30.50 24.78 19.45
CA ASP A 19 -31.62 25.21 18.60
C ASP A 19 -31.60 24.54 17.21
N SER A 20 -30.46 23.98 16.74
CA SER A 20 -30.43 23.13 15.53
C SER A 20 -30.78 21.66 15.76
N LEU A 21 -30.98 21.23 17.01
CA LEU A 21 -31.50 19.89 17.33
C LEU A 21 -33.03 19.80 17.26
N ILE A 22 -33.78 20.91 17.37
CA ILE A 22 -35.25 20.94 17.25
C ILE A 22 -35.67 21.95 16.20
N ASP A 23 -36.38 21.50 15.16
CA ASP A 23 -37.15 22.42 14.34
C ASP A 23 -38.32 23.00 15.15
N ILE A 24 -38.20 24.28 15.52
CA ILE A 24 -39.22 25.06 16.25
C ILE A 24 -40.09 25.94 15.31
N SER A 25 -39.98 25.72 13.99
CA SER A 25 -40.75 26.40 12.95
C SER A 25 -42.11 25.75 12.68
N GLY A 26 -42.85 26.31 11.73
CA GLY A 26 -44.09 25.73 11.21
C GLY A 26 -43.90 24.55 10.26
N ARG A 27 -42.66 24.09 9.97
CA ARG A 27 -42.39 22.87 9.19
C ARG A 27 -42.48 21.61 10.07
N ASN A 28 -42.15 21.70 11.36
CA ASN A 28 -42.25 20.56 12.29
C ASN A 28 -43.70 20.12 12.54
N ARG A 29 -44.00 18.86 12.18
CA ARG A 29 -45.31 18.21 12.39
C ARG A 29 -45.72 18.03 13.86
N LEU A 30 -44.80 18.17 14.80
CA LEU A 30 -45.10 18.24 16.24
C LEU A 30 -45.65 19.60 16.67
N LEU A 31 -45.47 20.65 15.87
CA LEU A 31 -45.95 22.01 16.15
C LEU A 31 -47.09 22.43 15.21
N SER A 32 -46.97 22.10 13.93
CA SER A 32 -47.95 22.40 12.88
C SER A 32 -48.19 21.18 11.98
N PHE A 33 -48.95 20.22 12.49
CA PHE A 33 -49.33 19.00 11.81
C PHE A 33 -50.22 19.26 10.59
N ARG A 34 -49.85 18.66 9.45
CA ARG A 34 -50.60 18.66 8.19
C ARG A 34 -50.74 17.23 7.67
N HIS A 35 -51.88 16.91 7.04
CA HIS A 35 -52.11 15.61 6.43
C HIS A 35 -51.47 15.52 5.04
N THR A 36 -50.60 14.53 4.81
CA THR A 36 -50.13 14.16 3.48
C THR A 36 -50.98 13.04 2.88
N ARG A 37 -51.03 12.95 1.54
CA ARG A 37 -51.80 11.90 0.83
C ARG A 37 -51.33 10.48 1.15
N THR A 38 -50.04 10.27 1.43
CA THR A 38 -49.40 8.94 1.45
C THR A 38 -48.68 8.58 2.76
N ALA A 39 -48.48 9.51 3.70
CA ALA A 39 -47.71 9.27 4.93
C ALA A 39 -48.43 9.70 6.23
N THR A 40 -49.76 9.87 6.21
CA THR A 40 -50.56 10.09 7.44
C THR A 40 -51.91 9.39 7.40
N LEU A 41 -52.37 8.85 8.53
CA LEU A 41 -53.68 8.22 8.69
C LEU A 41 -54.39 8.76 9.93
N GLU A 42 -55.46 9.53 9.73
CA GLU A 42 -56.35 9.97 10.82
C GLU A 42 -57.31 8.84 11.17
N ILE A 43 -57.44 8.51 12.45
CA ILE A 43 -58.37 7.48 12.92
C ILE A 43 -59.76 8.11 13.09
N LYS A 44 -60.79 7.49 12.51
CA LYS A 44 -62.19 7.94 12.55
C LYS A 44 -63.07 7.08 13.44
N ARG A 45 -62.83 5.76 13.43
CA ARG A 45 -63.41 4.79 14.37
C ARG A 45 -62.34 3.74 14.71
N PRO A 46 -62.28 3.19 15.93
CA PRO A 46 -63.09 3.52 17.11
C PRO A 46 -62.77 4.92 17.68
N ASP A 47 -63.38 5.28 18.81
CA ASP A 47 -62.94 6.43 19.60
C ASP A 47 -61.50 6.25 20.15
N ALA A 48 -60.90 7.37 20.57
CA ALA A 48 -59.51 7.41 21.03
C ALA A 48 -59.22 6.55 22.26
N ALA A 49 -60.15 6.46 23.23
CA ALA A 49 -59.92 5.66 24.44
C ALA A 49 -59.96 4.17 24.11
N THR A 50 -60.99 3.73 23.38
CA THR A 50 -61.13 2.34 22.93
C THR A 50 -59.95 1.89 22.04
N LEU A 51 -59.44 2.78 21.17
CA LEU A 51 -58.24 2.51 20.36
C LEU A 51 -57.03 2.20 21.25
N LEU A 52 -56.71 3.12 22.17
CA LEU A 52 -55.51 3.05 23.01
C LEU A 52 -55.54 1.81 23.94
N ASP A 53 -56.69 1.50 24.55
CA ASP A 53 -56.88 0.32 25.41
C ASP A 53 -56.59 -1.01 24.68
N ARG A 54 -56.79 -1.07 23.36
CA ARG A 54 -56.57 -2.29 22.55
C ARG A 54 -55.20 -2.38 21.86
N LEU A 55 -54.36 -1.35 21.90
CA LEU A 55 -53.01 -1.39 21.31
C LEU A 55 -52.15 -2.52 21.88
N GLY A 56 -52.35 -2.90 23.14
CA GLY A 56 -51.60 -3.98 23.81
C GLY A 56 -51.92 -5.40 23.33
N THR A 57 -53.07 -5.62 22.68
CA THR A 57 -53.36 -6.88 21.97
C THR A 57 -53.04 -6.80 20.48
N GLY A 58 -53.10 -5.58 19.92
CA GLY A 58 -53.06 -5.30 18.50
C GLY A 58 -54.46 -5.26 17.88
N TRP A 59 -54.63 -4.45 16.85
CA TRP A 59 -55.90 -4.28 16.13
C TRP A 59 -55.66 -4.16 14.62
N LYS A 60 -56.37 -4.97 13.82
CA LYS A 60 -56.38 -4.86 12.36
C LYS A 60 -57.08 -3.58 11.89
N PHE A 61 -56.64 -3.03 10.77
CA PHE A 61 -57.42 -2.01 10.04
C PHE A 61 -58.70 -2.62 9.44
N ALA A 62 -59.70 -1.77 9.21
CA ALA A 62 -60.94 -2.16 8.55
C ALA A 62 -60.70 -2.47 7.07
N ALA A 63 -61.43 -3.46 6.53
CA ALA A 63 -61.49 -3.71 5.09
C ALA A 63 -62.30 -2.61 4.39
N LEU A 64 -61.83 -2.19 3.22
CA LEU A 64 -62.43 -1.15 2.37
C LEU A 64 -62.67 -1.72 0.94
N PRO A 65 -63.52 -1.11 0.12
CA PRO A 65 -63.63 -1.47 -1.30
C PRO A 65 -62.32 -1.21 -2.07
N GLU A 66 -62.15 -1.89 -3.21
CA GLU A 66 -60.97 -1.67 -4.09
C GLU A 66 -61.08 -0.37 -4.90
N ASP A 67 -62.29 -0.03 -5.35
CA ASP A 67 -62.61 1.13 -6.20
C ASP A 67 -63.49 2.18 -5.46
N GLU A 68 -63.55 3.40 -6.01
CA GLU A 68 -64.36 4.51 -5.46
C GLU A 68 -65.84 4.41 -5.88
N GLU A 69 -66.62 3.59 -5.17
CA GLU A 69 -68.09 3.67 -5.14
C GLU A 69 -68.58 4.52 -3.95
N ASP A 70 -69.87 4.90 -3.94
CA ASP A 70 -70.54 5.58 -2.81
C ASP A 70 -70.71 4.62 -1.60
N PHE A 71 -69.58 4.29 -0.96
CA PHE A 71 -69.51 3.38 0.19
C PHE A 71 -69.54 4.16 1.51
N ASP A 72 -70.61 3.98 2.29
CA ASP A 72 -70.76 4.63 3.59
C ASP A 72 -69.86 3.97 4.65
N LEU A 73 -68.80 4.69 5.05
CA LEU A 73 -67.85 4.29 6.09
C LEU A 73 -68.52 4.09 7.47
N ASP A 74 -69.69 4.68 7.70
CA ASP A 74 -70.42 4.52 8.96
C ASP A 74 -71.04 3.11 9.13
N LEU A 75 -71.09 2.30 8.06
CA LEU A 75 -71.57 0.90 8.06
C LEU A 75 -70.52 -0.13 8.50
N ILE A 76 -69.28 0.28 8.80
CA ILE A 76 -68.21 -0.64 9.23
C ILE A 76 -68.25 -0.86 10.75
N ASP A 77 -68.73 -2.04 11.18
CA ASP A 77 -68.80 -2.45 12.59
C ASP A 77 -67.47 -2.91 13.21
N PHE A 78 -66.47 -3.31 12.40
CA PHE A 78 -65.23 -3.93 12.90
C PHE A 78 -63.95 -3.47 12.17
N GLY A 79 -63.00 -2.95 12.94
CA GLY A 79 -61.64 -2.58 12.48
C GLY A 79 -61.24 -1.15 12.88
N ILE A 80 -59.99 -0.78 12.64
CA ILE A 80 -59.58 0.64 12.64
C ILE A 80 -60.00 1.26 11.30
N VAL A 81 -60.94 2.20 11.31
CA VAL A 81 -61.38 2.98 10.16
C VAL A 81 -60.62 4.31 10.13
N THR A 82 -60.07 4.68 8.97
CA THR A 82 -59.26 5.89 8.78
C THR A 82 -59.93 6.88 7.84
N GLN A 83 -59.27 8.00 7.49
CA GLN A 83 -59.71 8.92 6.43
C GLN A 83 -59.49 8.39 4.99
N LYS A 84 -59.42 7.06 4.80
CA LYS A 84 -59.23 6.41 3.50
C LYS A 84 -60.51 5.70 3.08
N THR A 85 -60.88 5.83 1.82
CA THR A 85 -62.09 5.26 1.21
C THR A 85 -61.84 3.93 0.52
N THR A 86 -60.65 3.73 -0.07
CA THR A 86 -60.27 2.49 -0.78
C THR A 86 -59.11 1.75 -0.13
N ASP A 87 -59.18 0.41 -0.13
CA ASP A 87 -58.16 -0.46 0.48
C ASP A 87 -56.78 -0.26 -0.18
N ARG A 88 -56.75 -0.02 -1.50
CA ARG A 88 -55.53 0.32 -2.26
C ARG A 88 -54.81 1.55 -1.69
N SER A 89 -55.56 2.59 -1.33
CA SER A 89 -55.01 3.83 -0.76
C SER A 89 -54.56 3.66 0.70
N LEU A 90 -55.24 2.79 1.46
CA LEU A 90 -54.89 2.43 2.83
C LEU A 90 -53.64 1.55 2.88
N ARG A 91 -53.58 0.45 2.11
CA ARG A 91 -52.40 -0.43 2.02
C ARG A 91 -51.16 0.30 1.52
N SER A 92 -51.32 1.26 0.59
CA SER A 92 -50.22 2.13 0.13
C SER A 92 -49.67 3.01 1.27
N ALA A 93 -50.55 3.70 2.02
CA ALA A 93 -50.15 4.53 3.15
C ALA A 93 -49.51 3.71 4.28
N LEU A 94 -50.09 2.56 4.64
CA LEU A 94 -49.54 1.64 5.64
C LEU A 94 -48.18 1.05 5.20
N HIS A 95 -47.99 0.81 3.90
CA HIS A 95 -46.70 0.37 3.36
C HIS A 95 -45.64 1.48 3.42
N ARG A 96 -45.95 2.72 2.99
CA ARG A 96 -45.01 3.86 3.07
C ARG A 96 -44.64 4.14 4.54
N LEU A 97 -45.62 4.22 5.43
CA LEU A 97 -45.40 4.37 6.89
C LEU A 97 -44.50 3.27 7.47
N ARG A 98 -44.79 1.99 7.20
CA ARG A 98 -43.98 0.87 7.69
C ARG A 98 -42.57 0.87 7.09
N SER A 99 -42.43 1.18 5.80
CA SER A 99 -41.14 1.21 5.11
C SER A 99 -40.25 2.32 5.66
N THR A 100 -40.77 3.56 5.74
CA THR A 100 -40.06 4.71 6.33
C THR A 100 -39.66 4.45 7.78
N ALA A 101 -40.56 3.86 8.59
CA ALA A 101 -40.26 3.53 9.98
C ALA A 101 -39.21 2.41 10.13
N THR A 102 -39.25 1.39 9.26
CA THR A 102 -38.26 0.30 9.28
C THR A 102 -36.88 0.80 8.82
N GLN A 103 -36.84 1.67 7.80
CA GLN A 103 -35.60 2.29 7.35
C GLN A 103 -35.00 3.18 8.45
N ALA A 104 -35.78 4.10 9.02
CA ALA A 104 -35.32 4.95 10.12
C ALA A 104 -34.84 4.14 11.34
N PHE A 105 -35.51 3.02 11.66
CA PHE A 105 -35.06 2.10 12.70
C PHE A 105 -33.73 1.41 12.36
N ASN A 106 -33.52 0.99 11.11
CA ASN A 106 -32.25 0.39 10.67
C ASN A 106 -31.09 1.40 10.66
N ASP A 107 -31.37 2.63 10.23
CA ASP A 107 -30.38 3.70 10.12
C ASP A 107 -29.94 4.21 11.52
N THR A 108 -30.91 4.42 12.43
CA THR A 108 -30.69 5.15 13.71
C THR A 108 -30.98 4.35 14.99
N GLY A 109 -31.71 3.23 14.90
CA GLY A 109 -32.13 2.40 16.03
C GLY A 109 -33.47 2.78 16.70
N LEU A 110 -34.32 3.60 16.06
CA LEU A 110 -35.42 4.34 16.72
C LEU A 110 -36.83 4.06 16.17
N TRP A 111 -37.84 4.13 17.04
CA TRP A 111 -39.26 4.00 16.66
C TRP A 111 -39.90 5.35 16.31
N VAL A 112 -39.70 5.78 15.05
CA VAL A 112 -40.29 7.04 14.53
C VAL A 112 -41.79 6.98 14.26
N LEU A 113 -42.43 5.81 14.29
CA LEU A 113 -43.86 5.65 14.01
C LEU A 113 -44.68 5.78 15.32
N GLN A 114 -45.54 6.80 15.39
CA GLN A 114 -46.25 7.15 16.61
C GLN A 114 -47.71 7.53 16.30
N LEU A 115 -48.63 7.21 17.21
CA LEU A 115 -49.96 7.81 17.23
C LEU A 115 -49.87 9.15 17.98
N GLY A 116 -50.03 10.26 17.27
CA GLY A 116 -50.33 11.55 17.86
C GLY A 116 -51.77 11.52 18.39
N ALA A 117 -51.95 11.57 19.71
CA ALA A 117 -53.25 11.38 20.37
C ALA A 117 -53.62 12.61 21.21
N GLY A 118 -54.81 13.14 20.94
CA GLY A 118 -55.22 14.48 21.37
C GLY A 118 -54.47 15.56 20.59
N PHE A 119 -55.14 16.64 20.21
CA PHE A 119 -54.54 17.76 19.49
C PHE A 119 -54.92 19.10 20.11
N LEU A 120 -53.97 20.02 20.12
CA LEU A 120 -54.19 21.45 20.36
C LEU A 120 -54.12 22.20 19.03
N ASP A 121 -55.22 22.83 18.64
CA ASP A 121 -55.22 23.91 17.65
C ASP A 121 -54.82 25.20 18.40
N TRP A 122 -53.72 25.85 17.99
CA TRP A 122 -53.13 27.02 18.64
C TRP A 122 -52.66 28.09 17.63
N ARG A 123 -52.37 29.30 18.11
CA ARG A 123 -51.84 30.40 17.29
C ARG A 123 -50.63 31.05 17.94
N GLU A 124 -49.64 31.41 17.14
CA GLU A 124 -48.49 32.20 17.60
C GLU A 124 -48.91 33.67 17.81
N PRO A 125 -48.43 34.38 18.86
CA PRO A 125 -48.90 35.74 19.16
C PRO A 125 -48.68 36.73 18.00
N GLY A 126 -49.79 37.21 17.43
CA GLY A 126 -49.77 38.11 16.26
C GLY A 126 -49.90 37.42 14.90
N SER A 127 -50.11 36.09 14.86
CA SER A 127 -50.39 35.32 13.65
C SER A 127 -51.84 34.84 13.58
N ASP A 128 -52.46 34.97 12.40
CA ASP A 128 -53.78 34.39 12.11
C ASP A 128 -53.70 32.89 11.73
N VAL A 129 -52.49 32.35 11.54
CA VAL A 129 -52.29 30.94 11.18
C VAL A 129 -52.58 30.04 12.38
N VAL A 130 -53.53 29.12 12.22
CA VAL A 130 -53.81 28.06 13.19
C VAL A 130 -52.85 26.89 12.95
N ASN A 131 -51.96 26.67 13.91
CA ASN A 131 -51.09 25.51 14.00
C ASN A 131 -51.80 24.38 14.76
N ARG A 132 -51.48 23.12 14.45
CA ARG A 132 -52.03 21.94 15.13
C ARG A 132 -50.93 21.08 15.71
N ALA A 133 -50.91 20.87 17.02
CA ALA A 133 -49.90 20.03 17.67
C ALA A 133 -50.55 18.82 18.34
N PRO A 134 -50.04 17.58 18.15
CA PRO A 134 -50.46 16.44 18.97
C PRO A 134 -50.06 16.69 20.44
N LEU A 135 -50.80 16.14 21.39
CA LEU A 135 -50.53 16.33 22.82
C LEU A 135 -49.72 15.19 23.42
N LEU A 136 -50.12 13.96 23.12
CA LEU A 136 -49.36 12.75 23.44
C LEU A 136 -48.88 12.07 22.16
N LEU A 137 -47.75 11.38 22.27
CA LEU A 137 -47.17 10.52 21.25
C LEU A 137 -47.11 9.11 21.84
N TYR A 138 -47.85 8.17 21.24
CA TYR A 138 -47.83 6.76 21.61
C TYR A 138 -46.99 5.98 20.58
N PRO A 139 -45.80 5.46 20.94
CA PRO A 139 -44.99 4.64 20.04
C PRO A 139 -45.73 3.37 19.60
N VAL A 140 -45.75 3.10 18.29
CA VAL A 140 -46.52 1.99 17.71
C VAL A 140 -45.77 1.28 16.59
N ALA A 141 -45.97 -0.03 16.50
CA ALA A 141 -45.48 -0.88 15.41
C ALA A 141 -46.61 -1.20 14.42
N LEU A 142 -46.26 -1.22 13.12
CA LEU A 142 -47.06 -1.84 12.07
C LEU A 142 -46.50 -3.24 11.77
N GLU A 143 -47.05 -4.23 12.44
CA GLU A 143 -46.80 -5.63 12.16
C GLU A 143 -47.65 -6.10 10.96
N ARG A 144 -47.31 -7.27 10.41
CA ARG A 144 -48.26 -8.05 9.62
C ARG A 144 -48.65 -9.28 10.41
N ASP A 145 -49.93 -9.59 10.41
CA ASP A 145 -50.45 -10.84 10.97
C ASP A 145 -50.24 -12.03 10.02
N ASP A 146 -50.71 -13.21 10.45
CA ASP A 146 -50.58 -14.45 9.68
C ASP A 146 -51.44 -14.49 8.41
N ASP A 147 -52.37 -13.55 8.20
CA ASP A 147 -53.11 -13.39 6.93
C ASP A 147 -52.38 -12.45 5.97
N GLY A 148 -51.42 -11.66 6.47
CA GLY A 148 -50.66 -10.65 5.72
C GLY A 148 -51.24 -9.24 5.82
N ASP A 149 -52.33 -9.06 6.57
CA ASP A 149 -52.92 -7.74 6.84
C ASP A 149 -52.11 -6.98 7.91
N TYR A 150 -52.27 -5.66 7.92
CA TYR A 150 -51.56 -4.79 8.86
C TYR A 150 -52.24 -4.77 10.23
N LEU A 151 -51.44 -5.03 11.25
CA LEU A 151 -51.83 -5.00 12.65
C LEU A 151 -51.13 -3.82 13.34
N LEU A 152 -51.92 -2.89 13.90
CA LEU A 152 -51.38 -1.79 14.71
C LEU A 152 -51.23 -2.24 16.16
N ARG A 153 -50.03 -2.10 16.73
CA ARG A 153 -49.69 -2.45 18.13
C ARG A 153 -48.91 -1.32 18.80
N ALA A 154 -48.96 -1.26 20.13
CA ALA A 154 -47.96 -0.49 20.89
C ALA A 154 -46.55 -1.07 20.63
N ALA A 155 -45.53 -0.22 20.58
CA ALA A 155 -44.14 -0.68 20.55
C ALA A 155 -43.76 -1.35 21.90
N GLU A 156 -42.94 -2.40 21.87
CA GLU A 156 -42.52 -3.08 23.10
C GLU A 156 -41.60 -2.19 23.95
N ASP A 157 -41.82 -2.20 25.27
CA ASP A 157 -40.97 -1.53 26.27
C ASP A 157 -40.83 0.02 26.11
N GLU A 158 -41.70 0.70 25.34
CA GLU A 158 -41.83 2.17 25.34
C GLU A 158 -43.12 2.63 26.03
N ASP A 159 -43.05 3.74 26.77
CA ASP A 159 -44.21 4.39 27.40
C ASP A 159 -44.66 5.59 26.55
N PRO A 160 -45.95 6.00 26.56
CA PRO A 160 -46.41 7.20 25.85
C PRO A 160 -45.73 8.45 26.40
N VAL A 161 -45.34 9.38 25.51
CA VAL A 161 -44.65 10.62 25.89
C VAL A 161 -45.47 11.87 25.53
N PRO A 162 -45.53 12.89 26.40
CA PRO A 162 -46.02 14.21 26.03
C PRO A 162 -45.16 14.83 24.93
N ASN A 163 -45.79 15.53 23.98
CA ASN A 163 -45.12 16.17 22.86
C ASN A 163 -44.02 17.14 23.35
N PRO A 164 -42.73 16.83 23.13
CA PRO A 164 -41.64 17.58 23.75
C PRO A 164 -41.33 18.88 23.00
N ALA A 165 -41.43 18.91 21.67
CA ALA A 165 -41.29 20.14 20.88
C ALA A 165 -42.36 21.18 21.29
N LEU A 166 -43.61 20.74 21.54
CA LEU A 166 -44.67 21.62 22.01
C LEU A 166 -44.36 22.22 23.38
N ALA A 167 -43.86 21.44 24.33
CA ALA A 167 -43.45 21.95 25.64
C ALA A 167 -42.32 23.01 25.51
N VAL A 168 -41.31 22.76 24.67
CA VAL A 168 -40.22 23.72 24.38
C VAL A 168 -40.78 25.01 23.76
N LYS A 169 -41.62 24.91 22.72
CA LYS A 169 -42.21 26.07 22.04
C LYS A 169 -43.10 26.90 22.97
N MET A 170 -43.88 26.25 23.84
CA MET A 170 -44.73 26.93 24.82
C MET A 170 -43.89 27.64 25.89
N GLY A 171 -42.78 27.04 26.33
CA GLY A 171 -41.79 27.69 27.19
C GLY A 171 -41.13 28.92 26.53
N GLN A 172 -40.74 28.82 25.25
CA GLN A 172 -40.19 29.96 24.48
C GLN A 172 -41.18 31.13 24.35
N LEU A 173 -42.48 30.84 24.23
CA LEU A 173 -43.55 31.84 24.22
C LEU A 173 -43.90 32.38 25.63
N GLY A 174 -43.19 31.93 26.67
CA GLY A 174 -43.37 32.40 28.05
C GLY A 174 -44.61 31.83 28.74
N PHE A 175 -45.11 30.67 28.32
CA PHE A 175 -46.32 30.06 28.86
C PHE A 175 -45.99 28.94 29.86
N ALA A 176 -46.73 28.93 30.97
CA ALA A 176 -46.69 27.82 31.93
C ALA A 176 -47.39 26.60 31.33
N TRP A 177 -46.61 25.69 30.74
CA TRP A 177 -47.08 24.41 30.24
C TRP A 177 -47.23 23.40 31.39
N PRO A 178 -48.16 22.43 31.32
CA PRO A 178 -48.28 21.38 32.34
C PRO A 178 -47.00 20.54 32.48
N ASP A 179 -46.79 19.96 33.65
CA ASP A 179 -45.66 19.06 33.91
C ASP A 179 -45.83 17.76 33.09
N PRO A 180 -44.80 17.28 32.37
CA PRO A 180 -44.83 15.96 31.72
C PRO A 180 -45.24 14.81 32.63
N ASP A 181 -44.94 14.86 33.93
CA ASP A 181 -45.35 13.85 34.92
C ASP A 181 -46.85 13.94 35.30
N GLU A 182 -47.58 14.98 34.90
CA GLU A 182 -49.05 15.06 34.99
C GLU A 182 -49.75 14.55 33.71
N MET A 183 -49.03 14.46 32.59
CA MET A 183 -49.56 14.13 31.26
C MET A 183 -49.36 12.64 30.88
N LYS A 184 -49.85 11.72 31.72
CA LYS A 184 -49.60 10.26 31.58
C LYS A 184 -50.61 9.48 30.73
N ASP A 185 -51.82 10.01 30.57
CA ASP A 185 -52.87 9.42 29.72
C ASP A 185 -53.63 10.51 28.97
N LEU A 186 -54.38 10.11 27.93
CA LEU A 186 -55.10 11.05 27.06
C LEU A 186 -56.16 11.88 27.81
N PRO A 187 -57.03 11.30 28.67
CA PRO A 187 -57.99 12.08 29.45
C PRO A 187 -57.34 13.09 30.42
N GLY A 188 -56.29 12.69 31.14
CA GLY A 188 -55.55 13.55 32.05
C GLY A 188 -54.86 14.69 31.32
N THR A 189 -54.17 14.39 30.22
CA THR A 189 -53.48 15.38 29.38
C THR A 189 -54.45 16.38 28.77
N LEU A 190 -55.58 15.93 28.22
CA LEU A 190 -56.62 16.82 27.70
C LEU A 190 -57.19 17.75 28.78
N ASN A 191 -57.34 17.28 30.02
CA ASN A 191 -57.81 18.12 31.12
C ASN A 191 -56.75 19.12 31.59
N ALA A 192 -55.49 18.68 31.75
CA ALA A 192 -54.38 19.54 32.16
C ALA A 192 -54.09 20.65 31.13
N VAL A 193 -54.00 20.30 29.84
CA VAL A 193 -53.79 21.28 28.76
C VAL A 193 -55.00 22.22 28.64
N ARG A 194 -56.24 21.72 28.72
CA ARG A 194 -57.44 22.57 28.67
C ARG A 194 -57.52 23.55 29.84
N ALA A 195 -57.05 23.16 31.03
CA ALA A 195 -56.92 24.06 32.17
C ALA A 195 -55.84 25.14 31.94
N ALA A 196 -54.74 24.80 31.26
CA ALA A 196 -53.66 25.74 30.95
C ALA A 196 -53.99 26.73 29.80
N VAL A 197 -54.76 26.31 28.79
CA VAL A 197 -55.07 27.15 27.60
C VAL A 197 -56.45 27.81 27.61
N GLY A 198 -57.39 27.33 28.44
CA GLY A 198 -58.83 27.63 28.36
C GLY A 198 -59.29 29.07 28.63
N SER A 199 -58.37 30.03 28.73
CA SER A 199 -58.66 31.47 28.83
C SER A 199 -58.22 32.26 27.58
N ARG A 200 -57.99 31.59 26.44
CA ARG A 200 -57.47 32.19 25.21
C ARG A 200 -58.43 32.01 24.03
N ASP A 201 -58.57 33.06 23.25
CA ASP A 201 -59.35 33.05 22.01
C ASP A 201 -58.59 32.28 20.91
N GLY A 202 -59.30 31.49 20.12
CA GLY A 202 -58.75 30.70 19.02
C GLY A 202 -57.76 29.58 19.43
N TRP A 203 -57.80 29.09 20.67
CA TRP A 203 -57.02 27.93 21.15
C TRP A 203 -57.96 26.81 21.62
N GLU A 204 -57.95 25.64 20.98
CA GLU A 204 -58.92 24.57 21.23
C GLU A 204 -58.27 23.18 21.34
N THR A 205 -58.77 22.35 22.25
CA THR A 205 -58.33 20.95 22.43
C THR A 205 -59.31 19.98 21.79
N SER A 206 -58.84 19.04 20.97
CA SER A 206 -59.61 17.92 20.42
C SER A 206 -59.03 16.57 20.82
N ASP A 207 -59.83 15.52 20.76
CA ASP A 207 -59.50 14.13 21.09
C ASP A 207 -59.02 13.30 19.88
N ARG A 208 -58.76 13.96 18.75
CA ARG A 208 -58.32 13.37 17.47
C ARG A 208 -57.07 12.48 17.67
N VAL A 209 -57.00 11.40 16.89
CA VAL A 209 -55.81 10.51 16.84
C VAL A 209 -55.33 10.36 15.40
N VAL A 210 -54.02 10.50 15.18
CA VAL A 210 -53.39 10.37 13.86
C VAL A 210 -52.13 9.51 13.95
N LEU A 211 -52.07 8.47 13.11
CA LEU A 211 -50.88 7.67 12.85
C LEU A 211 -50.00 8.36 11.81
N ALA A 212 -48.78 8.70 12.20
CA ALA A 212 -47.77 9.28 11.31
C ALA A 212 -46.35 8.97 11.82
N THR A 213 -45.34 9.28 11.01
CA THR A 213 -43.96 9.35 11.50
C THR A 213 -43.69 10.71 12.15
N PHE A 214 -43.25 10.68 13.41
CA PHE A 214 -42.94 11.88 14.22
C PHE A 214 -41.49 11.83 14.67
N GLN A 215 -40.71 12.87 14.38
CA GLN A 215 -39.28 12.94 14.70
C GLN A 215 -39.04 13.58 16.09
N SER A 216 -39.65 13.00 17.13
CA SER A 216 -39.66 13.50 18.52
C SER A 216 -38.42 13.13 19.36
N HIS A 217 -37.31 12.84 18.68
CA HIS A 217 -36.16 12.15 19.26
C HIS A 217 -35.04 13.11 19.70
N LYS A 218 -34.66 14.08 18.86
CA LYS A 218 -33.55 15.01 19.19
C LYS A 218 -33.88 15.92 20.37
N GLU A 219 -35.15 16.03 20.77
CA GLU A 219 -35.60 16.64 22.02
C GLU A 219 -35.05 15.99 23.30
N ALA A 220 -34.55 14.75 23.23
CA ALA A 220 -33.79 14.15 24.33
C ALA A 220 -32.42 14.82 24.48
N MET A 221 -31.74 15.09 23.35
CA MET A 221 -30.43 15.74 23.30
C MET A 221 -30.55 17.24 23.59
N TYR A 222 -31.61 17.91 23.09
CA TYR A 222 -31.91 19.31 23.42
C TYR A 222 -32.02 19.53 24.94
N ARG A 223 -32.77 18.65 25.63
CA ARG A 223 -32.92 18.70 27.08
C ARG A 223 -31.63 18.36 27.81
N ASP A 224 -30.90 17.33 27.37
CA ASP A 224 -29.59 16.99 27.94
C ASP A 224 -28.57 18.16 27.84
N LEU A 225 -28.62 18.95 26.76
CA LEU A 225 -27.82 20.17 26.58
C LEU A 225 -28.42 21.44 27.22
N LEU A 226 -29.66 21.41 27.72
CA LEU A 226 -30.31 22.51 28.44
C LEU A 226 -30.13 22.34 29.95
N ASP A 227 -30.51 21.17 30.46
CA ASP A 227 -30.54 20.84 31.88
C ASP A 227 -29.11 20.77 32.48
N HIS A 228 -28.10 20.58 31.63
CA HIS A 228 -26.68 20.50 32.01
C HIS A 228 -25.82 21.59 31.37
N GLU A 229 -26.40 22.73 30.94
CA GLU A 229 -25.71 23.80 30.21
C GLU A 229 -24.36 24.18 30.85
N ASP A 230 -24.30 24.44 32.17
CA ASP A 230 -23.03 24.80 32.84
C ASP A 230 -21.96 23.70 32.76
N GLN A 231 -22.33 22.42 32.82
CA GLN A 231 -21.37 21.30 32.69
C GLN A 231 -20.81 21.21 31.27
N VAL A 232 -21.66 21.45 30.28
CA VAL A 232 -21.29 21.48 28.85
C VAL A 232 -20.38 22.68 28.55
N LEU A 233 -20.68 23.86 29.12
CA LEU A 233 -19.87 25.07 28.98
C LEU A 233 -18.49 24.95 29.66
N ASP A 234 -18.42 24.28 30.81
CA ASP A 234 -17.17 24.13 31.57
C ASP A 234 -16.25 23.01 31.02
N HIS A 235 -16.74 22.17 30.08
CA HIS A 235 -15.96 21.04 29.56
C HIS A 235 -14.88 21.45 28.54
N PRO A 236 -13.57 21.12 28.77
CA PRO A 236 -12.47 21.58 27.93
C PRO A 236 -12.61 21.23 26.44
N MET A 237 -13.08 20.02 26.11
CA MET A 237 -13.22 19.61 24.71
C MET A 237 -14.40 20.28 24.00
N VAL A 238 -15.45 20.66 24.73
CA VAL A 238 -16.57 21.42 24.15
C VAL A 238 -16.13 22.86 23.84
N GLN A 239 -15.35 23.47 24.73
CA GLN A 239 -14.75 24.80 24.49
C GLN A 239 -13.87 24.81 23.23
N VAL A 240 -13.05 23.78 23.03
CA VAL A 240 -12.17 23.64 21.86
C VAL A 240 -12.97 23.48 20.56
N ILE A 241 -13.98 22.61 20.52
CA ILE A 241 -14.85 22.45 19.35
C ILE A 241 -15.61 23.75 19.05
N ALA A 242 -16.13 24.44 20.08
CA ALA A 242 -17.01 25.60 19.92
C ALA A 242 -16.29 26.94 19.63
N LEU A 243 -15.03 27.09 20.04
CA LEU A 243 -14.25 28.34 19.94
C LEU A 243 -12.98 28.20 19.09
N GLY A 244 -12.57 26.97 18.76
CA GLY A 244 -11.36 26.68 18.02
C GLY A 244 -10.10 27.20 18.73
N PRO A 245 -9.12 27.76 17.97
CA PRO A 245 -7.91 28.38 18.53
C PRO A 245 -8.13 29.58 19.48
N ARG A 246 -9.38 29.94 19.78
CA ARG A 246 -9.75 31.01 20.73
C ARG A 246 -10.13 30.49 22.12
N ALA A 247 -10.11 29.18 22.34
CA ALA A 247 -10.29 28.58 23.66
C ALA A 247 -9.06 28.85 24.55
N GLU A 248 -9.26 29.41 25.75
CA GLU A 248 -8.21 29.57 26.78
C GLU A 248 -7.99 28.26 27.58
N THR A 249 -7.94 27.11 26.88
CA THR A 249 -7.55 25.82 27.46
C THR A 249 -6.03 25.74 27.66
N PRO A 250 -5.53 24.98 28.66
CA PRO A 250 -4.08 24.77 28.82
C PRO A 250 -3.50 24.01 27.62
N GLY A 251 -2.61 24.64 26.85
CA GLY A 251 -2.09 24.08 25.59
C GLY A 251 -1.50 22.67 25.74
N ASP A 252 -0.66 22.48 26.76
CA ASP A 252 0.05 21.22 27.10
C ASP A 252 -0.87 20.00 27.29
N ALA A 253 -2.18 20.21 27.49
CA ALA A 253 -3.15 19.14 27.70
C ALA A 253 -3.65 18.51 26.37
N LEU A 254 -3.72 19.31 25.31
CA LEU A 254 -4.43 18.97 24.07
C LEU A 254 -3.47 18.66 22.91
N ASP A 255 -2.46 19.52 22.74
CA ASP A 255 -1.37 19.24 21.81
C ASP A 255 -0.36 18.27 22.46
N PHE A 256 0.24 17.40 21.67
CA PHE A 256 1.26 16.46 22.12
C PHE A 256 2.11 15.95 20.95
N ASP A 257 3.42 15.89 21.16
CA ASP A 257 4.33 15.17 20.26
C ASP A 257 3.96 13.67 20.23
N PRO A 258 3.62 13.10 19.07
CA PRO A 258 3.35 11.67 18.96
C PRO A 258 4.62 10.85 19.24
N VAL A 259 4.48 9.68 19.87
CA VAL A 259 5.61 8.78 20.11
C VAL A 259 6.26 8.41 18.78
N ASP A 260 7.56 8.68 18.65
CA ASP A 260 8.37 8.35 17.48
C ASP A 260 8.15 6.90 17.00
N PRO A 261 7.83 6.66 15.71
CA PRO A 261 7.65 5.33 15.15
C PRO A 261 8.79 4.35 15.46
N GLU A 262 10.05 4.81 15.46
CA GLU A 262 11.21 3.95 15.74
C GLU A 262 11.31 3.57 17.24
N ARG A 263 10.62 4.31 18.11
CA ARG A 263 10.70 4.18 19.58
C ARG A 263 9.41 3.67 20.23
N ILE A 264 8.37 3.36 19.44
CA ILE A 264 7.13 2.76 19.96
C ILE A 264 7.39 1.46 20.73
N ASP A 265 8.43 0.71 20.36
CA ASP A 265 8.84 -0.54 20.98
C ASP A 265 9.64 -0.38 22.29
N GLU A 266 10.05 0.85 22.62
CA GLU A 266 10.62 1.24 23.92
C GLU A 266 9.53 1.73 24.88
N VAL A 267 8.66 2.62 24.39
CA VAL A 267 7.60 3.29 25.17
C VAL A 267 6.41 2.37 25.41
N GLN A 268 6.05 1.57 24.41
CA GLN A 268 4.93 0.63 24.40
C GLN A 268 5.40 -0.80 24.06
N PRO A 269 6.20 -1.46 24.92
CA PRO A 269 6.70 -2.83 24.67
C PRO A 269 5.54 -3.82 24.43
N PRO A 270 5.53 -4.58 23.30
CA PRO A 270 4.46 -5.51 22.96
C PRO A 270 4.12 -6.46 24.11
N GLU A 271 5.13 -7.05 24.75
CA GLU A 271 4.96 -8.02 25.83
C GLU A 271 4.23 -7.51 27.09
N ARG A 272 3.96 -6.20 27.18
CA ARG A 272 3.22 -5.54 28.27
C ARG A 272 1.84 -5.04 27.90
N ILE A 273 1.52 -4.92 26.61
CA ILE A 273 0.31 -4.26 26.10
C ILE A 273 -0.49 -5.28 25.28
N PRO A 274 -1.66 -5.75 25.76
CA PRO A 274 -2.39 -6.82 25.11
C PRO A 274 -3.14 -6.32 23.87
N LEU A 275 -2.40 -6.21 22.77
CA LEU A 275 -2.96 -6.12 21.42
C LEU A 275 -3.58 -7.47 21.07
N VAL A 276 -4.86 -7.44 20.68
CA VAL A 276 -5.69 -8.65 20.45
C VAL A 276 -5.92 -8.91 18.96
N LEU A 277 -5.66 -7.91 18.14
CA LEU A 277 -5.53 -8.00 16.69
C LEU A 277 -4.14 -7.49 16.30
N ASP A 278 -3.68 -7.84 15.10
CA ASP A 278 -2.44 -7.31 14.53
C ASP A 278 -2.44 -5.77 14.50
N ALA A 279 -1.26 -5.14 14.60
CA ALA A 279 -1.13 -3.68 14.60
C ALA A 279 0.23 -3.21 14.10
N ASP A 280 0.24 -2.40 13.03
CA ASP A 280 1.44 -1.73 12.55
C ASP A 280 1.90 -0.61 13.50
N THR A 281 3.11 -0.09 13.25
CA THR A 281 3.73 0.98 14.04
C THR A 281 2.84 2.22 14.21
N SER A 282 2.11 2.64 13.19
CA SER A 282 1.21 3.80 13.23
C SER A 282 -0.08 3.52 14.00
N GLN A 283 -0.65 2.33 13.82
CA GLN A 283 -1.79 1.87 14.63
C GLN A 283 -1.42 1.78 16.12
N ARG A 284 -0.18 1.39 16.44
CA ARG A 284 0.36 1.39 17.80
C ARG A 284 0.61 2.79 18.37
N GLN A 285 0.92 3.80 17.55
CA GLN A 285 0.94 5.21 18.01
C GLN A 285 -0.45 5.66 18.49
N CYS A 286 -1.53 5.28 17.79
CA CYS A 286 -2.91 5.56 18.21
C CYS A 286 -3.27 4.85 19.53
N VAL A 287 -2.87 3.59 19.69
CA VAL A 287 -3.01 2.85 20.97
C VAL A 287 -2.24 3.55 22.09
N ALA A 288 -1.06 4.11 21.80
CA ALA A 288 -0.25 4.82 22.79
C ALA A 288 -0.91 6.12 23.26
N ALA A 289 -1.31 6.98 22.33
CA ALA A 289 -2.01 8.23 22.63
C ALA A 289 -3.30 7.98 23.44
N ALA A 290 -4.07 6.94 23.08
CA ALA A 290 -5.27 6.54 23.80
C ALA A 290 -4.95 6.06 25.23
N LEU A 291 -3.92 5.22 25.42
CA LEU A 291 -3.54 4.71 26.74
C LEU A 291 -3.01 5.82 27.67
N ASP A 292 -2.32 6.82 27.13
CA ASP A 292 -1.92 8.00 27.90
C ASP A 292 -3.12 8.92 28.23
N GLY A 293 -4.20 8.85 27.43
CA GLY A 293 -5.42 9.63 27.63
C GLY A 293 -5.46 10.94 26.83
N ARG A 294 -4.70 10.99 25.72
CA ARG A 294 -4.75 12.11 24.78
C ARG A 294 -5.98 12.05 23.89
N SER A 295 -6.44 13.21 23.47
CA SER A 295 -7.46 13.36 22.41
C SER A 295 -6.76 13.50 21.05
N PHE A 296 -7.25 12.85 20.00
CA PHE A 296 -6.63 12.89 18.68
C PHE A 296 -7.60 12.48 17.55
N VAL A 297 -7.23 12.80 16.32
CA VAL A 297 -7.95 12.37 15.11
C VAL A 297 -7.21 11.19 14.48
N MET A 298 -7.91 10.09 14.16
CA MET A 298 -7.36 8.93 13.43
C MET A 298 -7.88 8.96 11.99
N ASP A 299 -6.96 9.05 11.02
CA ASP A 299 -7.26 9.41 9.63
C ASP A 299 -6.80 8.33 8.65
N GLY A 300 -7.76 7.64 8.02
CA GLY A 300 -7.45 6.44 7.24
C GLY A 300 -8.46 6.17 6.12
N PRO A 301 -8.01 6.06 4.85
CA PRO A 301 -8.83 5.61 3.75
C PRO A 301 -9.53 4.25 4.00
N PRO A 302 -10.62 3.91 3.30
CA PRO A 302 -11.31 2.63 3.47
C PRO A 302 -10.37 1.44 3.30
N GLY A 303 -10.49 0.45 4.20
CA GLY A 303 -9.63 -0.74 4.21
C GLY A 303 -8.32 -0.61 4.99
N THR A 304 -7.94 0.58 5.49
CA THR A 304 -6.68 0.79 6.25
C THR A 304 -6.69 0.33 7.72
N GLY A 305 -7.70 -0.45 8.15
CA GLY A 305 -7.72 -1.07 9.48
C GLY A 305 -8.25 -0.20 10.63
N LYS A 306 -8.92 0.94 10.37
CA LYS A 306 -9.50 1.81 11.42
C LYS A 306 -10.26 1.05 12.51
N SER A 307 -11.25 0.23 12.14
CA SER A 307 -12.07 -0.56 13.08
C SER A 307 -11.27 -1.64 13.85
N GLN A 308 -10.13 -2.09 13.32
CA GLN A 308 -9.19 -3.00 13.99
C GLN A 308 -8.30 -2.25 15.00
N THR A 309 -7.87 -1.04 14.64
CA THR A 309 -7.17 -0.12 15.56
C THR A 309 -8.08 0.28 16.73
N ILE A 310 -9.35 0.61 16.45
CA ILE A 310 -10.37 0.89 17.47
C ILE A 310 -10.58 -0.30 18.41
N ALA A 311 -10.68 -1.53 17.87
CA ALA A 311 -10.81 -2.73 18.70
C ALA A 311 -9.57 -2.94 19.61
N ASN A 312 -8.35 -2.72 19.10
CA ASN A 312 -7.12 -2.76 19.90
C ASN A 312 -7.08 -1.65 20.97
N ILE A 313 -7.49 -0.42 20.65
CA ILE A 313 -7.63 0.69 21.60
C ILE A 313 -8.60 0.30 22.73
N ILE A 314 -9.80 -0.19 22.39
CA ILE A 314 -10.81 -0.64 23.36
C ILE A 314 -10.24 -1.75 24.26
N ALA A 315 -9.58 -2.76 23.70
CA ALA A 315 -8.98 -3.86 24.45
C ALA A 315 -7.90 -3.40 25.45
N VAL A 316 -7.01 -2.51 25.01
CA VAL A 316 -5.91 -1.98 25.83
C VAL A 316 -6.42 -1.04 26.94
N LEU A 317 -7.42 -0.21 26.65
CA LEU A 317 -8.09 0.62 27.65
C LEU A 317 -8.86 -0.23 28.67
N MET A 318 -9.60 -1.25 28.21
CA MET A 318 -10.24 -2.23 29.07
C MET A 318 -9.22 -2.95 29.98
N HIS A 319 -8.03 -3.29 29.47
CA HIS A 319 -6.93 -3.86 30.26
C HIS A 319 -6.38 -2.88 31.31
N ALA A 320 -6.16 -1.62 30.94
CA ALA A 320 -5.81 -0.55 31.89
C ALA A 320 -6.89 -0.34 32.96
N GLY A 321 -8.15 -0.66 32.64
CA GLY A 321 -9.31 -0.48 33.52
C GLY A 321 -10.06 0.83 33.30
N ARG A 322 -9.79 1.49 32.17
CA ARG A 322 -10.51 2.66 31.68
C ARG A 322 -11.83 2.22 31.03
N SER A 323 -12.81 3.11 31.12
CA SER A 323 -14.15 3.00 30.56
C SER A 323 -14.25 3.73 29.22
N VAL A 324 -14.96 3.14 28.28
CA VAL A 324 -15.05 3.60 26.88
C VAL A 324 -16.50 3.76 26.47
N LEU A 325 -16.83 4.93 25.92
CA LEU A 325 -18.06 5.16 25.16
C LEU A 325 -17.73 5.13 23.67
N PHE A 326 -18.08 4.03 22.99
CA PHE A 326 -17.93 3.93 21.54
C PHE A 326 -19.22 4.41 20.85
N VAL A 327 -19.08 5.34 19.91
CA VAL A 327 -20.18 6.06 19.27
C VAL A 327 -20.04 6.01 17.76
N SER A 328 -21.15 5.80 17.07
CA SER A 328 -21.29 6.01 15.62
C SER A 328 -22.73 6.37 15.33
N GLU A 329 -22.98 7.17 14.29
CA GLU A 329 -24.34 7.42 13.80
C GLU A 329 -25.00 6.12 13.34
N LYS A 330 -24.26 5.27 12.61
CA LYS A 330 -24.78 4.09 11.93
C LYS A 330 -24.62 2.82 12.74
N ALA A 331 -25.73 2.11 12.96
CA ALA A 331 -25.77 0.83 13.66
C ALA A 331 -24.77 -0.20 13.06
N ALA A 332 -24.67 -0.29 11.74
CA ALA A 332 -23.76 -1.22 11.06
C ALA A 332 -22.26 -1.01 11.41
N ALA A 333 -21.82 0.21 11.73
CA ALA A 333 -20.45 0.45 12.17
C ALA A 333 -20.23 0.02 13.64
N LEU A 334 -21.26 0.17 14.48
CA LEU A 334 -21.26 -0.40 15.84
C LEU A 334 -21.17 -1.93 15.78
N ASP A 335 -21.95 -2.58 14.92
CA ASP A 335 -21.89 -4.03 14.71
C ASP A 335 -20.51 -4.50 14.20
N VAL A 336 -19.84 -3.76 13.31
CA VAL A 336 -18.49 -4.14 12.80
C VAL A 336 -17.44 -4.15 13.91
N VAL A 337 -17.44 -3.18 14.83
CA VAL A 337 -16.52 -3.14 15.97
C VAL A 337 -16.96 -4.10 17.08
N GLN A 338 -18.27 -4.27 17.30
CA GLN A 338 -18.81 -5.28 18.21
C GLN A 338 -18.35 -6.69 17.80
N ASN A 339 -18.61 -7.10 16.56
CA ASN A 339 -18.27 -8.44 16.07
C ASN A 339 -16.76 -8.74 16.21
N ARG A 340 -15.88 -7.81 15.82
CA ARG A 340 -14.42 -7.95 15.99
C ARG A 340 -14.00 -8.16 17.44
N LEU A 341 -14.69 -7.53 18.39
CA LEU A 341 -14.42 -7.70 19.81
C LEU A 341 -15.09 -8.97 20.38
N GLU A 342 -16.22 -9.41 19.82
CA GLU A 342 -16.84 -10.70 20.16
C GLU A 342 -16.00 -11.89 19.67
N ASP A 343 -15.42 -11.82 18.47
CA ASP A 343 -14.51 -12.82 17.89
C ASP A 343 -13.27 -13.09 18.77
N VAL A 344 -12.73 -12.05 19.42
CA VAL A 344 -11.61 -12.17 20.40
C VAL A 344 -12.10 -12.42 21.86
N GLY A 345 -13.39 -12.68 22.06
CA GLY A 345 -13.97 -13.12 23.34
C GLY A 345 -14.48 -12.02 24.27
N PHE A 346 -14.59 -10.77 23.83
CA PHE A 346 -14.96 -9.61 24.68
C PHE A 346 -16.43 -9.24 24.73
N GLY A 347 -17.36 -9.93 24.04
CA GLY A 347 -18.81 -9.66 24.15
C GLY A 347 -19.33 -9.64 25.59
N SER A 348 -18.72 -10.43 26.48
CA SER A 348 -19.02 -10.41 27.92
C SER A 348 -18.71 -9.08 28.63
N PHE A 349 -17.94 -8.17 28.03
CA PHE A 349 -17.51 -6.88 28.56
C PHE A 349 -18.07 -5.66 27.80
N ILE A 350 -18.83 -5.88 26.73
CA ILE A 350 -19.46 -4.83 25.91
C ILE A 350 -20.95 -4.71 26.24
N LEU A 351 -21.47 -3.48 26.33
CA LEU A 351 -22.90 -3.20 26.45
C LEU A 351 -23.41 -2.44 25.21
N PRO A 352 -23.99 -3.14 24.21
CA PRO A 352 -24.69 -2.48 23.12
C PRO A 352 -26.03 -1.94 23.62
N LEU A 353 -26.26 -0.64 23.46
CA LEU A 353 -27.54 0.04 23.74
C LEU A 353 -28.11 0.66 22.46
N HIS A 354 -27.90 -0.03 21.35
CA HIS A 354 -28.47 0.21 20.03
C HIS A 354 -29.17 -1.07 19.54
N SER A 355 -30.05 -0.96 18.53
CA SER A 355 -30.85 -2.07 17.95
C SER A 355 -31.85 -2.74 18.91
N HIS A 356 -32.52 -3.80 18.42
CA HIS A 356 -33.43 -4.69 19.17
C HIS A 356 -32.84 -5.38 20.41
N LYS A 357 -31.60 -5.09 20.82
CA LYS A 357 -30.97 -5.57 22.07
C LYS A 357 -31.21 -4.61 23.26
N ALA A 358 -31.72 -3.40 23.02
CA ALA A 358 -31.81 -2.32 24.00
C ALA A 358 -33.08 -2.33 24.90
N THR A 359 -33.97 -3.33 24.80
CA THR A 359 -35.22 -3.35 25.61
C THR A 359 -34.92 -3.42 27.12
N ARG A 360 -35.86 -2.93 27.95
CA ARG A 360 -35.71 -2.90 29.42
C ARG A 360 -35.45 -4.30 29.96
N LYS A 361 -36.18 -5.29 29.43
CA LYS A 361 -36.03 -6.70 29.78
C LYS A 361 -34.67 -7.28 29.37
N GLN A 362 -34.22 -7.08 28.13
CA GLN A 362 -32.94 -7.63 27.67
C GLN A 362 -31.75 -6.99 28.40
N VAL A 363 -31.73 -5.65 28.53
CA VAL A 363 -30.64 -4.94 29.23
C VAL A 363 -30.58 -5.36 30.71
N ALA A 364 -31.73 -5.46 31.38
CA ALA A 364 -31.78 -5.97 32.76
C ALA A 364 -31.28 -7.42 32.85
N THR A 365 -31.70 -8.30 31.95
CA THR A 365 -31.30 -9.72 31.91
C THR A 365 -29.80 -9.85 31.69
N ALA A 366 -29.28 -9.24 30.61
CA ALA A 366 -27.87 -9.23 30.26
C ALA A 366 -27.00 -8.72 31.43
N LEU A 367 -27.28 -7.52 31.96
CA LEU A 367 -26.52 -6.98 33.08
C LEU A 367 -26.61 -7.84 34.34
N GLY A 368 -27.76 -8.44 34.62
CA GLY A 368 -27.96 -9.31 35.78
C GLY A 368 -27.39 -10.73 35.64
N ASP A 369 -27.12 -11.21 34.42
CA ASP A 369 -26.44 -12.47 34.14
C ASP A 369 -24.92 -12.26 34.06
N PHE A 370 -24.43 -11.21 33.37
CA PHE A 370 -23.02 -10.79 33.41
C PHE A 370 -22.54 -10.35 34.81
N ALA A 371 -23.46 -9.99 35.72
CA ALA A 371 -23.15 -9.78 37.14
C ALA A 371 -22.94 -11.08 37.94
N ARG A 372 -23.38 -12.24 37.43
CA ARG A 372 -23.18 -13.57 38.05
C ARG A 372 -22.02 -14.29 37.39
N GLU A 373 -21.97 -14.27 36.07
CA GLU A 373 -21.01 -15.01 35.26
C GLU A 373 -19.65 -14.31 35.20
N ARG A 374 -18.58 -15.10 35.27
CA ARG A 374 -17.20 -14.64 35.18
C ARG A 374 -16.56 -15.33 33.97
N PRO A 375 -16.34 -14.62 32.86
CA PRO A 375 -15.65 -15.18 31.69
C PRO A 375 -14.30 -15.75 32.11
N VAL A 376 -14.01 -16.99 31.73
CA VAL A 376 -12.75 -17.65 32.06
C VAL A 376 -11.74 -17.32 30.96
N ALA A 377 -10.58 -16.81 31.37
CA ALA A 377 -9.46 -16.60 30.47
C ALA A 377 -8.86 -17.96 30.04
N VAL A 378 -8.77 -18.22 28.74
CA VAL A 378 -8.29 -19.50 28.17
C VAL A 378 -7.08 -19.20 27.29
N GLY A 379 -5.96 -19.90 27.51
CA GLY A 379 -4.71 -19.60 26.84
C GLY A 379 -4.11 -18.28 27.36
N ARG A 380 -3.12 -18.38 28.25
CA ARG A 380 -2.35 -17.22 28.74
C ARG A 380 -0.88 -17.47 28.51
N MET A 381 -0.18 -16.54 27.87
CA MET A 381 1.27 -16.64 27.72
C MET A 381 1.93 -16.51 29.11
N GLU A 382 2.71 -17.53 29.48
CA GLU A 382 3.51 -17.53 30.71
C GLU A 382 4.51 -16.37 30.74
N ASP A 383 4.86 -15.91 31.95
CA ASP A 383 5.87 -14.87 32.14
C ASP A 383 7.27 -15.34 31.68
N SER A 384 7.51 -16.67 31.65
CA SER A 384 8.66 -17.32 31.01
C SER A 384 8.72 -17.02 29.50
N GLY A 385 7.59 -17.21 28.81
CA GLY A 385 7.40 -16.95 27.38
C GLY A 385 7.52 -15.47 27.04
N ARG A 386 6.93 -14.57 27.84
CA ARG A 386 7.10 -13.11 27.67
C ARG A 386 8.55 -12.67 27.85
N SER A 387 9.22 -13.18 28.88
CA SER A 387 10.64 -12.89 29.13
C SER A 387 11.52 -13.40 27.98
N ARG A 388 11.17 -14.54 27.38
CA ARG A 388 11.85 -15.06 26.19
C ARG A 388 11.56 -14.21 24.95
N LEU A 389 10.30 -13.85 24.68
CA LEU A 389 9.90 -12.98 23.57
C LEU A 389 10.64 -11.65 23.63
N ARG A 390 10.61 -10.97 24.80
CA ARG A 390 11.37 -9.75 25.05
C ARG A 390 12.87 -9.96 24.80
N GLY A 391 13.47 -11.00 25.36
CA GLY A 391 14.89 -11.27 25.19
C GLY A 391 15.30 -11.58 23.74
N VAL A 392 14.41 -12.14 22.92
CA VAL A 392 14.62 -12.33 21.48
C VAL A 392 14.42 -11.01 20.71
N ARG A 393 13.38 -10.23 21.05
CA ARG A 393 13.12 -8.88 20.51
C ARG A 393 14.33 -7.97 20.71
N GLU A 394 14.81 -7.86 21.96
CA GLU A 394 15.99 -7.08 22.33
C GLU A 394 17.27 -7.56 21.60
N GLN A 395 17.43 -8.86 21.34
CA GLN A 395 18.55 -9.38 20.54
C GLN A 395 18.45 -9.02 19.05
N LEU A 396 17.26 -9.10 18.46
CA LEU A 396 17.03 -8.72 17.06
C LEU A 396 17.18 -7.21 16.86
N SER A 397 16.61 -6.38 17.75
CA SER A 397 16.77 -4.93 17.74
C SER A 397 18.22 -4.50 17.97
N ALA A 398 18.94 -5.12 18.93
CA ALA A 398 20.36 -4.83 19.16
C ALA A 398 21.24 -5.18 17.94
N TYR A 399 20.93 -6.28 17.24
CA TYR A 399 21.59 -6.64 15.99
C TYR A 399 21.28 -5.64 14.88
N ALA A 400 20.02 -5.26 14.69
CA ALA A 400 19.61 -4.28 13.68
C ALA A 400 20.25 -2.90 13.91
N ALA A 401 20.31 -2.45 15.16
CA ALA A 401 21.03 -1.24 15.55
C ALA A 401 22.53 -1.38 15.27
N ALA A 402 23.16 -2.48 15.69
CA ALA A 402 24.59 -2.72 15.45
C ALA A 402 24.95 -2.77 13.96
N MET A 403 24.09 -3.31 13.10
CA MET A 403 24.27 -3.32 11.64
C MET A 403 24.30 -1.90 11.05
N ASN A 404 23.38 -1.03 11.47
CA ASN A 404 23.17 0.30 10.88
C ASN A 404 23.97 1.43 11.57
N GLU A 405 24.53 1.19 12.76
CA GLU A 405 25.33 2.16 13.51
C GLU A 405 26.58 2.62 12.72
N VAL A 406 26.64 3.92 12.43
CA VAL A 406 27.73 4.56 11.68
C VAL A 406 28.98 4.68 12.56
N ARG A 407 30.04 3.97 12.21
CA ARG A 407 31.27 3.87 13.01
C ARG A 407 32.38 4.79 12.48
N GLN A 408 33.08 5.43 13.42
CA GLN A 408 34.25 6.27 13.18
C GLN A 408 35.53 5.40 13.09
N PRO A 409 36.56 5.81 12.34
CA PRO A 409 36.65 7.04 11.53
C PRO A 409 36.19 6.86 10.07
N LEU A 410 35.75 5.66 9.66
CA LEU A 410 35.31 5.37 8.30
C LEU A 410 34.00 6.09 7.90
N ASN A 411 33.17 6.49 8.87
CA ASN A 411 31.86 7.12 8.66
C ASN A 411 30.92 6.22 7.82
N ARG A 412 30.93 4.92 8.13
CA ARG A 412 30.08 3.90 7.50
C ARG A 412 29.48 2.96 8.53
N SER A 413 28.32 2.39 8.22
CA SER A 413 27.71 1.30 8.97
C SER A 413 28.30 -0.06 8.58
N VAL A 414 28.05 -1.08 9.40
CA VAL A 414 28.40 -2.47 9.06
C VAL A 414 27.57 -2.96 7.86
N HIS A 415 26.32 -2.49 7.73
CA HIS A 415 25.48 -2.71 6.56
C HIS A 415 26.10 -2.15 5.27
N ASP A 416 26.59 -0.90 5.28
CA ASP A 416 27.25 -0.29 4.11
C ASP A 416 28.48 -1.10 3.67
N VAL A 417 29.34 -1.47 4.62
CA VAL A 417 30.58 -2.19 4.33
C VAL A 417 30.30 -3.62 3.85
N ILE A 418 29.30 -4.30 4.38
CA ILE A 418 28.83 -5.59 3.83
C ILE A 418 28.32 -5.42 2.39
N GLY A 419 27.58 -4.34 2.10
CA GLY A 419 27.16 -4.01 0.73
C GLY A 419 28.34 -3.77 -0.22
N MET A 420 29.39 -3.07 0.25
CA MET A 420 30.63 -2.88 -0.51
C MET A 420 31.40 -4.19 -0.73
N ILE A 421 31.45 -5.08 0.25
CA ILE A 421 32.07 -6.41 0.14
C ILE A 421 31.25 -7.33 -0.79
N ASP A 422 29.93 -7.18 -0.84
CA ASP A 422 29.06 -8.01 -1.70
C ASP A 422 29.27 -7.74 -3.20
N VAL A 423 29.54 -6.48 -3.58
CA VAL A 423 30.00 -6.13 -4.94
C VAL A 423 31.32 -6.83 -5.28
N LEU A 424 32.17 -7.10 -4.27
CA LEU A 424 33.46 -7.78 -4.38
C LEU A 424 33.39 -9.29 -4.05
N ARG A 425 32.19 -9.89 -3.97
CA ARG A 425 31.96 -11.27 -3.47
C ARG A 425 32.86 -12.33 -4.13
N ASN A 426 33.14 -12.19 -5.43
CA ASN A 426 33.93 -13.13 -6.23
C ASN A 426 35.45 -12.92 -6.12
N VAL A 427 35.90 -11.79 -5.56
CA VAL A 427 37.31 -11.43 -5.44
C VAL A 427 37.90 -12.06 -4.18
N PRO A 428 39.09 -12.67 -4.20
CA PRO A 428 39.68 -13.25 -2.99
C PRO A 428 40.05 -12.19 -1.94
N SER A 429 40.17 -12.61 -0.68
CA SER A 429 40.51 -11.74 0.45
C SER A 429 41.75 -12.27 1.18
N MET A 430 42.53 -11.38 1.78
CA MET A 430 43.80 -11.72 2.44
C MET A 430 43.84 -11.16 3.87
N PRO A 431 44.33 -11.92 4.86
CA PRO A 431 44.44 -11.41 6.24
C PRO A 431 45.35 -10.17 6.32
N VAL A 432 44.81 -9.08 6.87
CA VAL A 432 45.55 -7.85 7.17
C VAL A 432 45.27 -7.38 8.58
N ARG A 433 46.18 -6.61 9.16
CA ARG A 433 45.87 -5.79 10.34
C ARG A 433 45.10 -4.56 9.87
N LEU A 434 44.01 -4.24 10.56
CA LEU A 434 43.26 -3.00 10.31
C LEU A 434 44.15 -1.78 10.56
N PRO A 435 44.28 -0.82 9.62
CA PRO A 435 45.01 0.42 9.85
C PRO A 435 44.33 1.29 10.92
N GLU A 436 45.10 1.80 11.87
CA GLU A 436 44.59 2.43 13.11
C GLU A 436 43.82 3.76 12.88
N ALA A 437 43.88 4.31 11.67
CA ALA A 437 43.25 5.57 11.28
C ALA A 437 42.37 5.46 10.02
N LEU A 438 41.79 4.28 9.73
CA LEU A 438 41.03 4.03 8.50
C LEU A 438 39.76 4.90 8.38
N ASN A 439 39.90 6.04 7.70
CA ASN A 439 38.83 6.95 7.28
C ASN A 439 38.59 6.84 5.75
N GLY A 440 37.57 7.53 5.23
CA GLY A 440 37.24 7.48 3.79
C GLY A 440 38.36 7.94 2.84
N GLU A 441 39.14 8.96 3.22
CA GLU A 441 40.27 9.47 2.42
C GLU A 441 41.42 8.45 2.38
N SER A 442 41.74 7.84 3.51
CA SER A 442 42.77 6.80 3.62
C SER A 442 42.38 5.52 2.88
N LEU A 443 41.10 5.12 2.91
CA LEU A 443 40.61 3.99 2.12
C LEU A 443 40.76 4.27 0.61
N TYR A 444 40.42 5.48 0.17
CA TYR A 444 40.64 5.90 -1.22
C TYR A 444 42.14 5.89 -1.59
N ALA A 445 43.02 6.40 -0.72
CA ALA A 445 44.46 6.40 -0.94
C ALA A 445 45.08 4.99 -0.99
N ILE A 446 44.62 4.07 -0.12
CA ILE A 446 45.01 2.65 -0.13
C ILE A 446 44.58 1.99 -1.44
N VAL A 447 43.35 2.23 -1.88
CA VAL A 447 42.79 1.68 -3.11
C VAL A 447 43.54 2.22 -4.34
N ALA A 448 43.75 3.54 -4.45
CA ALA A 448 44.48 4.14 -5.56
C ALA A 448 45.95 3.68 -5.63
N ALA A 449 46.59 3.40 -4.48
CA ALA A 449 47.91 2.77 -4.45
C ALA A 449 47.87 1.32 -4.97
N ALA A 450 46.83 0.55 -4.63
CA ALA A 450 46.67 -0.80 -5.17
C ALA A 450 46.34 -0.82 -6.67
N GLU A 451 45.53 0.13 -7.15
CA GLU A 451 45.26 0.37 -8.59
C GLU A 451 46.57 0.66 -9.34
N SER A 452 47.41 1.56 -8.83
CA SER A 452 48.72 1.87 -9.40
C SER A 452 49.72 0.68 -9.38
N ILE A 453 49.55 -0.29 -8.46
CA ILE A 453 50.35 -1.54 -8.45
C ILE A 453 49.82 -2.56 -9.46
N ALA A 454 48.49 -2.64 -9.65
CA ALA A 454 47.85 -3.52 -10.62
C ALA A 454 48.16 -3.12 -12.07
N GLU A 455 48.10 -1.82 -12.36
CA GLU A 455 48.54 -1.23 -13.64
C GLU A 455 50.04 -1.48 -13.93
N SER A 456 50.81 -1.90 -12.92
CA SER A 456 52.26 -2.08 -12.97
C SER A 456 52.71 -3.41 -12.32
N TRP A 457 52.04 -4.53 -12.61
CA TRP A 457 52.23 -5.78 -11.86
C TRP A 457 53.51 -6.58 -12.16
N ARG A 458 54.15 -6.43 -13.34
CA ARG A 458 55.31 -7.27 -13.73
C ARG A 458 56.51 -7.23 -12.74
N PRO A 459 56.93 -6.07 -12.17
CA PRO A 459 57.95 -6.03 -11.13
C PRO A 459 57.61 -6.85 -9.87
N VAL A 460 56.33 -6.97 -9.54
CA VAL A 460 55.83 -7.74 -8.40
C VAL A 460 55.85 -9.24 -8.71
N ALA A 461 55.52 -9.63 -9.94
CA ALA A 461 55.53 -11.03 -10.38
C ALA A 461 56.95 -11.60 -10.62
N GLU A 462 57.90 -10.79 -11.10
CA GLU A 462 59.26 -11.25 -11.41
C GLU A 462 60.26 -11.15 -10.22
N GLY A 463 59.99 -10.29 -9.24
CA GLY A 463 60.74 -10.21 -7.99
C GLY A 463 62.26 -10.03 -8.18
N GLU A 464 63.07 -10.98 -7.69
CA GLU A 464 64.53 -10.91 -7.84
C GLU A 464 65.02 -10.99 -9.30
N ARG A 465 64.22 -11.57 -10.21
CA ARG A 465 64.59 -11.71 -11.63
C ARG A 465 64.31 -10.44 -12.43
N PHE A 466 63.44 -9.58 -11.90
CA PHE A 466 63.01 -8.36 -12.57
C PHE A 466 64.19 -7.46 -12.91
N ALA A 467 64.29 -7.12 -14.19
CA ALA A 467 65.48 -6.49 -14.78
C ALA A 467 65.85 -5.16 -14.10
N TRP A 468 64.84 -4.40 -13.65
CA TRP A 468 64.98 -3.06 -13.09
C TRP A 468 64.89 -3.00 -11.55
N ARG A 469 64.98 -4.14 -10.84
CA ARG A 469 64.84 -4.12 -9.37
C ARG A 469 65.91 -3.27 -8.67
N GLY A 470 65.51 -2.56 -7.62
CA GLY A 470 66.37 -1.68 -6.83
C GLY A 470 66.60 -0.29 -7.46
N LEU A 471 65.80 0.07 -8.45
CA LEU A 471 65.88 1.37 -9.14
C LEU A 471 65.36 2.53 -8.26
N ARG A 472 66.10 3.64 -8.26
CA ARG A 472 65.83 4.85 -7.49
C ARG A 472 64.92 5.82 -8.24
N GLU A 473 64.50 6.88 -7.56
CA GLU A 473 63.64 7.93 -8.13
C GLU A 473 64.44 9.02 -8.88
N ALA A 474 65.74 9.13 -8.63
CA ALA A 474 66.59 10.13 -9.26
C ALA A 474 67.14 9.62 -10.60
N GLY A 475 66.75 10.27 -11.70
CA GLY A 475 67.26 10.05 -13.07
C GLY A 475 66.29 9.28 -13.98
N SER A 476 66.55 9.28 -15.29
CA SER A 476 65.70 8.64 -16.30
C SER A 476 66.25 7.25 -16.69
N PRO A 477 65.60 6.13 -16.29
CA PRO A 477 66.27 4.83 -16.32
C PRO A 477 66.23 4.17 -17.69
N ARG A 478 65.11 4.28 -18.43
CA ARG A 478 65.10 3.91 -19.84
C ARG A 478 66.02 4.80 -20.64
N SER A 479 65.97 6.12 -20.49
CA SER A 479 66.93 6.99 -21.20
C SER A 479 68.38 6.59 -20.92
N ALA A 480 68.75 6.25 -19.69
CA ALA A 480 70.12 5.81 -19.38
C ALA A 480 70.44 4.41 -19.94
N LEU A 481 69.54 3.43 -19.85
CA LEU A 481 69.79 2.11 -20.46
C LEU A 481 69.77 2.16 -21.99
N ASP A 482 68.88 2.95 -22.57
CA ASP A 482 68.69 3.08 -24.01
C ASP A 482 69.84 3.86 -24.62
N LEU A 483 70.29 4.95 -23.97
CA LEU A 483 71.60 5.53 -24.24
C LEU A 483 72.68 4.44 -24.12
N LEU A 484 72.81 3.73 -23.00
CA LEU A 484 73.84 2.69 -22.80
C LEU A 484 73.78 1.54 -23.84
N ALA A 485 72.58 1.19 -24.30
CA ALA A 485 72.34 0.12 -25.26
C ALA A 485 72.68 0.57 -26.67
N GLU A 486 72.12 1.69 -27.17
CA GLU A 486 72.54 2.23 -28.47
C GLU A 486 74.02 2.61 -28.48
N SER A 487 74.52 3.19 -27.40
CA SER A 487 75.92 3.54 -27.25
C SER A 487 76.85 2.36 -27.06
N THR A 488 76.38 1.19 -26.63
CA THR A 488 77.16 -0.05 -26.80
C THR A 488 77.08 -0.48 -28.26
N ASP A 489 75.85 -0.59 -28.76
CA ASP A 489 75.54 -1.52 -29.84
C ASP A 489 75.75 -0.96 -31.23
N ALA A 490 75.51 0.34 -31.38
CA ALA A 490 75.94 1.08 -32.54
C ALA A 490 77.42 1.48 -32.42
N LEU A 491 78.06 1.45 -31.24
CA LEU A 491 79.50 1.77 -31.12
C LEU A 491 80.36 0.69 -31.79
N GLY A 492 80.25 -0.57 -31.36
CA GLY A 492 80.99 -1.66 -32.02
C GLY A 492 80.55 -1.95 -33.45
N ARG A 493 79.30 -1.62 -33.85
CA ARG A 493 78.85 -1.73 -35.26
C ARG A 493 79.37 -0.61 -36.15
N ARG A 494 79.41 0.62 -35.65
CA ARG A 494 79.78 1.79 -36.44
C ARG A 494 81.30 1.85 -36.63
N LEU A 495 82.07 1.32 -35.67
CA LEU A 495 83.51 1.02 -35.74
C LEU A 495 83.97 0.13 -36.92
N GLU A 496 83.07 -0.40 -37.74
CA GLU A 496 83.42 -1.28 -38.87
C GLU A 496 83.16 -0.64 -40.25
N ALA A 497 82.23 0.31 -40.34
CA ALA A 497 81.72 0.82 -41.62
C ALA A 497 82.72 1.76 -42.35
N TYR A 498 83.81 2.17 -41.69
CA TYR A 498 84.57 3.34 -42.09
C TYR A 498 86.03 3.12 -42.36
N ARG A 499 86.48 1.92 -42.70
CA ARG A 499 87.91 1.58 -42.66
C ARG A 499 88.87 2.69 -43.16
N GLY A 500 88.59 3.36 -44.29
CA GLY A 500 89.39 4.49 -44.80
C GLY A 500 89.28 5.84 -44.02
N LEU A 501 88.24 6.03 -43.21
CA LEU A 501 88.06 7.15 -42.28
C LEU A 501 88.36 6.77 -40.82
N ILE A 502 88.35 5.48 -40.47
CA ILE A 502 89.09 4.96 -39.32
C ILE A 502 90.59 5.19 -39.58
N GLU A 503 91.07 5.04 -40.81
CA GLU A 503 92.44 5.42 -41.19
C GLU A 503 92.68 6.95 -41.18
N TYR A 504 91.66 7.77 -41.43
CA TYR A 504 91.67 9.24 -41.21
C TYR A 504 91.87 9.57 -39.71
N LEU A 505 91.62 8.63 -38.77
CA LEU A 505 91.59 8.84 -37.29
C LEU A 505 92.26 7.70 -36.45
N ARG A 506 91.55 6.65 -35.93
CA ARG A 506 91.99 5.29 -35.37
C ARG A 506 91.64 4.96 -33.88
N ILE A 507 91.18 3.72 -33.55
CA ILE A 507 90.58 3.26 -32.25
C ILE A 507 90.72 1.71 -31.99
N GLU A 508 90.46 1.16 -30.78
CA GLU A 508 90.30 -0.31 -30.48
C GLU A 508 89.10 -0.80 -29.57
N ARG A 509 89.05 -0.59 -28.24
CA ARG A 509 87.93 -1.08 -27.36
C ARG A 509 86.71 -0.16 -27.39
N LEU A 510 85.54 -0.61 -26.89
CA LEU A 510 84.38 0.27 -26.61
C LEU A 510 84.69 1.43 -25.64
N VAL A 511 85.75 1.33 -24.83
CA VAL A 511 86.19 2.42 -23.94
C VAL A 511 87.24 3.34 -24.57
N ASP A 512 87.69 3.08 -25.82
CA ASP A 512 88.76 3.82 -26.51
C ASP A 512 88.24 4.69 -27.68
N THR A 513 86.93 4.81 -27.83
CA THR A 513 86.28 5.09 -29.11
C THR A 513 86.06 6.58 -29.43
N THR A 514 86.90 7.52 -28.94
CA THR A 514 86.59 8.98 -29.00
C THR A 514 87.10 9.75 -30.23
N GLU A 515 88.03 9.20 -31.01
CA GLU A 515 88.82 10.03 -31.96
C GLU A 515 88.26 10.09 -33.39
N LEU A 516 87.53 9.06 -33.81
CA LEU A 516 87.03 8.86 -35.17
C LEU A 516 85.88 9.80 -35.58
N ILE A 517 85.58 10.85 -34.82
CA ILE A 517 84.19 11.37 -34.79
C ILE A 517 84.04 12.85 -34.95
N ASP A 518 84.96 13.68 -34.47
CA ASP A 518 84.75 15.13 -34.55
C ASP A 518 84.93 15.69 -35.98
N LEU A 519 84.90 14.80 -36.98
CA LEU A 519 85.23 15.01 -38.38
C LEU A 519 84.35 14.13 -39.29
N LEU A 520 84.40 12.81 -39.08
CA LEU A 520 83.22 11.95 -39.27
C LEU A 520 82.22 12.26 -38.14
N ALA A 521 81.73 13.49 -38.18
CA ALA A 521 80.66 14.09 -37.37
C ALA A 521 79.51 14.52 -38.29
N ALA A 522 79.94 15.04 -39.45
CA ALA A 522 79.22 16.01 -40.23
C ALA A 522 78.82 15.41 -41.58
N THR A 523 78.37 14.16 -41.65
CA THR A 523 78.02 13.46 -42.91
C THR A 523 76.95 12.33 -42.80
N GLU A 524 76.39 11.96 -41.61
CA GLU A 524 75.87 10.58 -41.32
C GLU A 524 74.39 10.30 -41.51
N ASP A 525 73.54 11.23 -41.13
CA ASP A 525 72.19 11.27 -41.62
C ASP A 525 72.21 11.81 -43.08
N ARG A 526 73.27 11.52 -43.87
CA ARG A 526 73.21 11.65 -45.33
C ARG A 526 72.14 10.69 -45.75
N ARG A 527 71.17 11.27 -46.43
CA ARG A 527 70.03 10.57 -46.97
C ARG A 527 70.01 10.79 -48.47
N SER A 528 69.05 10.16 -49.13
CA SER A 528 68.71 10.48 -50.51
C SER A 528 67.98 11.83 -50.63
N ILE A 529 68.42 12.85 -49.88
CA ILE A 529 67.98 14.22 -50.13
C ILE A 529 68.36 14.59 -51.57
N PRO A 530 67.54 15.40 -52.26
CA PRO A 530 67.98 16.06 -53.47
C PRO A 530 69.33 16.75 -53.24
N VAL A 531 70.33 16.52 -54.10
CA VAL A 531 71.69 17.06 -53.92
C VAL A 531 71.68 18.60 -53.84
N SER A 532 70.64 19.24 -54.37
CA SER A 532 70.31 20.65 -54.16
C SER A 532 70.23 21.06 -52.68
N TRP A 533 69.79 20.22 -51.75
CA TRP A 533 69.68 20.57 -50.33
C TRP A 533 71.05 20.89 -49.68
N LEU A 534 72.14 20.23 -50.11
CA LEU A 534 73.50 20.52 -49.65
C LEU A 534 74.25 21.56 -50.48
N THR A 535 73.81 21.78 -51.71
CA THR A 535 74.49 22.68 -52.68
C THR A 535 73.76 24.02 -52.90
N ALA A 536 72.55 24.17 -52.35
CA ALA A 536 71.78 25.41 -52.40
C ALA A 536 72.27 26.47 -51.39
N GLN A 537 71.73 27.67 -51.58
CA GLN A 537 72.11 28.91 -50.89
C GLN A 537 71.40 29.11 -49.53
N ALA A 538 70.24 28.47 -49.30
CA ALA A 538 69.45 28.60 -48.06
C ALA A 538 68.51 27.39 -47.88
N LEU A 539 68.08 27.12 -46.65
CA LEU A 539 67.46 25.83 -46.27
C LEU A 539 65.99 25.92 -45.77
N ASP A 540 65.54 27.08 -45.26
CA ASP A 540 64.30 27.17 -44.47
C ASP A 540 63.00 26.76 -45.18
N PRO A 541 62.72 27.11 -46.46
CA PRO A 541 61.46 26.73 -47.11
C PRO A 541 61.22 25.21 -47.18
N PHE A 542 62.29 24.42 -47.21
CA PHE A 542 62.22 22.96 -47.20
C PHE A 542 61.88 22.40 -45.80
N ARG A 543 62.27 23.11 -44.73
CA ARG A 543 61.98 22.68 -43.34
C ARG A 543 60.48 22.68 -43.05
N THR A 544 59.75 23.71 -43.49
CA THR A 544 58.30 23.81 -43.29
C THR A 544 57.56 22.67 -44.00
N ALA A 545 57.83 22.46 -45.30
CA ALA A 545 57.17 21.42 -46.09
C ALA A 545 57.42 20.00 -45.53
N VAL A 546 58.65 19.72 -45.07
CA VAL A 546 59.00 18.46 -44.40
C VAL A 546 58.23 18.27 -43.09
N SER A 547 57.99 19.34 -42.32
CA SER A 547 57.20 19.28 -41.09
C SER A 547 55.74 18.90 -41.37
N ASP A 548 55.09 19.61 -42.29
CA ASP A 548 53.66 19.48 -42.59
C ASP A 548 53.33 18.13 -43.24
N PHE A 549 54.20 17.65 -44.14
CA PHE A 549 54.12 16.30 -44.69
C PHE A 549 54.20 15.23 -43.60
N THR A 550 55.16 15.40 -42.68
CA THR A 550 55.39 14.42 -41.62
C THR A 550 54.24 14.36 -40.62
N GLN A 551 53.57 15.48 -40.36
CA GLN A 551 52.37 15.50 -39.53
C GLN A 551 51.22 14.73 -40.20
N ARG A 552 50.97 14.93 -41.50
CA ARG A 552 49.90 14.24 -42.25
C ARG A 552 50.08 12.72 -42.29
N LEU A 553 51.22 12.22 -42.79
CA LEU A 553 51.46 10.78 -42.86
C LEU A 553 51.68 10.15 -41.48
N GLY A 554 52.18 10.92 -40.51
CA GLY A 554 52.33 10.48 -39.12
C GLY A 554 50.98 10.12 -38.50
N ALA A 555 49.96 10.97 -38.70
CA ALA A 555 48.59 10.66 -38.29
C ALA A 555 48.05 9.40 -38.98
N VAL A 556 48.14 9.31 -40.31
CA VAL A 556 47.68 8.15 -41.10
C VAL A 556 48.31 6.84 -40.63
N ARG A 557 49.62 6.82 -40.33
CA ARG A 557 50.30 5.61 -39.83
C ARG A 557 49.94 5.27 -38.38
N THR A 558 49.77 6.28 -37.53
CA THR A 558 49.39 6.09 -36.13
C THR A 558 47.99 5.52 -36.03
N ASP A 559 47.06 6.00 -36.87
CA ASP A 559 45.71 5.44 -37.01
C ASP A 559 45.75 3.96 -37.44
N GLU A 560 46.61 3.57 -38.39
CA GLU A 560 46.71 2.16 -38.84
C GLU A 560 47.31 1.24 -37.78
N ALA A 561 48.36 1.69 -37.09
CA ALA A 561 48.94 0.95 -35.98
C ALA A 561 47.93 0.80 -34.82
N ALA A 562 47.17 1.85 -34.51
CA ALA A 562 46.12 1.81 -33.50
C ALA A 562 44.95 0.91 -33.91
N LEU A 563 44.51 0.93 -35.17
CA LEU A 563 43.45 0.04 -35.66
C LEU A 563 43.90 -1.43 -35.68
N ALA A 564 45.14 -1.72 -36.09
CA ALA A 564 45.68 -3.08 -36.07
C ALA A 564 45.89 -3.62 -34.65
N ALA A 565 46.36 -2.79 -33.71
CA ALA A 565 46.55 -3.19 -32.31
C ALA A 565 45.23 -3.38 -31.54
N ASP A 566 44.17 -2.66 -31.91
CA ASP A 566 42.87 -2.64 -31.22
C ASP A 566 41.86 -3.64 -31.83
N LEU A 567 42.07 -4.08 -33.08
CA LEU A 567 41.11 -4.90 -33.83
C LEU A 567 41.75 -6.11 -34.55
N GLY A 568 43.08 -6.26 -34.54
CA GLY A 568 43.79 -7.29 -35.30
C GLY A 568 43.95 -6.95 -36.79
N ASP A 569 44.71 -7.77 -37.52
CA ASP A 569 45.14 -7.51 -38.92
C ASP A 569 43.97 -7.47 -39.94
N ARG A 570 42.75 -7.80 -39.52
CA ARG A 570 41.61 -8.06 -40.41
C ARG A 570 40.66 -6.86 -40.57
N TRP A 571 40.96 -5.70 -39.99
CA TRP A 571 40.04 -4.56 -39.92
C TRP A 571 39.61 -3.95 -41.27
N ASP A 572 40.45 -3.94 -42.32
CA ASP A 572 40.04 -3.39 -43.63
C ASP A 572 39.06 -4.30 -44.39
N LEU A 573 38.80 -5.52 -43.91
CA LEU A 573 37.73 -6.39 -44.44
C LEU A 573 36.32 -5.87 -44.10
N LEU A 574 36.20 -4.86 -43.23
CA LEU A 574 34.94 -4.21 -42.90
C LEU A 574 34.31 -3.54 -44.15
N PRO A 575 33.04 -3.85 -44.50
CA PRO A 575 32.37 -3.28 -45.67
C PRO A 575 32.39 -1.75 -45.69
N ARG A 576 32.45 -1.17 -46.89
CA ARG A 576 32.64 0.28 -47.10
C ARG A 576 31.35 1.09 -47.06
N ASP A 577 30.22 0.40 -47.08
CA ASP A 577 28.84 0.90 -47.19
C ASP A 577 28.09 0.95 -45.84
N LEU A 578 28.72 0.55 -44.73
CA LEU A 578 28.15 0.68 -43.38
C LEU A 578 28.11 2.15 -42.95
N GLU A 579 26.96 2.63 -42.49
CA GLU A 579 26.86 3.96 -41.88
C GLU A 579 27.38 3.93 -40.42
N PRO A 580 28.14 4.93 -39.96
CA PRO A 580 28.70 4.96 -38.60
C PRO A 580 27.70 5.46 -37.54
N GLY A 581 26.62 6.11 -37.97
CA GLY A 581 25.64 6.75 -37.10
C GLY A 581 24.57 5.82 -36.54
N VAL A 582 23.69 6.40 -35.72
CA VAL A 582 22.45 5.78 -35.28
C VAL A 582 21.42 5.84 -36.43
N PRO A 583 20.91 4.71 -36.96
CA PRO A 583 19.91 4.72 -38.02
C PRO A 583 18.61 5.40 -37.57
N SER A 584 17.91 6.07 -38.48
CA SER A 584 16.65 6.76 -38.17
C SER A 584 15.56 5.86 -37.56
N ALA A 585 15.54 4.57 -37.93
CA ALA A 585 14.64 3.55 -37.37
C ALA A 585 14.97 3.18 -35.90
N GLU A 586 16.20 3.43 -35.47
CA GLU A 586 16.66 3.22 -34.08
C GLU A 586 16.40 4.46 -33.24
N SER A 587 16.67 5.66 -33.76
CA SER A 587 16.28 6.93 -33.14
C SER A 587 14.78 7.03 -32.88
N ALA A 588 13.95 6.33 -33.69
CA ALA A 588 12.51 6.22 -33.49
C ALA A 588 12.10 5.39 -32.24
N LEU A 589 12.99 4.60 -31.63
CA LEU A 589 12.69 3.90 -30.38
C LEU A 589 12.54 4.86 -29.20
N ALA A 590 13.26 5.99 -29.21
CA ALA A 590 13.16 7.04 -28.20
C ALA A 590 11.81 7.80 -28.25
N THR A 591 11.10 7.74 -29.37
CA THR A 591 9.77 8.38 -29.53
C THR A 591 8.59 7.45 -29.26
N LEU A 592 8.86 6.19 -28.85
CA LEU A 592 7.82 5.28 -28.39
C LEU A 592 7.22 5.75 -27.05
N ALA A 593 5.96 5.39 -26.81
CA ALA A 593 5.28 5.61 -25.54
C ALA A 593 4.90 4.24 -24.93
N PRO A 594 5.51 3.81 -23.81
CA PRO A 594 6.67 4.38 -23.13
C PRO A 594 7.95 4.27 -23.97
N GLU A 595 9.00 5.00 -23.57
CA GLU A 595 10.29 5.01 -24.25
C GLU A 595 10.89 3.60 -24.43
N GLY A 596 11.51 3.38 -25.58
CA GLY A 596 12.09 2.10 -25.98
C GLY A 596 13.33 1.67 -25.18
N ILE A 597 14.10 0.79 -25.79
CA ILE A 597 15.40 0.33 -25.30
C ILE A 597 16.45 0.71 -26.34
N ASP A 598 17.39 1.54 -25.91
CA ASP A 598 18.63 1.83 -26.63
C ASP A 598 19.46 0.54 -26.81
N PRO A 599 19.84 0.15 -28.04
CA PRO A 599 20.70 -1.01 -28.29
C PRO A 599 22.20 -0.73 -28.12
N GLU A 600 22.65 0.54 -28.04
CA GLU A 600 24.07 0.94 -27.92
C GLU A 600 24.88 0.14 -26.88
N PRO A 601 24.41 -0.07 -25.62
CA PRO A 601 25.22 -0.73 -24.59
C PRO A 601 25.21 -2.26 -24.66
N PHE A 602 24.52 -2.88 -25.63
CA PHE A 602 24.39 -4.33 -25.71
C PHE A 602 25.25 -4.96 -26.81
N THR A 603 25.68 -6.20 -26.58
CA THR A 603 26.43 -7.00 -27.55
C THR A 603 25.48 -7.71 -28.53
N ALA A 604 26.01 -8.21 -29.65
CA ALA A 604 25.17 -8.83 -30.68
C ALA A 604 24.49 -10.14 -30.23
N SER A 605 25.09 -10.94 -29.35
CA SER A 605 24.44 -12.12 -28.75
C SER A 605 23.26 -11.73 -27.86
N ARG A 606 23.44 -10.73 -26.98
CA ARG A 606 22.34 -10.25 -26.11
C ARG A 606 21.23 -9.57 -26.89
N LEU A 607 21.54 -8.85 -27.98
CA LEU A 607 20.53 -8.25 -28.85
C LEU A 607 19.76 -9.27 -29.70
N ARG A 608 20.39 -10.38 -30.14
CA ARG A 608 19.65 -11.51 -30.73
C ARG A 608 18.66 -12.09 -29.72
N GLN A 609 19.14 -12.43 -28.52
CA GLN A 609 18.29 -12.99 -27.47
C GLN A 609 17.12 -12.05 -27.13
N LEU A 610 17.38 -10.74 -26.99
CA LEU A 610 16.32 -9.76 -26.76
C LEU A 610 15.36 -9.64 -27.95
N ALA A 611 15.83 -9.73 -29.19
CA ALA A 611 14.96 -9.74 -30.37
C ALA A 611 14.05 -10.98 -30.41
N ASP A 612 14.57 -12.16 -30.08
CA ASP A 612 13.82 -13.41 -30.01
C ASP A 612 12.79 -13.38 -28.86
N GLU A 613 13.19 -12.92 -27.66
CA GLU A 613 12.32 -12.72 -26.50
C GLU A 613 11.20 -11.71 -26.80
N PHE A 614 11.51 -10.63 -27.51
CA PHE A 614 10.55 -9.57 -27.86
C PHE A 614 9.63 -9.99 -28.99
N GLU A 615 10.10 -10.71 -30.00
CA GLU A 615 9.25 -11.26 -31.06
C GLU A 615 8.30 -12.32 -30.50
N ALA A 616 8.79 -13.25 -29.68
CA ALA A 616 7.94 -14.24 -29.01
C ALA A 616 6.85 -13.57 -28.14
N THR A 617 7.20 -12.48 -27.44
CA THR A 617 6.25 -11.73 -26.61
C THR A 617 5.25 -10.91 -27.44
N ALA A 618 5.69 -10.24 -28.51
CA ALA A 618 4.79 -9.55 -29.43
C ALA A 618 3.79 -10.53 -30.10
N ARG A 619 4.26 -11.71 -30.52
CA ARG A 619 3.42 -12.78 -31.09
C ARG A 619 2.42 -13.32 -30.07
N ARG A 620 2.83 -13.62 -28.83
CA ARG A 620 1.92 -14.03 -27.74
C ARG A 620 0.85 -12.98 -27.46
N LEU A 621 1.24 -11.72 -27.21
CA LEU A 621 0.28 -10.64 -26.93
C LEU A 621 -0.71 -10.44 -28.09
N THR A 622 -0.23 -10.50 -29.35
CA THR A 622 -1.10 -10.40 -30.53
C THR A 622 -2.09 -11.58 -30.60
N HIS A 623 -1.64 -12.80 -30.28
CA HIS A 623 -2.50 -13.98 -30.22
C HIS A 623 -3.55 -13.85 -29.10
N HIS A 624 -3.13 -13.45 -27.88
CA HIS A 624 -4.04 -13.25 -26.75
C HIS A 624 -5.10 -12.18 -27.04
N VAL A 625 -4.78 -11.08 -27.74
CA VAL A 625 -5.80 -10.09 -28.14
C VAL A 625 -6.85 -10.72 -29.06
N GLY A 626 -6.45 -11.61 -29.97
CA GLY A 626 -7.38 -12.40 -30.79
C GLY A 626 -8.26 -13.31 -29.93
N THR A 627 -7.64 -14.16 -29.10
CA THR A 627 -8.34 -15.08 -28.20
C THR A 627 -9.29 -14.36 -27.23
N LEU A 628 -8.91 -13.19 -26.73
CA LEU A 628 -9.76 -12.36 -25.87
C LEU A 628 -10.92 -11.72 -26.64
N ALA A 629 -10.75 -11.39 -27.91
CA ALA A 629 -11.86 -10.94 -28.76
C ALA A 629 -12.85 -12.08 -29.03
N ASP A 630 -12.36 -13.31 -29.28
CA ASP A 630 -13.19 -14.50 -29.44
C ASP A 630 -13.97 -14.82 -28.14
N ILE A 631 -13.29 -14.77 -26.98
CA ILE A 631 -13.93 -14.91 -25.66
C ILE A 631 -14.96 -13.78 -25.44
N ALA A 632 -14.63 -12.52 -25.74
CA ALA A 632 -15.56 -11.41 -25.55
C ALA A 632 -16.82 -11.55 -26.40
N ALA A 633 -16.69 -12.01 -27.66
CA ALA A 633 -17.80 -12.28 -28.54
C ALA A 633 -18.76 -13.34 -27.97
N ASP A 634 -18.23 -14.40 -27.33
CA ASP A 634 -19.05 -15.43 -26.67
C ASP A 634 -19.92 -14.88 -25.53
N PHE A 635 -19.46 -13.83 -24.84
CA PHE A 635 -20.19 -13.13 -23.78
C PHE A 635 -20.98 -11.90 -24.28
N GLY A 636 -21.00 -11.63 -25.59
CA GLY A 636 -21.65 -10.42 -26.15
C GLY A 636 -20.99 -9.11 -25.71
N MET A 637 -19.69 -9.13 -25.39
CA MET A 637 -18.90 -7.99 -24.90
C MET A 637 -18.00 -7.39 -26.01
N PRO A 638 -17.61 -6.11 -25.90
CA PRO A 638 -16.53 -5.57 -26.73
C PRO A 638 -15.20 -6.29 -26.44
N ALA A 639 -14.36 -6.45 -27.46
CA ALA A 639 -13.03 -7.04 -27.29
C ALA A 639 -12.18 -6.19 -26.31
N PRO A 640 -11.62 -6.80 -25.24
CA PRO A 640 -10.90 -6.05 -24.21
C PRO A 640 -9.57 -5.51 -24.77
N THR A 641 -9.29 -4.25 -24.49
CA THR A 641 -8.09 -3.57 -24.99
C THR A 641 -6.98 -3.52 -23.95
N THR A 642 -7.34 -3.47 -22.66
CA THR A 642 -6.44 -3.34 -21.52
C THR A 642 -6.32 -4.64 -20.71
N LEU A 643 -5.27 -4.73 -19.88
CA LEU A 643 -5.09 -5.83 -18.93
C LEU A 643 -6.27 -5.94 -17.94
N SER A 644 -6.86 -4.81 -17.52
CA SER A 644 -7.99 -4.79 -16.59
C SER A 644 -9.27 -5.38 -17.21
N GLU A 645 -9.58 -5.03 -18.46
CA GLU A 645 -10.73 -5.58 -19.18
C GLU A 645 -10.54 -7.08 -19.47
N ALA A 646 -9.31 -7.52 -19.78
CA ALA A 646 -8.99 -8.94 -19.96
C ALA A 646 -9.15 -9.74 -18.65
N PHE A 647 -8.81 -9.16 -17.49
CA PHE A 647 -9.00 -9.81 -16.20
C PHE A 647 -10.47 -9.81 -15.76
N ALA A 648 -11.23 -8.75 -16.05
CA ALA A 648 -12.69 -8.70 -15.86
C ALA A 648 -13.41 -9.79 -16.67
N LEU A 649 -12.99 -10.01 -17.92
CA LEU A 649 -13.52 -11.07 -18.79
C LEU A 649 -13.22 -12.48 -18.25
N HIS A 650 -12.04 -12.71 -17.66
CA HIS A 650 -11.72 -13.94 -16.95
C HIS A 650 -12.51 -14.09 -15.63
N GLU A 651 -12.80 -13.00 -14.92
CA GLU A 651 -13.66 -13.03 -13.73
C GLU A 651 -15.08 -13.51 -14.09
N LEU A 652 -15.62 -13.06 -15.24
CA LEU A 652 -16.89 -13.55 -15.78
C LEU A 652 -16.88 -15.05 -16.10
N THR A 653 -15.80 -15.61 -16.69
CA THR A 653 -15.71 -17.07 -16.91
C THR A 653 -15.63 -17.85 -15.60
N THR A 654 -15.11 -17.23 -14.53
CA THR A 654 -14.99 -17.84 -13.20
C THR A 654 -16.33 -17.83 -12.46
N ILE A 655 -17.08 -16.72 -12.52
CA ILE A 655 -18.47 -16.65 -12.04
C ILE A 655 -19.33 -17.69 -12.77
N ALA A 656 -19.25 -17.75 -14.10
CA ALA A 656 -19.97 -18.71 -14.95
C ALA A 656 -19.59 -20.20 -14.74
N ARG A 657 -18.58 -20.48 -13.90
CA ARG A 657 -18.22 -21.82 -13.40
C ARG A 657 -18.67 -22.09 -11.97
N ALA A 658 -18.57 -21.09 -11.08
CA ALA A 658 -18.74 -21.27 -9.63
C ALA A 658 -20.16 -20.99 -9.13
N ALA A 659 -20.81 -19.91 -9.59
CA ALA A 659 -22.08 -19.44 -9.05
C ALA A 659 -22.91 -18.78 -10.16
N ARG A 660 -23.92 -19.50 -10.65
CA ARG A 660 -24.66 -19.14 -11.87
C ARG A 660 -26.02 -18.54 -11.53
N PRO A 661 -26.20 -17.20 -11.57
CA PRO A 661 -27.48 -16.60 -11.20
C PRO A 661 -28.62 -16.98 -12.14
N GLU A 662 -29.86 -16.89 -11.68
CA GLU A 662 -31.00 -16.83 -12.59
C GLU A 662 -30.89 -15.59 -13.50
N GLU A 663 -31.30 -15.70 -14.77
CA GLU A 663 -31.21 -14.60 -15.73
C GLU A 663 -31.92 -13.34 -15.22
N TRP A 664 -33.06 -13.52 -14.56
CA TRP A 664 -33.85 -12.42 -14.03
C TRP A 664 -33.14 -11.68 -12.89
N TRP A 665 -32.26 -12.34 -12.11
CA TRP A 665 -31.40 -11.71 -11.10
C TRP A 665 -30.30 -10.82 -11.69
N LEU A 666 -30.10 -10.78 -13.01
CA LEU A 666 -29.26 -9.75 -13.62
C LEU A 666 -29.92 -8.34 -13.55
N ARG A 667 -31.23 -8.25 -13.29
CA ARG A 667 -31.92 -6.99 -12.95
C ARG A 667 -31.80 -6.65 -11.46
N PRO A 668 -31.76 -5.35 -11.06
CA PRO A 668 -31.76 -4.93 -9.65
C PRO A 668 -32.97 -5.49 -8.88
N ASP A 669 -34.18 -5.29 -9.41
CA ASP A 669 -35.44 -5.81 -8.86
C ASP A 669 -35.40 -7.33 -8.70
N GLY A 670 -34.73 -8.01 -9.65
CA GLY A 670 -34.49 -9.45 -9.62
C GLY A 670 -33.65 -9.90 -8.44
N ARG A 671 -32.58 -9.17 -8.11
CA ARG A 671 -31.76 -9.46 -6.92
C ARG A 671 -32.51 -9.18 -5.64
N ALA A 672 -33.22 -8.06 -5.55
CA ALA A 672 -33.99 -7.68 -4.37
C ALA A 672 -35.09 -8.71 -4.05
N ALA A 673 -35.86 -9.14 -5.05
CA ALA A 673 -36.88 -10.17 -4.89
C ALA A 673 -36.29 -11.57 -4.68
N GLY A 674 -35.16 -11.90 -5.33
CA GLY A 674 -34.43 -13.15 -5.12
C GLY A 674 -33.89 -13.30 -3.69
N GLN A 675 -33.32 -12.23 -3.14
CA GLN A 675 -32.85 -12.16 -1.76
C GLN A 675 -34.03 -12.29 -0.77
N HIS A 676 -35.08 -11.49 -0.95
CA HIS A 676 -36.29 -11.55 -0.12
C HIS A 676 -36.95 -12.93 -0.12
N ALA A 677 -37.02 -13.59 -1.29
CA ALA A 677 -37.52 -14.96 -1.45
C ALA A 677 -36.65 -15.99 -0.72
N ALA A 678 -35.33 -15.82 -0.73
CA ALA A 678 -34.41 -16.68 0.01
C ALA A 678 -34.62 -16.54 1.52
N ASP A 679 -34.63 -15.32 2.04
CA ASP A 679 -34.70 -15.03 3.47
C ASP A 679 -36.03 -15.47 4.11
N GLU A 680 -37.17 -15.27 3.42
CA GLU A 680 -38.47 -15.75 3.92
C GLU A 680 -38.56 -17.29 3.91
N LEU A 681 -38.03 -17.95 2.88
CA LEU A 681 -38.07 -19.42 2.79
C LEU A 681 -37.08 -20.10 3.76
N GLU A 682 -35.91 -19.51 4.02
CA GLU A 682 -34.97 -19.99 5.03
C GLU A 682 -35.56 -19.83 6.44
N ARG A 683 -36.16 -18.67 6.73
CA ARG A 683 -36.88 -18.42 7.99
C ARG A 683 -38.02 -19.43 8.21
N ASP A 684 -38.87 -19.63 7.22
CA ASP A 684 -40.06 -20.49 7.36
C ASP A 684 -39.70 -21.99 7.40
N LEU A 685 -38.64 -22.42 6.69
CA LEU A 685 -38.06 -23.76 6.85
C LEU A 685 -37.46 -23.98 8.24
N THR A 686 -36.76 -22.97 8.78
CA THR A 686 -36.20 -23.01 10.14
C THR A 686 -37.29 -23.06 11.20
N ALA A 687 -38.35 -22.25 11.05
CA ALA A 687 -39.52 -22.27 11.91
C ALA A 687 -40.26 -23.63 11.86
N LEU A 688 -40.41 -24.22 10.67
CA LEU A 688 -40.97 -25.57 10.52
C LEU A 688 -40.11 -26.62 11.24
N ALA A 689 -38.79 -26.61 11.02
CA ALA A 689 -37.88 -27.56 11.66
C ALA A 689 -37.90 -27.45 13.20
N ALA A 690 -37.97 -26.22 13.74
CA ALA A 690 -38.09 -25.98 15.18
C ALA A 690 -39.43 -26.48 15.75
N ALA A 691 -40.56 -26.21 15.06
CA ALA A 691 -41.88 -26.66 15.50
C ALA A 691 -42.04 -28.19 15.40
N GLU A 692 -41.51 -28.80 14.34
CA GLU A 692 -41.43 -30.25 14.15
C GLU A 692 -40.59 -30.92 15.25
N ALA A 693 -39.41 -30.40 15.56
CA ALA A 693 -38.57 -30.88 16.65
C ALA A 693 -39.22 -30.72 18.05
N ALA A 694 -40.05 -29.69 18.24
CA ALA A 694 -40.75 -29.43 19.50
C ALA A 694 -42.01 -30.31 19.72
N ALA A 695 -42.52 -30.97 18.68
CA ALA A 695 -43.76 -31.75 18.72
C ALA A 695 -43.59 -33.25 18.40
N SER A 696 -42.57 -33.63 17.63
CA SER A 696 -42.38 -35.01 17.13
C SER A 696 -41.99 -36.06 18.19
N ASP A 697 -41.67 -35.65 19.42
CA ASP A 697 -41.47 -36.56 20.55
C ASP A 697 -42.79 -37.10 21.15
N VAL A 698 -43.93 -36.47 20.81
CA VAL A 698 -45.27 -36.82 21.31
C VAL A 698 -46.28 -37.03 20.18
N PHE A 699 -46.14 -36.30 19.06
CA PHE A 699 -47.10 -36.29 17.95
C PHE A 699 -46.52 -36.86 16.66
N THR A 700 -47.43 -37.35 15.81
CA THR A 700 -47.12 -37.99 14.52
C THR A 700 -47.12 -36.99 13.36
N ASP A 701 -46.52 -37.42 12.25
CA ASP A 701 -46.49 -36.78 10.92
C ASP A 701 -47.88 -36.43 10.33
N LYS A 702 -48.96 -36.93 10.93
CA LYS A 702 -50.36 -36.56 10.60
C LYS A 702 -50.75 -35.15 11.05
N VAL A 703 -50.05 -34.57 12.02
CA VAL A 703 -50.41 -33.26 12.60
C VAL A 703 -50.57 -32.15 11.53
N PRO A 704 -49.66 -31.99 10.54
CA PRO A 704 -49.81 -30.99 9.47
C PRO A 704 -50.93 -31.22 8.44
N THR A 705 -51.78 -32.24 8.64
CA THR A 705 -53.00 -32.52 7.86
C THR A 705 -54.25 -32.73 8.73
N ALA A 706 -54.15 -32.59 10.06
CA ALA A 706 -55.24 -32.81 11.00
C ALA A 706 -56.29 -31.68 10.98
N ALA A 707 -57.48 -31.95 10.43
CA ALA A 707 -58.55 -30.96 10.35
C ALA A 707 -59.04 -30.49 11.73
N GLY A 708 -59.17 -29.17 11.92
CA GLY A 708 -59.73 -28.57 13.15
C GLY A 708 -58.82 -28.64 14.38
N LEU A 709 -57.51 -28.87 14.21
CA LEU A 709 -56.55 -28.96 15.32
C LEU A 709 -56.45 -27.68 16.18
N PRO A 710 -56.49 -26.44 15.65
CA PRO A 710 -56.49 -25.22 16.48
C PRO A 710 -57.74 -25.11 17.36
N ASP A 711 -58.92 -25.39 16.80
CA ASP A 711 -60.18 -25.45 17.57
C ASP A 711 -60.17 -26.57 18.62
N LEU A 712 -59.58 -27.72 18.30
CA LEU A 712 -59.42 -28.84 19.22
C LEU A 712 -58.53 -28.43 20.41
N ALA A 713 -57.40 -27.77 20.13
CA ALA A 713 -56.52 -27.22 21.16
C ALA A 713 -57.22 -26.15 22.01
N ARG A 714 -57.98 -25.23 21.41
CA ARG A 714 -58.77 -24.21 22.12
C ARG A 714 -59.85 -24.84 23.01
N ARG A 715 -60.57 -25.85 22.53
CA ARG A 715 -61.53 -26.62 23.37
C ARG A 715 -60.85 -27.29 24.56
N PHE A 716 -59.64 -27.83 24.39
CA PHE A 716 -58.85 -28.38 25.49
C PHE A 716 -58.30 -27.32 26.46
N ALA A 717 -57.98 -26.12 25.96
CA ALA A 717 -57.55 -25.00 26.78
C ALA A 717 -58.70 -24.47 27.65
N ASP A 718 -59.86 -24.18 27.07
CA ASP A 718 -60.91 -23.37 27.71
C ASP A 718 -62.17 -24.17 28.09
N ASP A 719 -62.76 -24.87 27.12
CA ASP A 719 -64.08 -25.50 27.27
C ASP A 719 -64.06 -26.78 28.15
N HIS A 720 -62.98 -27.57 28.07
CA HIS A 720 -62.85 -28.87 28.76
C HIS A 720 -62.35 -28.76 30.22
N ARG A 721 -62.80 -27.73 30.94
CA ARG A 721 -62.50 -27.48 32.36
C ARG A 721 -63.59 -28.05 33.29
N GLY A 722 -63.22 -28.36 34.53
CA GLY A 722 -64.15 -28.80 35.57
C GLY A 722 -65.02 -30.00 35.18
N VAL A 723 -66.33 -29.88 35.41
CA VAL A 723 -67.34 -30.93 35.18
C VAL A 723 -67.54 -31.31 33.70
N HIS A 724 -67.15 -30.44 32.76
CA HIS A 724 -67.36 -30.68 31.31
C HIS A 724 -66.53 -31.87 30.78
N ARG A 725 -65.51 -32.31 31.55
CA ARG A 725 -64.73 -33.55 31.30
C ARG A 725 -65.55 -34.83 31.39
N LEU A 726 -66.78 -34.80 31.90
CA LEU A 726 -67.67 -35.96 31.92
C LEU A 726 -68.54 -36.08 30.66
N THR A 727 -68.53 -35.07 29.76
CA THR A 727 -69.35 -35.06 28.54
C THR A 727 -68.95 -36.15 27.52
N ALA A 728 -69.83 -36.40 26.54
CA ALA A 728 -69.49 -37.22 25.38
C ALA A 728 -68.48 -36.51 24.45
N ALA A 729 -68.62 -35.17 24.29
CA ALA A 729 -67.74 -34.35 23.46
C ALA A 729 -66.27 -34.45 23.89
N TYR A 730 -65.98 -34.29 25.20
CA TYR A 730 -64.62 -34.47 25.73
C TYR A 730 -64.01 -35.83 25.37
N ARG A 731 -64.80 -36.90 25.36
CA ARG A 731 -64.33 -38.25 25.03
C ARG A 731 -64.11 -38.46 23.53
N ALA A 732 -64.81 -37.72 22.67
CA ALA A 732 -64.58 -37.71 21.23
C ALA A 732 -63.30 -36.92 20.90
N ASP A 733 -63.19 -35.68 21.40
CA ASP A 733 -61.99 -34.85 21.27
C ASP A 733 -60.73 -35.56 21.80
N LYS A 734 -60.86 -36.30 22.91
CA LYS A 734 -59.76 -37.12 23.46
C LYS A 734 -59.27 -38.21 22.51
N ARG A 735 -60.15 -38.84 21.71
CA ARG A 735 -59.77 -39.84 20.69
C ARG A 735 -59.07 -39.19 19.51
N LEU A 736 -59.61 -38.08 19.01
CA LEU A 736 -59.02 -37.32 17.90
C LEU A 736 -57.59 -36.87 18.23
N VAL A 737 -57.32 -36.43 19.47
CA VAL A 737 -55.94 -36.16 19.91
C VAL A 737 -55.09 -37.43 19.96
N ALA A 738 -55.62 -38.53 20.51
CA ALA A 738 -54.88 -39.79 20.63
C ALA A 738 -54.45 -40.37 19.26
N GLU A 739 -55.30 -40.25 18.23
CA GLU A 739 -55.02 -40.68 16.85
C GLU A 739 -53.87 -39.92 16.16
N LEU A 740 -53.50 -38.75 16.71
CA LEU A 740 -52.36 -37.92 16.31
C LEU A 740 -51.10 -38.16 17.16
N THR A 741 -51.17 -38.87 18.29
CA THR A 741 -50.02 -39.15 19.17
C THR A 741 -49.24 -40.40 18.77
N VAL A 742 -47.94 -40.42 19.09
CA VAL A 742 -47.07 -41.59 18.89
C VAL A 742 -47.45 -42.75 19.84
N SER A 743 -47.95 -42.44 21.03
CA SER A 743 -48.38 -43.43 22.04
C SER A 743 -49.75 -44.06 21.76
N GLY A 744 -50.58 -43.42 20.92
CA GLY A 744 -52.01 -43.76 20.81
C GLY A 744 -52.83 -43.40 22.06
N GLU A 745 -52.28 -42.63 23.01
CA GLU A 745 -52.94 -42.21 24.24
C GLU A 745 -52.86 -40.70 24.43
N CYS A 746 -54.02 -40.08 24.69
CA CYS A 746 -54.10 -38.69 25.13
C CYS A 746 -54.09 -38.62 26.66
N ASP A 747 -53.06 -38.02 27.25
CA ASP A 747 -52.94 -37.79 28.69
C ASP A 747 -52.86 -36.27 29.02
N LYS A 748 -52.60 -35.92 30.29
CA LYS A 748 -52.49 -34.50 30.69
C LYS A 748 -51.28 -33.80 30.04
N THR A 749 -50.22 -34.55 29.76
CA THR A 749 -48.94 -34.10 29.22
C THR A 749 -49.06 -33.83 27.71
N VAL A 750 -49.69 -34.74 26.96
CA VAL A 750 -50.14 -34.55 25.57
C VAL A 750 -51.01 -33.32 25.45
N ILE A 751 -52.05 -33.18 26.29
CA ILE A 751 -52.95 -32.02 26.26
C ILE A 751 -52.17 -30.70 26.47
N SER A 752 -51.18 -30.67 27.37
CA SER A 752 -50.35 -29.48 27.59
C SER A 752 -49.40 -29.15 26.43
N ARG A 753 -49.18 -30.08 25.51
CA ARG A 753 -48.34 -29.90 24.31
C ARG A 753 -49.13 -29.72 23.01
N LEU A 754 -50.46 -29.74 23.05
CA LEU A 754 -51.29 -29.41 21.87
C LEU A 754 -50.90 -28.08 21.19
N PRO A 755 -50.49 -27.00 21.89
CA PRO A 755 -49.98 -25.79 21.24
C PRO A 755 -48.73 -26.02 20.37
N GLN A 756 -47.88 -27.01 20.67
CA GLN A 756 -46.72 -27.36 19.84
C GLN A 756 -47.15 -28.07 18.55
N ALA A 757 -48.17 -28.92 18.62
CA ALA A 757 -48.78 -29.55 17.44
C ALA A 757 -49.51 -28.52 16.55
N VAL A 758 -50.19 -27.55 17.15
CA VAL A 758 -50.79 -26.40 16.44
C VAL A 758 -49.70 -25.59 15.73
N ALA A 759 -48.63 -25.20 16.44
CA ALA A 759 -47.51 -24.47 15.85
C ALA A 759 -46.82 -25.24 14.71
N TRP A 760 -46.73 -26.58 14.79
CA TRP A 760 -46.20 -27.41 13.69
C TRP A 760 -47.13 -27.41 12.46
N GLN A 761 -48.45 -27.49 12.67
CA GLN A 761 -49.44 -27.37 11.59
C GLN A 761 -49.39 -25.97 10.95
N GLU A 762 -49.35 -24.91 11.76
CA GLU A 762 -49.28 -23.51 11.32
C GLU A 762 -47.98 -23.20 10.59
N ALA A 763 -46.82 -23.66 11.07
CA ALA A 763 -45.55 -23.52 10.37
C ALA A 763 -45.55 -24.27 9.02
N THR A 764 -46.20 -25.44 8.94
CA THR A 764 -46.34 -26.16 7.67
C THR A 764 -47.27 -25.42 6.70
N ALA A 765 -48.36 -24.82 7.20
CA ALA A 765 -49.27 -24.00 6.39
C ALA A 765 -48.62 -22.69 5.92
N ARG A 766 -47.82 -22.04 6.78
CA ARG A 766 -46.99 -20.87 6.48
C ARG A 766 -46.02 -21.18 5.35
N LEU A 767 -45.17 -22.21 5.51
CA LEU A 767 -44.23 -22.63 4.48
C LEU A 767 -44.94 -22.99 3.15
N ARG A 768 -46.09 -23.68 3.18
CA ARG A 768 -46.85 -23.97 1.94
C ARG A 768 -47.26 -22.71 1.18
N ARG A 769 -47.62 -21.61 1.86
CA ARG A 769 -47.92 -20.31 1.24
C ARG A 769 -46.66 -19.64 0.71
N SER A 770 -45.62 -19.54 1.53
CA SER A 770 -44.34 -18.92 1.15
C SER A 770 -43.71 -19.63 -0.06
N VAL A 771 -43.77 -20.97 -0.12
CA VAL A 771 -43.31 -21.75 -1.29
C VAL A 771 -44.12 -21.45 -2.54
N ALA A 772 -45.45 -21.32 -2.44
CA ALA A 772 -46.29 -20.99 -3.59
C ALA A 772 -45.99 -19.60 -4.18
N THR A 773 -45.58 -18.63 -3.35
CA THR A 773 -45.21 -17.28 -3.79
C THR A 773 -43.75 -17.17 -4.26
N HIS A 774 -42.81 -17.83 -3.57
CA HIS A 774 -41.37 -17.54 -3.71
C HIS A 774 -40.54 -18.63 -4.41
N SER A 775 -41.05 -19.87 -4.59
CA SER A 775 -40.26 -20.92 -5.26
C SER A 775 -39.96 -20.61 -6.74
N THR A 776 -40.86 -19.92 -7.43
CA THR A 776 -40.67 -19.45 -8.81
C THR A 776 -39.63 -18.34 -8.92
N VAL A 777 -39.49 -17.52 -7.88
CA VAL A 777 -38.51 -16.42 -7.78
C VAL A 777 -37.08 -16.94 -7.57
N LEU A 778 -36.95 -18.10 -6.90
CA LEU A 778 -35.69 -18.82 -6.72
C LEU A 778 -35.33 -19.77 -7.88
N GLY A 779 -36.26 -20.06 -8.77
CA GLY A 779 -36.02 -20.82 -10.00
C GLY A 779 -35.38 -22.19 -9.75
N SER A 780 -34.25 -22.44 -10.41
CA SER A 780 -33.49 -23.70 -10.35
C SER A 780 -32.81 -23.96 -8.99
N TYR A 781 -32.66 -22.95 -8.14
CA TYR A 781 -32.05 -23.10 -6.81
C TYR A 781 -33.01 -23.66 -5.75
N TRP A 782 -34.32 -23.69 -6.01
CA TRP A 782 -35.29 -24.20 -5.05
C TRP A 782 -35.31 -25.74 -5.00
N ALA A 783 -34.76 -26.32 -3.93
CA ALA A 783 -34.69 -27.77 -3.68
C ALA A 783 -35.56 -28.20 -2.48
N GLY A 784 -36.63 -27.45 -2.17
CA GLY A 784 -37.51 -27.77 -1.04
C GLY A 784 -36.78 -27.66 0.30
N ARG A 785 -36.90 -28.68 1.15
CA ARG A 785 -36.18 -28.77 2.44
C ARG A 785 -34.66 -29.01 2.31
N GLN A 786 -34.15 -29.17 1.08
CA GLN A 786 -32.72 -29.34 0.78
C GLN A 786 -32.11 -28.12 0.08
N THR A 787 -32.81 -26.98 0.08
CA THR A 787 -32.35 -25.73 -0.53
C THR A 787 -31.09 -25.19 0.16
N ASP A 788 -30.04 -24.96 -0.62
CA ASP A 788 -28.81 -24.33 -0.15
C ASP A 788 -28.91 -22.80 -0.28
N PHE A 789 -29.27 -22.15 0.83
CA PHE A 789 -29.38 -20.70 0.90
C PHE A 789 -28.02 -19.97 0.88
N ALA A 790 -26.91 -20.66 1.19
CA ALA A 790 -25.57 -20.09 1.01
C ALA A 790 -25.21 -20.04 -0.48
N ALA A 791 -25.52 -21.10 -1.24
CA ALA A 791 -25.37 -21.11 -2.70
C ALA A 791 -26.27 -20.05 -3.38
N ILE A 792 -27.51 -19.84 -2.89
CA ILE A 792 -28.39 -18.76 -3.38
C ILE A 792 -27.75 -17.38 -3.13
N ARG A 793 -27.29 -17.09 -1.91
CA ARG A 793 -26.61 -15.82 -1.57
C ARG A 793 -25.35 -15.61 -2.42
N GLN A 794 -24.56 -16.67 -2.65
CA GLN A 794 -23.39 -16.62 -3.52
C GLN A 794 -23.77 -16.30 -4.98
N ALA A 795 -24.84 -16.91 -5.49
CA ALA A 795 -25.35 -16.67 -6.84
C ALA A 795 -25.97 -15.26 -7.00
N LEU A 796 -26.65 -14.72 -5.99
CA LEU A 796 -27.14 -13.34 -5.97
C LEU A 796 -25.99 -12.32 -5.95
N SER A 797 -24.95 -12.58 -5.17
CA SER A 797 -23.71 -11.76 -5.18
C SER A 797 -22.99 -11.84 -6.53
N ALA A 798 -22.93 -13.02 -7.16
CA ALA A 798 -22.44 -13.19 -8.52
C ALA A 798 -23.30 -12.42 -9.55
N ALA A 799 -24.62 -12.38 -9.39
CA ALA A 799 -25.51 -11.59 -10.25
C ALA A 799 -25.21 -10.09 -10.21
N ALA A 800 -24.91 -9.55 -9.02
CA ALA A 800 -24.47 -8.16 -8.88
C ALA A 800 -23.12 -7.95 -9.56
N ARG A 801 -22.15 -8.82 -9.29
CA ARG A 801 -20.79 -8.72 -9.82
C ARG A 801 -20.72 -8.84 -11.35
N VAL A 802 -21.55 -9.68 -11.97
CA VAL A 802 -21.69 -9.73 -13.44
C VAL A 802 -22.08 -8.35 -13.99
N VAL A 803 -23.06 -7.68 -13.39
CA VAL A 803 -23.52 -6.36 -13.87
C VAL A 803 -22.44 -5.28 -13.75
N GLU A 804 -21.65 -5.30 -12.67
CA GLU A 804 -20.49 -4.41 -12.50
C GLU A 804 -19.41 -4.63 -13.57
N LEU A 805 -19.18 -5.89 -13.96
CA LEU A 805 -18.18 -6.28 -14.96
C LEU A 805 -18.66 -6.07 -16.41
N THR A 806 -19.97 -5.92 -16.64
CA THR A 806 -20.57 -5.79 -17.98
C THR A 806 -21.43 -4.54 -18.21
N PRO A 807 -20.98 -3.31 -17.87
CA PRO A 807 -21.73 -2.10 -18.17
C PRO A 807 -21.92 -1.91 -19.69
N ASN A 808 -20.91 -2.31 -20.46
CA ASN A 808 -20.81 -2.13 -21.91
C ASN A 808 -21.23 -3.37 -22.73
N ALA A 809 -22.04 -4.27 -22.18
CA ALA A 809 -22.53 -5.46 -22.90
C ALA A 809 -23.33 -5.08 -24.15
N ILE A 810 -22.86 -5.55 -25.31
CA ILE A 810 -23.45 -5.31 -26.64
C ILE A 810 -24.67 -6.22 -26.83
N ASP A 811 -24.54 -7.50 -26.45
CA ASP A 811 -25.64 -8.47 -26.45
C ASP A 811 -25.81 -9.11 -25.08
N ARG A 812 -26.79 -8.60 -24.32
CA ARG A 812 -27.15 -9.11 -22.99
C ARG A 812 -27.75 -10.53 -23.03
N THR A 813 -28.27 -10.97 -24.19
CA THR A 813 -28.78 -12.32 -24.41
C THR A 813 -27.64 -13.33 -24.48
N MET A 814 -26.58 -13.01 -25.24
CA MET A 814 -25.37 -13.84 -25.27
C MET A 814 -24.68 -13.87 -23.91
N LEU A 815 -24.56 -12.72 -23.23
CA LEU A 815 -24.06 -12.66 -21.85
C LEU A 815 -24.83 -13.63 -20.92
N ALA A 816 -26.17 -13.51 -20.90
CA ALA A 816 -27.03 -14.38 -20.10
C ALA A 816 -26.82 -15.87 -20.43
N SER A 817 -26.67 -16.20 -21.72
CA SER A 817 -26.45 -17.58 -22.18
C SER A 817 -25.14 -18.22 -21.71
N GLN A 818 -24.13 -17.43 -21.28
CA GLN A 818 -22.89 -17.96 -20.70
C GLN A 818 -22.94 -18.03 -19.17
N VAL A 819 -23.43 -16.98 -18.50
CA VAL A 819 -23.27 -16.78 -17.04
C VAL A 819 -24.39 -17.39 -16.18
N THR A 820 -25.60 -17.53 -16.73
CA THR A 820 -26.80 -17.84 -15.94
C THR A 820 -27.02 -19.34 -15.69
N ALA A 821 -27.93 -19.67 -14.78
CA ALA A 821 -28.33 -21.05 -14.46
C ALA A 821 -28.85 -21.82 -15.69
N GLY A 822 -29.67 -21.18 -16.54
CA GLY A 822 -30.14 -21.73 -17.81
C GLY A 822 -29.09 -21.70 -18.94
N GLY A 823 -27.98 -20.99 -18.73
CA GLY A 823 -26.89 -20.86 -19.70
C GLY A 823 -25.88 -22.03 -19.67
N ARG A 824 -24.95 -22.03 -20.63
CA ARG A 824 -23.82 -22.97 -20.63
C ARG A 824 -22.56 -22.32 -21.20
N LEU A 825 -21.72 -21.84 -20.27
CA LEU A 825 -20.31 -21.56 -20.55
C LEU A 825 -19.66 -22.66 -21.41
N LYS A 826 -19.14 -22.26 -22.58
CA LYS A 826 -18.33 -23.10 -23.46
C LYS A 826 -17.02 -23.49 -22.74
N ARG A 827 -16.68 -24.78 -22.77
CA ARG A 827 -15.46 -25.31 -22.11
C ARG A 827 -14.19 -24.71 -22.69
N GLU A 828 -14.10 -24.63 -24.03
CA GLU A 828 -12.96 -24.05 -24.74
C GLU A 828 -12.73 -22.59 -24.36
N THR A 829 -13.81 -21.80 -24.25
CA THR A 829 -13.78 -20.39 -23.83
C THR A 829 -13.30 -20.21 -22.40
N ALA A 830 -13.64 -21.13 -21.49
CA ALA A 830 -13.14 -21.14 -20.11
C ALA A 830 -11.64 -21.50 -20.04
N GLU A 831 -11.22 -22.56 -20.74
CA GLU A 831 -9.83 -23.04 -20.77
C GLU A 831 -8.90 -22.00 -21.44
N ALA A 832 -9.37 -21.34 -22.50
CA ALA A 832 -8.68 -20.22 -23.13
C ALA A 832 -8.56 -19.00 -22.19
N ALA A 833 -9.61 -18.67 -21.43
CA ALA A 833 -9.57 -17.58 -20.45
C ALA A 833 -8.60 -17.85 -19.29
N ASP A 834 -8.46 -19.10 -18.84
CA ASP A 834 -7.48 -19.48 -17.80
C ASP A 834 -6.04 -19.40 -18.33
N ALA A 835 -5.79 -19.90 -19.55
CA ALA A 835 -4.48 -19.85 -20.19
C ALA A 835 -4.02 -18.41 -20.41
N VAL A 836 -4.85 -17.57 -21.04
CA VAL A 836 -4.54 -16.15 -21.29
C VAL A 836 -4.36 -15.38 -19.98
N ARG A 837 -5.19 -15.63 -18.96
CA ARG A 837 -5.03 -14.99 -17.64
C ARG A 837 -3.69 -15.29 -16.99
N SER A 838 -3.17 -16.50 -17.22
CA SER A 838 -1.90 -16.99 -16.69
C SER A 838 -0.70 -16.40 -17.46
N GLU A 839 -0.72 -16.47 -18.80
CA GLU A 839 0.35 -15.89 -19.63
C GLU A 839 0.43 -14.35 -19.50
N LEU A 840 -0.71 -13.65 -19.36
CA LEU A 840 -0.72 -12.20 -19.08
C LEU A 840 -0.20 -11.86 -17.67
N ALA A 841 -0.37 -12.74 -16.68
CA ALA A 841 0.24 -12.57 -15.35
C ALA A 841 1.77 -12.73 -15.43
N GLU A 842 2.25 -13.77 -16.12
CA GLU A 842 3.67 -14.03 -16.33
C GLU A 842 4.32 -12.93 -17.19
N TRP A 843 3.59 -12.36 -18.15
CA TRP A 843 4.01 -11.16 -18.88
C TRP A 843 4.13 -9.94 -17.96
N TYR A 844 3.10 -9.63 -17.17
CA TYR A 844 3.10 -8.51 -16.22
C TYR A 844 4.26 -8.60 -15.22
N ALA A 845 4.50 -9.78 -14.66
CA ALA A 845 5.59 -10.04 -13.71
C ALA A 845 7.00 -9.92 -14.32
N ARG A 846 7.13 -9.94 -15.67
CA ARG A 846 8.39 -9.72 -16.40
C ARG A 846 8.63 -8.27 -16.81
N LEU A 847 7.73 -7.35 -16.49
CA LEU A 847 7.93 -5.91 -16.76
C LEU A 847 8.95 -5.32 -15.78
N VAL A 848 9.93 -4.57 -16.30
CA VAL A 848 11.06 -4.01 -15.55
C VAL A 848 11.23 -2.51 -15.80
N PRO A 849 11.50 -1.70 -14.74
CA PRO A 849 11.78 -0.29 -14.91
C PRO A 849 13.10 -0.07 -15.66
N ALA A 850 13.23 1.08 -16.31
CA ALA A 850 14.51 1.54 -16.84
C ALA A 850 15.53 1.67 -15.68
N PRO A 851 16.83 1.40 -15.91
CA PRO A 851 17.46 1.11 -17.20
C PRO A 851 17.46 -0.37 -17.63
N ARG A 852 16.81 -1.30 -16.88
CA ARG A 852 16.89 -2.74 -17.19
C ARG A 852 16.31 -3.07 -18.59
N PRO A 853 16.92 -4.00 -19.35
CA PRO A 853 16.39 -4.42 -20.65
C PRO A 853 15.17 -5.34 -20.47
N GLY A 854 14.00 -4.87 -20.90
CA GLY A 854 12.73 -5.58 -20.85
C GLY A 854 11.55 -4.62 -21.02
N GLY A 855 10.32 -5.15 -21.07
CA GLY A 855 9.13 -4.32 -21.21
C GLY A 855 8.92 -3.38 -20.01
N ARG A 856 8.50 -2.14 -20.26
CA ARG A 856 8.30 -1.14 -19.20
C ARG A 856 6.97 -1.37 -18.46
N PRO A 857 6.86 -1.12 -17.13
CA PRO A 857 5.59 -1.26 -16.39
C PRO A 857 4.42 -0.46 -16.96
N ARG A 858 4.69 0.70 -17.58
CA ARG A 858 3.66 1.51 -18.29
C ARG A 858 2.97 0.77 -19.44
N LEU A 859 3.55 -0.30 -20.00
CA LEU A 859 2.91 -1.13 -21.04
C LEU A 859 1.63 -1.81 -20.52
N ALA A 860 1.55 -2.15 -19.23
CA ALA A 860 0.36 -2.73 -18.63
C ALA A 860 -0.73 -1.68 -18.27
N GLN A 861 -0.41 -0.39 -18.38
CA GLN A 861 -1.35 0.72 -18.22
C GLN A 861 -1.97 1.17 -19.56
N GLY A 862 -1.37 0.77 -20.68
CA GLY A 862 -1.88 1.00 -22.03
C GLY A 862 -2.66 -0.19 -22.59
N SER A 863 -2.87 -0.20 -23.91
CA SER A 863 -3.52 -1.33 -24.59
C SER A 863 -2.55 -2.49 -24.82
N LEU A 864 -3.06 -3.73 -24.80
CA LEU A 864 -2.31 -4.93 -25.14
C LEU A 864 -1.82 -4.92 -26.60
N VAL A 865 -2.55 -4.23 -27.49
CA VAL A 865 -2.16 -4.02 -28.89
C VAL A 865 -0.95 -3.09 -29.00
N ASP A 866 -0.93 -2.00 -28.24
CA ASP A 866 0.19 -1.06 -28.23
C ASP A 866 1.40 -1.63 -27.50
N ALA A 867 1.19 -2.46 -26.48
CA ALA A 867 2.25 -3.29 -25.91
C ALA A 867 2.86 -4.24 -26.96
N ALA A 868 2.04 -4.98 -27.72
CA ALA A 868 2.53 -5.86 -28.78
C ALA A 868 3.29 -5.08 -29.88
N ARG A 869 2.80 -3.90 -30.28
CA ARG A 869 3.48 -2.99 -31.22
C ARG A 869 4.82 -2.51 -30.67
N TRP A 870 4.88 -2.14 -29.39
CA TRP A 870 6.11 -1.70 -28.73
C TRP A 870 7.19 -2.79 -28.75
N TYR A 871 6.85 -4.03 -28.38
CA TYR A 871 7.79 -5.15 -28.49
C TYR A 871 8.22 -5.38 -29.95
N ALA A 872 7.28 -5.39 -30.90
CA ALA A 872 7.58 -5.61 -32.32
C ALA A 872 8.48 -4.54 -32.97
N ALA A 873 8.40 -3.28 -32.52
CA ALA A 873 9.22 -2.18 -33.04
C ALA A 873 10.73 -2.45 -32.86
N HIS A 874 11.12 -3.02 -31.72
CA HIS A 874 12.51 -3.30 -31.38
C HIS A 874 13.12 -4.43 -32.20
N VAL A 875 12.35 -5.46 -32.57
CA VAL A 875 12.85 -6.72 -33.17
C VAL A 875 13.73 -6.45 -34.41
N LYS A 876 13.28 -5.59 -35.32
CA LYS A 876 14.04 -5.26 -36.54
C LYS A 876 15.28 -4.41 -36.25
N VAL A 877 15.20 -3.51 -35.26
CA VAL A 877 16.30 -2.63 -34.85
C VAL A 877 17.40 -3.42 -34.16
N PHE A 878 17.06 -4.20 -33.13
CA PHE A 878 17.97 -5.12 -32.45
C PHE A 878 18.62 -6.09 -33.44
N SER A 879 17.85 -6.66 -34.37
CA SER A 879 18.38 -7.52 -35.43
C SER A 879 19.38 -6.80 -36.36
N ALA A 880 19.20 -5.50 -36.61
CA ALA A 880 20.12 -4.71 -37.42
C ALA A 880 21.39 -4.35 -36.65
N ALA A 881 21.24 -3.80 -35.44
CA ALA A 881 22.34 -3.45 -34.55
C ALA A 881 23.21 -4.67 -34.19
N ALA A 882 22.60 -5.83 -33.94
CA ALA A 882 23.31 -7.10 -33.75
C ALA A 882 24.11 -7.54 -34.99
N ARG A 883 23.62 -7.29 -36.23
CA ARG A 883 24.42 -7.54 -37.44
C ARG A 883 25.63 -6.61 -37.49
N THR A 884 25.46 -5.32 -37.19
CA THR A 884 26.55 -4.33 -37.16
C THR A 884 27.65 -4.73 -36.18
N ALA A 885 27.30 -5.04 -34.93
CA ALA A 885 28.27 -5.50 -33.93
C ALA A 885 28.89 -6.88 -34.27
N SER A 886 28.16 -7.77 -34.96
CA SER A 886 28.71 -9.05 -35.44
C SER A 886 29.70 -8.90 -36.59
N LEU A 887 29.52 -7.89 -37.46
CA LEU A 887 30.48 -7.59 -38.53
C LEU A 887 31.79 -7.07 -37.93
N VAL A 888 31.72 -6.30 -36.85
CA VAL A 888 32.91 -5.87 -36.09
C VAL A 888 33.55 -7.05 -35.33
N GLN A 889 32.77 -7.91 -34.65
CA GLN A 889 33.32 -9.13 -34.05
C GLN A 889 33.97 -10.06 -35.08
N GLY A 890 33.45 -10.08 -36.31
CA GLY A 890 33.99 -10.86 -37.42
C GLY A 890 35.39 -10.43 -37.86
N ILE A 891 35.79 -9.17 -37.63
CA ILE A 891 37.16 -8.68 -37.90
C ILE A 891 38.06 -8.71 -36.66
N CYS A 892 37.49 -8.61 -35.45
CA CYS A 892 38.25 -8.61 -34.19
C CYS A 892 38.94 -9.96 -33.93
N ASP A 893 40.16 -9.92 -33.39
CA ASP A 893 40.89 -11.12 -32.93
C ASP A 893 40.69 -11.41 -31.40
N HIS A 894 39.86 -10.62 -30.70
CA HIS A 894 39.54 -10.79 -29.28
C HIS A 894 38.31 -11.69 -29.03
N GLU A 895 38.32 -12.46 -27.95
CA GLU A 895 37.22 -13.38 -27.57
C GLU A 895 35.93 -12.65 -27.10
N THR A 896 36.05 -11.39 -26.65
CA THR A 896 34.94 -10.61 -26.10
C THR A 896 34.14 -9.87 -27.18
N GLU A 897 32.86 -10.20 -27.34
CA GLU A 897 31.95 -9.58 -28.31
C GLU A 897 31.70 -8.09 -27.99
N PRO A 898 31.90 -7.14 -28.93
CA PRO A 898 31.70 -5.71 -28.71
C PRO A 898 30.22 -5.33 -28.56
N THR A 899 29.99 -4.23 -27.85
CA THR A 899 28.70 -3.55 -27.84
C THR A 899 28.45 -2.80 -29.16
N VAL A 900 27.20 -2.44 -29.44
CA VAL A 900 26.83 -1.67 -30.64
C VAL A 900 27.50 -0.29 -30.66
N SER A 901 27.60 0.38 -29.51
CA SER A 901 28.29 1.67 -29.38
C SER A 901 29.77 1.55 -29.79
N ARG A 902 30.48 0.54 -29.26
CA ARG A 902 31.87 0.23 -29.62
C ARG A 902 32.00 -0.16 -31.09
N ALA A 903 31.05 -0.92 -31.63
CA ALA A 903 31.02 -1.27 -33.06
C ALA A 903 30.87 -0.03 -33.96
N ARG A 904 30.01 0.93 -33.59
CA ARG A 904 29.89 2.22 -34.29
C ARG A 904 31.15 3.06 -34.20
N GLU A 905 31.75 3.16 -33.02
CA GLU A 905 33.02 3.86 -32.81
C GLU A 905 34.14 3.29 -33.72
N VAL A 906 34.21 1.95 -33.83
CA VAL A 906 35.14 1.26 -34.74
C VAL A 906 34.83 1.55 -36.21
N ILE A 907 33.56 1.50 -36.65
CA ILE A 907 33.16 1.85 -38.02
C ILE A 907 33.54 3.31 -38.33
N ALA A 908 33.25 4.23 -37.42
CA ALA A 908 33.58 5.64 -37.54
C ALA A 908 35.10 5.89 -37.62
N ARG A 909 35.90 5.21 -36.79
CA ARG A 909 37.37 5.29 -36.82
C ARG A 909 37.96 4.75 -38.13
N ILE A 910 37.49 3.58 -38.60
CA ILE A 910 37.92 3.01 -39.88
C ILE A 910 37.53 3.91 -41.06
N GLN A 911 36.36 4.56 -41.02
CA GLN A 911 35.96 5.52 -42.06
C GLN A 911 36.73 6.84 -42.00
N ALA A 912 36.96 7.40 -40.81
CA ALA A 912 37.77 8.59 -40.63
C ALA A 912 39.22 8.36 -41.09
N HIS A 913 39.76 7.16 -40.84
CA HIS A 913 41.05 6.72 -41.37
C HIS A 913 41.04 6.60 -42.90
N ARG A 914 40.07 5.87 -43.48
CA ARG A 914 39.92 5.75 -44.95
C ARG A 914 39.77 7.12 -45.63
N ALA A 915 39.15 8.11 -44.97
CA ALA A 915 39.09 9.50 -45.43
C ALA A 915 40.46 10.20 -45.36
N ARG A 916 41.19 10.12 -44.23
CA ARG A 916 42.54 10.70 -44.09
C ARG A 916 43.57 10.10 -45.05
N VAL A 917 43.47 8.79 -45.34
CA VAL A 917 44.23 8.13 -46.43
C VAL A 917 43.95 8.80 -47.78
N THR A 918 42.67 9.03 -48.09
CA THR A 918 42.24 9.64 -49.36
C THR A 918 42.72 11.09 -49.50
N GLU A 919 42.66 11.88 -48.41
CA GLU A 919 43.16 13.26 -48.36
C GLU A 919 44.69 13.32 -48.49
N PHE A 920 45.42 12.43 -47.83
CA PHE A 920 46.86 12.29 -47.97
C PHE A 920 47.25 11.93 -49.42
N GLU A 921 46.56 10.98 -50.04
CA GLU A 921 46.84 10.53 -51.40
C GLU A 921 46.53 11.61 -52.46
N GLN A 922 45.62 12.55 -52.19
CA GLN A 922 45.38 13.72 -53.05
C GLN A 922 46.55 14.71 -53.06
N SER A 923 47.36 14.79 -52.00
CA SER A 923 48.53 15.68 -51.90
C SER A 923 49.76 15.17 -52.66
N ALA A 924 49.70 13.95 -53.20
CA ALA A 924 50.84 13.17 -53.69
C ALA A 924 51.62 13.75 -54.89
N ALA A 925 51.12 14.81 -55.53
CA ALA A 925 51.81 15.49 -56.63
C ALA A 925 52.83 16.51 -56.10
N ASP A 926 52.39 17.40 -55.20
CA ASP A 926 53.22 18.47 -54.64
C ASP A 926 54.24 17.93 -53.64
N ASP A 927 53.85 16.94 -52.83
CA ASP A 927 54.75 16.25 -51.90
C ASP A 927 55.93 15.59 -52.64
N ARG A 928 55.69 15.01 -53.82
CA ARG A 928 56.75 14.44 -54.67
C ARG A 928 57.69 15.51 -55.22
N MET A 929 57.16 16.69 -55.56
CA MET A 929 57.94 17.78 -56.16
C MET A 929 58.95 18.39 -55.17
N VAL A 930 58.59 18.50 -53.89
CA VAL A 930 59.46 19.11 -52.86
C VAL A 930 60.44 18.11 -52.25
N LEU A 931 60.01 16.86 -52.04
CA LEU A 931 60.80 15.84 -51.33
C LEU A 931 61.63 14.94 -52.26
N GLY A 932 61.33 14.92 -53.56
CA GLY A 932 62.05 14.13 -54.56
C GLY A 932 61.96 12.63 -54.30
N ASP A 933 63.09 11.93 -54.45
CA ASP A 933 63.19 10.47 -54.30
C ASP A 933 62.89 9.97 -52.86
N LEU A 934 62.82 10.87 -51.87
CA LEU A 934 62.37 10.52 -50.52
C LEU A 934 60.85 10.24 -50.45
N TYR A 935 60.05 10.71 -51.41
CA TYR A 935 58.61 10.50 -51.40
C TYR A 935 58.19 9.16 -52.03
N THR A 936 57.94 8.17 -51.18
CA THR A 936 57.44 6.83 -51.56
C THR A 936 55.97 6.61 -51.15
N GLY A 937 55.17 7.69 -51.20
CA GLY A 937 53.75 7.64 -50.81
C GLY A 937 53.58 7.36 -49.31
N ARG A 938 52.60 6.51 -48.95
CA ARG A 938 52.38 6.08 -47.56
C ARG A 938 53.55 5.28 -46.96
N THR A 939 54.47 4.78 -47.79
CA THR A 939 55.71 4.12 -47.33
C THR A 939 56.85 5.09 -47.00
N THR A 940 56.69 6.40 -47.23
CA THR A 940 57.74 7.42 -46.97
C THR A 940 58.25 7.35 -45.54
N ASP A 941 59.56 7.22 -45.36
CA ASP A 941 60.17 7.25 -44.03
C ASP A 941 60.19 8.68 -43.49
N LEU A 942 59.38 8.92 -42.46
CA LEU A 942 59.11 10.21 -41.84
C LEU A 942 60.21 10.69 -40.92
N ASP A 943 60.66 9.75 -40.10
CA ASP A 943 61.90 9.82 -39.36
C ASP A 943 63.08 9.95 -40.33
N GLY A 944 62.99 9.27 -41.48
CA GLY A 944 63.80 9.42 -42.69
C GLY A 944 63.72 10.78 -43.38
N LEU A 945 62.75 11.64 -43.06
CA LEU A 945 62.55 12.94 -43.72
C LEU A 945 62.97 14.13 -42.84
N ARG A 946 62.43 14.25 -41.61
CA ARG A 946 62.76 15.35 -40.67
C ARG A 946 64.25 15.40 -40.34
N ARG A 947 64.76 14.26 -39.88
CA ARG A 947 66.16 14.08 -39.49
C ARG A 947 67.12 14.15 -40.70
N ALA A 948 66.61 14.33 -41.94
CA ALA A 948 67.38 14.62 -43.15
C ALA A 948 67.62 16.13 -43.36
N ILE A 949 66.57 16.95 -43.23
CA ILE A 949 66.67 18.41 -43.37
C ILE A 949 67.42 19.02 -42.17
N ASP A 950 67.29 18.42 -40.98
CA ASP A 950 68.10 18.78 -39.80
C ASP A 950 69.56 18.41 -39.96
N TRP A 951 69.83 17.19 -40.43
CA TRP A 951 71.18 16.77 -40.73
C TRP A 951 71.88 17.68 -41.76
N THR A 952 71.17 18.09 -42.82
CA THR A 952 71.69 18.95 -43.89
C THR A 952 72.30 20.25 -43.35
N ALA A 953 71.80 20.75 -42.22
CA ALA A 953 72.40 21.87 -41.49
C ALA A 953 73.58 21.46 -40.60
N SER A 954 73.50 20.32 -39.90
CA SER A 954 74.58 19.82 -39.02
C SER A 954 75.91 19.52 -39.72
N VAL A 955 75.86 19.26 -41.03
CA VAL A 955 77.00 18.75 -41.81
C VAL A 955 77.82 19.79 -42.52
N ARG A 956 77.16 20.88 -42.89
CA ARG A 956 77.82 22.07 -43.41
C ARG A 956 78.43 22.77 -42.19
N ARG A 957 79.65 22.37 -41.80
CA ARG A 957 80.37 22.96 -40.65
C ARG A 957 80.59 24.46 -40.97
N GLU A 958 79.97 25.34 -40.19
CA GLU A 958 79.80 26.78 -40.49
C GLU A 958 78.96 27.10 -41.76
N ASP A 959 77.90 26.32 -42.00
CA ASP A 959 77.04 26.33 -43.20
C ASP A 959 77.79 26.28 -44.55
N ARG A 960 78.99 25.69 -44.56
CA ARG A 960 79.86 25.61 -45.73
C ARG A 960 79.50 24.43 -46.67
N PRO A 961 79.22 24.66 -47.97
CA PRO A 961 78.86 23.59 -48.92
C PRO A 961 80.06 22.72 -49.35
N MET A 962 79.79 21.48 -49.77
CA MET A 962 80.81 20.50 -50.18
C MET A 962 81.03 20.45 -51.72
N SER A 963 82.21 20.01 -52.17
CA SER A 963 82.56 19.84 -53.59
C SER A 963 82.06 18.50 -54.15
N SER A 964 81.56 18.42 -55.39
CA SER A 964 80.80 17.24 -55.87
C SER A 964 81.48 15.85 -55.74
N ASP A 965 82.81 15.73 -55.69
CA ASP A 965 83.51 14.46 -55.44
C ASP A 965 83.82 14.20 -53.96
N THR A 966 84.14 15.21 -53.16
CA THR A 966 84.26 15.02 -51.70
C THR A 966 82.88 14.88 -51.11
N ALA A 967 81.93 15.73 -51.50
CA ALA A 967 80.50 15.54 -51.34
C ALA A 967 80.12 14.12 -51.78
N ARG A 968 80.54 13.57 -52.92
CA ARG A 968 80.27 12.15 -53.17
C ARG A 968 80.91 11.24 -52.13
N VAL A 969 82.22 11.30 -51.87
CA VAL A 969 82.88 10.49 -50.80
C VAL A 969 82.28 10.70 -49.39
N PHE A 970 81.52 11.76 -49.14
CA PHE A 970 80.88 12.20 -47.88
C PHE A 970 79.36 11.95 -47.88
N LEU A 971 78.80 11.76 -49.08
CA LEU A 971 77.47 11.26 -49.43
C LEU A 971 77.54 9.82 -50.02
N ASP A 972 78.67 9.15 -49.76
CA ASP A 972 79.05 7.76 -50.03
C ASP A 972 79.63 7.16 -48.74
N SER A 973 80.40 7.94 -47.97
CA SER A 973 80.63 7.72 -46.54
C SER A 973 79.46 8.23 -45.69
N GLN A 974 79.64 8.08 -44.38
CA GLN A 974 78.76 8.40 -43.28
C GLN A 974 79.71 8.67 -42.07
N PRO A 975 79.29 9.40 -41.03
CA PRO A 975 79.94 9.48 -39.73
C PRO A 975 79.80 8.39 -38.72
N ASP A 976 80.66 8.65 -37.78
CA ASP A 976 80.74 8.17 -36.45
C ASP A 976 80.22 9.23 -35.45
N GLN A 977 79.39 10.23 -35.83
CA GLN A 977 78.79 11.16 -34.85
C GLN A 977 77.80 10.43 -33.93
N THR A 978 77.25 9.33 -34.41
CA THR A 978 77.11 8.07 -33.69
C THR A 978 78.36 7.82 -32.83
N LEU A 979 79.33 6.99 -33.19
CA LEU A 979 80.53 6.63 -32.40
C LEU A 979 81.12 7.54 -31.26
N THR A 980 81.26 8.89 -31.27
CA THR A 980 81.75 9.66 -30.07
C THR A 980 80.60 10.11 -29.22
N ARG A 981 79.50 10.52 -29.84
CA ARG A 981 78.29 10.69 -29.06
C ARG A 981 77.93 9.36 -28.42
N LEU A 982 78.17 8.23 -29.08
CA LEU A 982 78.11 6.89 -28.51
C LEU A 982 79.32 6.53 -27.64
N HIS A 983 80.54 7.04 -27.80
CA HIS A 983 81.65 6.69 -26.89
C HIS A 983 81.51 7.37 -25.55
N ALA A 984 81.28 8.69 -25.62
CA ALA A 984 81.01 9.52 -24.48
C ALA A 984 79.69 9.11 -23.83
N SER A 985 78.60 8.93 -24.60
CA SER A 985 77.34 8.36 -24.07
C SER A 985 77.54 6.92 -23.58
N TRP A 986 78.40 6.09 -24.16
CA TRP A 986 78.63 4.75 -23.63
C TRP A 986 79.22 4.80 -22.24
N ARG A 987 80.21 5.65 -21.99
CA ARG A 987 80.71 5.87 -20.63
C ARG A 987 79.71 6.59 -19.72
N GLU A 988 79.15 7.70 -20.19
CA GLU A 988 78.28 8.59 -19.41
C GLU A 988 76.95 7.92 -19.06
N ALA A 989 76.39 7.13 -19.98
CA ALA A 989 75.21 6.31 -19.74
C ALA A 989 75.53 4.96 -19.11
N LEU A 990 76.73 4.39 -19.23
CA LEU A 990 77.14 3.23 -18.41
C LEU A 990 77.13 3.59 -16.93
N ASP A 991 77.83 4.67 -16.60
CA ASP A 991 77.91 5.17 -15.22
C ASP A 991 76.55 5.74 -14.79
N GLY A 992 75.93 6.57 -15.64
CA GLY A 992 74.63 7.20 -15.43
C GLY A 992 73.40 6.28 -15.50
N PHE A 993 73.54 5.04 -15.94
CA PHE A 993 72.56 3.95 -15.77
C PHE A 993 72.80 3.21 -14.46
N CYS A 994 74.04 2.84 -14.17
CA CYS A 994 74.36 2.03 -12.99
C CYS A 994 74.11 2.77 -11.67
N ASP A 995 74.35 4.08 -11.62
CA ASP A 995 74.19 4.88 -10.41
C ASP A 995 72.71 5.14 -10.04
N LEU A 996 71.77 4.87 -10.97
CA LEU A 996 70.32 4.92 -10.75
C LEU A 996 69.82 3.79 -9.85
N PHE A 997 70.61 2.74 -9.64
CA PHE A 997 70.23 1.61 -8.80
C PHE A 997 70.85 1.70 -7.41
N GLU A 998 70.20 1.06 -6.45
CA GLU A 998 70.86 0.55 -5.26
C GLU A 998 71.97 -0.45 -5.63
N ALA A 999 72.83 -0.84 -4.68
CA ALA A 999 74.12 -1.47 -4.99
C ALA A 999 74.01 -2.81 -5.75
N ARG A 1000 74.07 -2.75 -7.09
CA ARG A 1000 74.04 -3.87 -8.05
C ARG A 1000 75.42 -4.09 -8.71
N PRO A 1001 76.43 -4.62 -8.00
CA PRO A 1001 77.77 -4.87 -8.56
C PRO A 1001 77.78 -6.00 -9.61
N ASP A 1002 76.72 -6.80 -9.67
CA ASP A 1002 76.41 -7.79 -10.70
C ASP A 1002 76.06 -7.12 -12.05
N LEU A 1003 75.30 -6.02 -12.02
CA LEU A 1003 74.86 -5.31 -13.22
C LEU A 1003 76.04 -4.60 -13.90
N ARG A 1004 76.73 -3.69 -13.20
CA ARG A 1004 77.81 -2.87 -13.76
C ARG A 1004 78.96 -3.69 -14.33
N ARG A 1005 79.33 -4.81 -13.68
CA ARG A 1005 80.38 -5.74 -14.18
C ARG A 1005 80.06 -6.32 -15.56
N THR A 1006 78.78 -6.53 -15.86
CA THR A 1006 78.34 -7.15 -17.11
C THR A 1006 78.31 -6.13 -18.27
N MET A 1007 78.21 -4.84 -17.96
CA MET A 1007 78.03 -3.78 -18.97
C MET A 1007 79.34 -3.11 -19.45
N THR A 1008 80.52 -3.47 -18.92
CA THR A 1008 81.82 -2.88 -19.35
C THR A 1008 82.71 -3.86 -20.13
N GLY A 1009 82.17 -5.00 -20.56
CA GLY A 1009 82.90 -6.10 -21.17
C GLY A 1009 83.23 -5.92 -22.65
N ALA A 1010 83.46 -7.04 -23.35
CA ALA A 1010 83.56 -7.04 -24.80
C ALA A 1010 82.17 -6.77 -25.43
N PHE A 1011 82.17 -6.10 -26.58
CA PHE A 1011 80.95 -5.68 -27.29
C PHE A 1011 79.84 -6.76 -27.41
N PRO A 1012 80.12 -8.04 -27.74
CA PRO A 1012 79.08 -9.05 -27.83
C PRO A 1012 78.40 -9.39 -26.49
N ASP A 1013 79.15 -9.37 -25.39
CA ASP A 1013 78.64 -9.77 -24.07
C ASP A 1013 77.79 -8.65 -23.45
N VAL A 1014 78.28 -7.41 -23.57
CA VAL A 1014 77.55 -6.20 -23.15
C VAL A 1014 76.23 -6.10 -23.92
N ARG A 1015 76.25 -6.31 -25.25
CA ARG A 1015 75.05 -6.36 -26.08
C ARG A 1015 73.97 -7.29 -25.52
N THR A 1016 74.33 -8.55 -25.26
CA THR A 1016 73.34 -9.54 -24.80
C THR A 1016 72.73 -9.15 -23.46
N ALA A 1017 73.52 -8.57 -22.54
CA ALA A 1017 73.04 -8.09 -21.26
C ALA A 1017 72.11 -6.87 -21.39
N ILE A 1018 72.49 -5.85 -22.18
CA ILE A 1018 71.64 -4.66 -22.37
C ILE A 1018 70.35 -5.01 -23.09
N SER A 1019 70.38 -5.91 -24.08
CA SER A 1019 69.20 -6.34 -24.82
C SER A 1019 68.16 -7.01 -23.91
N ALA A 1020 68.60 -7.79 -22.91
CA ALA A 1020 67.70 -8.42 -21.96
C ALA A 1020 66.98 -7.43 -21.04
N VAL A 1021 67.65 -6.35 -20.63
CA VAL A 1021 67.05 -5.29 -19.78
C VAL A 1021 66.25 -4.29 -20.62
N ARG A 1022 66.69 -4.01 -21.86
CA ARG A 1022 66.03 -3.10 -22.83
C ARG A 1022 64.72 -3.67 -23.38
N ALA A 1023 64.64 -5.01 -23.52
CA ALA A 1023 63.39 -5.67 -23.89
C ALA A 1023 62.27 -5.44 -22.85
N ASP A 1024 62.62 -5.13 -21.60
CA ASP A 1024 61.69 -4.84 -20.52
C ASP A 1024 61.20 -3.37 -20.59
N GLY A 1025 60.56 -3.05 -21.72
CA GLY A 1025 60.24 -1.71 -22.20
C GLY A 1025 59.16 -0.93 -21.45
N SER A 1026 58.61 -1.47 -20.35
CA SER A 1026 57.77 -0.74 -19.40
C SER A 1026 58.31 -0.76 -17.95
N GLY A 1027 59.43 -1.45 -17.68
CA GLY A 1027 59.89 -1.74 -16.32
C GLY A 1027 60.20 -0.56 -15.37
N PRO A 1028 60.81 0.56 -15.82
CA PRO A 1028 61.11 1.70 -14.96
C PRO A 1028 59.92 2.45 -14.37
N GLU A 1029 58.96 2.88 -15.19
CA GLU A 1029 57.74 3.50 -14.66
C GLU A 1029 56.96 2.49 -13.80
N GLU A 1030 56.88 1.22 -14.20
CA GLU A 1030 56.24 0.19 -13.39
C GLU A 1030 56.91 0.02 -12.02
N TRP A 1031 58.25 -0.01 -11.97
CA TRP A 1031 59.00 -0.07 -10.71
C TRP A 1031 58.80 1.18 -9.87
N GLN A 1032 58.83 2.38 -10.46
CA GLN A 1032 58.61 3.63 -9.73
C GLN A 1032 57.17 3.75 -9.21
N ALA A 1033 56.17 3.34 -10.00
CA ALA A 1033 54.78 3.23 -9.59
C ALA A 1033 54.63 2.23 -8.42
N VAL A 1034 55.10 0.99 -8.60
CA VAL A 1034 55.08 -0.05 -7.55
C VAL A 1034 55.81 0.38 -6.29
N ARG A 1035 56.97 1.06 -6.39
CA ARG A 1035 57.72 1.49 -5.20
C ARG A 1035 56.99 2.60 -4.45
N LYS A 1036 56.54 3.65 -5.15
CA LYS A 1036 55.75 4.76 -4.58
C LYS A 1036 54.43 4.30 -3.97
N ALA A 1037 53.76 3.34 -4.61
CA ALA A 1037 52.54 2.75 -4.11
C ALA A 1037 52.78 1.75 -2.95
N ARG A 1038 53.88 0.97 -2.96
CA ARG A 1038 54.32 0.19 -1.79
C ARG A 1038 54.63 1.09 -0.60
N GLU A 1039 55.27 2.24 -0.83
CA GLU A 1039 55.51 3.26 0.20
C GLU A 1039 54.18 3.84 0.75
N ALA A 1040 53.18 4.07 -0.11
CA ALA A 1040 51.85 4.50 0.30
C ALA A 1040 51.09 3.42 1.11
N LEU A 1041 51.12 2.15 0.68
CA LEU A 1041 50.54 1.02 1.43
C LEU A 1041 51.27 0.78 2.77
N ARG A 1042 52.59 0.99 2.81
CA ARG A 1042 53.41 0.90 4.02
C ARG A 1042 53.02 1.91 5.09
N ALA A 1043 52.55 3.11 4.72
CA ALA A 1043 52.02 4.09 5.68
C ALA A 1043 50.81 3.54 6.49
N TYR A 1044 50.16 2.49 5.98
CA TYR A 1044 49.04 1.79 6.62
C TYR A 1044 49.38 0.36 7.09
N GLY A 1045 50.64 -0.08 6.96
CA GLY A 1045 51.07 -1.44 7.30
C GLY A 1045 50.56 -2.53 6.36
N LEU A 1046 50.32 -2.18 5.09
CA LEU A 1046 49.74 -3.06 4.07
C LEU A 1046 50.76 -3.53 3.01
N GLU A 1047 52.06 -3.21 3.15
CA GLU A 1047 53.06 -3.56 2.13
C GLU A 1047 53.19 -5.07 1.89
N GLU A 1048 53.00 -5.89 2.92
CA GLU A 1048 53.06 -7.35 2.85
C GLU A 1048 51.92 -7.97 2.01
N LEU A 1049 50.88 -7.21 1.63
CA LEU A 1049 49.89 -7.70 0.67
C LEU A 1049 50.50 -7.93 -0.71
N VAL A 1050 51.41 -7.05 -1.15
CA VAL A 1050 51.95 -7.07 -2.51
C VAL A 1050 52.76 -8.34 -2.74
N ASP A 1051 53.62 -8.69 -1.79
CA ASP A 1051 54.46 -9.88 -1.86
C ASP A 1051 53.66 -11.19 -1.62
N ARG A 1052 52.62 -11.16 -0.77
CA ARG A 1052 51.73 -12.32 -0.57
C ARG A 1052 50.82 -12.58 -1.77
N ALA A 1053 50.33 -11.53 -2.43
CA ALA A 1053 49.56 -11.65 -3.67
C ALA A 1053 50.40 -12.19 -4.83
N SER A 1054 51.68 -11.77 -4.94
CA SER A 1054 52.65 -12.37 -5.85
C SER A 1054 52.88 -13.87 -5.55
N ALA A 1055 53.15 -14.20 -4.29
CA ALA A 1055 53.41 -15.59 -3.86
C ALA A 1055 52.20 -16.53 -4.04
N LEU A 1056 50.98 -16.00 -4.08
CA LEU A 1056 49.74 -16.74 -4.37
C LEU A 1056 49.37 -16.74 -5.86
N GLY A 1057 50.16 -16.10 -6.73
CA GLY A 1057 49.94 -16.09 -8.17
C GLY A 1057 48.69 -15.33 -8.60
N LEU A 1058 48.33 -14.24 -7.89
CA LEU A 1058 47.20 -13.41 -8.29
C LEU A 1058 47.41 -12.70 -9.63
N ASP A 1059 46.31 -12.58 -10.37
CA ASP A 1059 46.19 -11.72 -11.52
C ASP A 1059 46.26 -10.23 -11.11
N ALA A 1060 46.86 -9.43 -12.00
CA ALA A 1060 47.08 -8.00 -11.83
C ALA A 1060 45.78 -7.23 -11.60
N GLY A 1061 44.79 -7.40 -12.50
CA GLY A 1061 43.55 -6.62 -12.50
C GLY A 1061 42.68 -6.85 -11.26
N HIS A 1062 42.85 -7.99 -10.59
CA HIS A 1062 42.14 -8.31 -9.36
C HIS A 1062 42.81 -7.72 -8.11
N PHE A 1063 44.11 -7.38 -8.14
CA PHE A 1063 44.84 -6.90 -6.97
C PHE A 1063 44.19 -5.69 -6.25
N PRO A 1064 43.62 -4.68 -6.93
CA PRO A 1064 43.04 -3.52 -6.26
C PRO A 1064 41.78 -3.87 -5.47
N ASP A 1065 40.92 -4.70 -6.05
CA ASP A 1065 39.73 -5.21 -5.36
C ASP A 1065 40.10 -6.22 -4.27
N VAL A 1066 41.20 -6.98 -4.41
CA VAL A 1066 41.73 -7.82 -3.32
C VAL A 1066 42.19 -6.94 -2.15
N VAL A 1067 42.91 -5.85 -2.38
CA VAL A 1067 43.31 -4.91 -1.31
C VAL A 1067 42.09 -4.23 -0.69
N ARG A 1068 41.19 -3.68 -1.54
CA ARG A 1068 39.93 -3.03 -1.14
C ARG A 1068 39.09 -3.96 -0.27
N ARG A 1069 38.88 -5.20 -0.73
CA ARG A 1069 38.16 -6.24 0.01
C ARG A 1069 38.90 -6.63 1.29
N SER A 1070 40.21 -6.87 1.26
CA SER A 1070 40.97 -7.29 2.45
C SER A 1070 40.90 -6.26 3.59
N VAL A 1071 40.94 -4.96 3.25
CA VAL A 1071 40.82 -3.87 4.24
C VAL A 1071 39.39 -3.73 4.76
N LEU A 1072 38.37 -3.89 3.90
CA LEU A 1072 36.96 -3.88 4.32
C LEU A 1072 36.59 -5.12 5.15
N ASP A 1073 37.05 -6.31 4.76
CA ASP A 1073 36.88 -7.56 5.52
C ASP A 1073 37.59 -7.44 6.88
N ALA A 1074 38.80 -6.90 6.96
CA ALA A 1074 39.48 -6.69 8.25
C ALA A 1074 38.81 -5.63 9.14
N TRP A 1075 38.21 -4.58 8.56
CA TRP A 1075 37.39 -3.61 9.29
C TRP A 1075 36.10 -4.26 9.82
N LEU A 1076 35.47 -5.09 8.99
CA LEU A 1076 34.27 -5.85 9.34
C LEU A 1076 34.58 -6.86 10.46
N GLU A 1077 35.60 -7.70 10.30
CA GLU A 1077 36.04 -8.66 11.32
C GLU A 1077 36.39 -7.97 12.66
N HIS A 1078 37.09 -6.83 12.61
CA HIS A 1078 37.43 -6.05 13.80
C HIS A 1078 36.18 -5.62 14.59
N HIS A 1079 35.20 -5.03 13.92
CA HIS A 1079 33.97 -4.59 14.58
C HIS A 1079 33.03 -5.74 14.95
N LEU A 1080 32.92 -6.80 14.13
CA LEU A 1080 32.16 -8.02 14.47
C LEU A 1080 32.75 -8.76 15.68
N ALA A 1081 34.08 -8.71 15.89
CA ALA A 1081 34.75 -9.34 17.02
C ALA A 1081 34.72 -8.51 18.31
N GLN A 1082 34.69 -7.18 18.22
CA GLN A 1082 34.59 -6.29 19.39
C GLN A 1082 33.15 -6.12 19.88
N ASP A 1083 32.19 -6.03 18.96
CA ASP A 1083 30.81 -5.67 19.28
C ASP A 1083 29.98 -6.91 19.64
N THR A 1084 29.78 -7.11 20.94
CA THR A 1084 29.10 -8.28 21.50
C THR A 1084 27.66 -8.46 21.01
N ARG A 1085 27.05 -7.46 20.36
CA ARG A 1085 25.71 -7.55 19.75
C ARG A 1085 25.68 -8.52 18.56
N PHE A 1086 26.81 -8.77 17.89
CA PHE A 1086 26.92 -9.77 16.83
C PHE A 1086 27.27 -11.18 17.35
N GLY A 1087 27.93 -11.29 18.50
CA GLY A 1087 28.56 -12.53 18.98
C GLY A 1087 27.61 -13.72 19.21
N SER A 1088 26.32 -13.48 19.40
CA SER A 1088 25.29 -14.52 19.55
C SER A 1088 24.66 -14.98 18.22
N ILE A 1089 24.92 -14.27 17.11
CA ILE A 1089 24.11 -14.38 15.87
C ILE A 1089 24.98 -14.73 14.66
N ARG A 1090 25.23 -16.04 14.49
CA ARG A 1090 25.55 -16.61 13.16
C ARG A 1090 24.27 -16.63 12.32
N ALA A 1091 24.37 -16.64 10.97
CA ALA A 1091 23.19 -16.61 10.08
C ALA A 1091 22.10 -17.65 10.44
N VAL A 1092 22.50 -18.91 10.66
CA VAL A 1092 21.60 -20.02 11.08
C VAL A 1092 20.95 -19.76 12.46
N GLY A 1093 21.59 -18.96 13.32
CA GLY A 1093 21.03 -18.48 14.58
C GLY A 1093 20.05 -17.32 14.40
N ARG A 1094 20.33 -16.38 13.49
CA ARG A 1094 19.46 -15.23 13.19
C ARG A 1094 18.09 -15.69 12.72
N ASP A 1095 18.04 -16.54 11.71
CA ASP A 1095 16.77 -16.94 11.07
C ASP A 1095 15.93 -17.79 12.03
N ARG A 1096 16.59 -18.54 12.92
CA ARG A 1096 15.96 -19.21 14.07
C ARG A 1096 15.40 -18.20 15.09
N LEU A 1097 16.12 -17.14 15.44
CA LEU A 1097 15.63 -16.10 16.36
C LEU A 1097 14.45 -15.32 15.75
N VAL A 1098 14.47 -15.03 14.45
CA VAL A 1098 13.34 -14.40 13.74
C VAL A 1098 12.12 -15.31 13.73
N GLN A 1099 12.29 -16.62 13.51
CA GLN A 1099 11.18 -17.56 13.58
C GLN A 1099 10.65 -17.74 15.02
N GLU A 1100 11.54 -17.84 16.00
CA GLU A 1100 11.18 -17.92 17.43
C GLU A 1100 10.46 -16.65 17.89
N PHE A 1101 10.88 -15.46 17.43
CA PHE A 1101 10.14 -14.21 17.63
C PHE A 1101 8.73 -14.29 17.05
N ARG A 1102 8.59 -14.63 15.77
CA ARG A 1102 7.28 -14.73 15.09
C ARG A 1102 6.33 -15.70 15.77
N ASP A 1103 6.81 -16.84 16.23
CA ASP A 1103 5.96 -17.84 16.88
C ASP A 1103 5.60 -17.45 18.33
N LEU A 1104 6.52 -16.81 19.07
CA LEU A 1104 6.23 -16.26 20.40
C LEU A 1104 5.32 -15.03 20.33
N ASP A 1105 5.41 -14.21 19.30
CA ASP A 1105 4.61 -12.99 19.10
C ASP A 1105 3.17 -13.33 18.69
N ARG A 1106 2.97 -14.26 17.74
CA ARG A 1106 1.64 -14.87 17.49
C ARG A 1106 1.05 -15.50 18.75
N THR A 1107 1.89 -16.10 19.59
CA THR A 1107 1.50 -16.66 20.89
C THR A 1107 1.19 -15.56 21.92
N LEU A 1108 1.77 -14.37 21.82
CA LEU A 1108 1.39 -13.22 22.63
C LEU A 1108 0.01 -12.71 22.21
N VAL A 1109 -0.19 -12.37 20.94
CA VAL A 1109 -1.46 -11.81 20.41
C VAL A 1109 -2.64 -12.76 20.64
N SER A 1110 -2.51 -14.05 20.28
CA SER A 1110 -3.59 -15.03 20.48
C SER A 1110 -3.97 -15.21 21.96
N ASN A 1111 -3.02 -15.07 22.89
CA ASN A 1111 -3.27 -15.14 24.33
C ASN A 1111 -3.49 -13.77 25.01
N ALA A 1112 -3.44 -12.65 24.26
CA ALA A 1112 -3.57 -11.30 24.82
C ALA A 1112 -4.96 -11.07 25.42
N HIS A 1113 -5.99 -11.64 24.79
CA HIS A 1113 -7.37 -11.58 25.27
C HIS A 1113 -7.51 -12.10 26.72
N ALA A 1114 -6.73 -13.10 27.11
CA ALA A 1114 -6.73 -13.67 28.45
C ALA A 1114 -6.22 -12.70 29.53
N ASP A 1115 -5.28 -11.80 29.20
CA ASP A 1115 -4.82 -10.75 30.12
C ASP A 1115 -5.90 -9.67 30.32
N VAL A 1116 -6.57 -9.24 29.23
CA VAL A 1116 -7.67 -8.28 29.31
C VAL A 1116 -8.82 -8.85 30.15
N ILE A 1117 -9.21 -10.11 29.91
CA ILE A 1117 -10.23 -10.83 30.70
C ILE A 1117 -9.81 -10.93 32.17
N ALA A 1118 -8.54 -11.28 32.46
CA ALA A 1118 -8.05 -11.40 33.83
C ALA A 1118 -8.07 -10.03 34.56
N ALA A 1119 -7.59 -8.97 33.93
CA ALA A 1119 -7.57 -7.62 34.50
C ALA A 1119 -8.98 -7.07 34.75
N CYS A 1120 -9.90 -7.26 33.80
CA CYS A 1120 -11.31 -6.89 33.97
C CYS A 1120 -11.99 -7.72 35.08
N ASN A 1121 -11.76 -9.03 35.15
CA ASN A 1121 -12.29 -9.88 36.23
C ASN A 1121 -11.72 -9.54 37.61
N ALA A 1122 -10.48 -9.05 37.70
CA ALA A 1122 -9.89 -8.56 38.95
C ALA A 1122 -10.58 -7.28 39.45
N ARG A 1123 -11.06 -6.42 38.54
CA ARG A 1123 -11.83 -5.20 38.84
C ARG A 1123 -13.33 -5.46 39.06
N ARG A 1124 -13.89 -6.58 38.57
CA ARG A 1124 -15.32 -6.90 38.69
C ARG A 1124 -15.79 -7.02 40.15
N PRO A 1125 -16.88 -6.33 40.55
CA PRO A 1125 -17.44 -6.42 41.90
C PRO A 1125 -17.96 -7.82 42.24
N ARG A 1126 -18.30 -8.05 43.51
CA ARG A 1126 -18.88 -9.31 43.99
C ARG A 1126 -20.40 -9.32 43.70
N PRO A 1127 -20.99 -10.40 43.14
CA PRO A 1127 -22.38 -10.41 42.65
C PRO A 1127 -23.45 -10.00 43.67
N ASN A 1128 -23.21 -10.31 44.96
CA ASN A 1128 -24.18 -10.20 46.04
C ASN A 1128 -23.92 -9.02 46.99
N VAL A 1129 -23.31 -7.93 46.51
CA VAL A 1129 -22.96 -6.76 47.33
C VAL A 1129 -23.35 -5.45 46.61
N GLY A 1130 -24.05 -4.56 47.33
CA GLY A 1130 -24.40 -3.22 46.83
C GLY A 1130 -25.27 -3.25 45.56
N GLN A 1131 -24.99 -2.34 44.64
CA GLN A 1131 -25.73 -2.15 43.38
C GLN A 1131 -25.82 -3.42 42.51
N ALA A 1132 -24.88 -4.37 42.61
CA ALA A 1132 -24.94 -5.64 41.88
C ALA A 1132 -26.18 -6.50 42.25
N THR A 1133 -26.71 -6.32 43.47
CA THR A 1133 -27.95 -6.95 43.91
C THR A 1133 -29.19 -6.35 43.21
N ILE A 1134 -29.12 -5.12 42.71
CA ILE A 1134 -30.19 -4.51 41.91
C ILE A 1134 -30.24 -5.21 40.54
N LEU A 1135 -29.11 -5.26 39.82
CA LEU A 1135 -29.00 -5.95 38.51
C LEU A 1135 -29.49 -7.41 38.57
N THR A 1136 -28.99 -8.17 39.55
CA THR A 1136 -29.33 -9.60 39.70
C THR A 1136 -30.76 -9.86 40.17
N ASN A 1137 -31.48 -8.85 40.69
CA ASN A 1137 -32.91 -8.93 40.99
C ASN A 1137 -33.77 -8.46 39.82
N GLU A 1138 -33.33 -7.43 39.10
CA GLU A 1138 -34.04 -6.88 37.95
C GLU A 1138 -34.14 -7.90 36.80
N ALA A 1139 -33.08 -8.68 36.58
CA ALA A 1139 -33.05 -9.83 35.66
C ALA A 1139 -33.99 -10.99 36.05
N LYS A 1140 -34.45 -11.07 37.31
CA LYS A 1140 -35.36 -12.15 37.77
C LYS A 1140 -36.84 -11.78 37.61
N LYS A 1141 -37.15 -10.54 37.24
CA LYS A 1141 -38.54 -10.12 36.95
C LYS A 1141 -39.02 -10.78 35.64
N LYS A 1142 -40.34 -10.96 35.53
CA LYS A 1142 -41.00 -11.41 34.29
C LYS A 1142 -41.65 -10.27 33.49
N SER A 1143 -41.86 -9.12 34.15
CA SER A 1143 -42.43 -7.89 33.61
C SER A 1143 -42.17 -6.75 34.61
N ARG A 1144 -42.51 -5.50 34.24
CA ARG A 1144 -42.26 -4.29 35.05
C ARG A 1144 -40.77 -4.11 35.42
N HIS A 1145 -39.93 -4.23 34.40
CA HIS A 1145 -38.52 -3.85 34.48
C HIS A 1145 -38.41 -2.31 34.58
N LEU A 1146 -37.38 -1.82 35.26
CA LEU A 1146 -36.98 -0.41 35.25
C LEU A 1146 -36.65 0.03 33.82
N SER A 1147 -36.86 1.31 33.50
CA SER A 1147 -36.30 1.88 32.27
C SER A 1147 -34.77 1.80 32.29
N VAL A 1148 -34.14 1.70 31.12
CA VAL A 1148 -32.67 1.55 31.00
C VAL A 1148 -31.96 2.67 31.77
N ARG A 1149 -32.42 3.92 31.62
CA ARG A 1149 -31.89 5.10 32.35
C ARG A 1149 -31.95 4.92 33.87
N ALA A 1150 -33.13 4.57 34.41
CA ALA A 1150 -33.33 4.38 35.85
C ALA A 1150 -32.61 3.14 36.42
N LEU A 1151 -32.31 2.14 35.58
CA LEU A 1151 -31.47 1.00 35.95
C LEU A 1151 -30.00 1.42 36.05
N LEU A 1152 -29.47 2.08 35.01
CA LEU A 1152 -28.08 2.54 34.94
C LEU A 1152 -27.77 3.58 36.03
N GLU A 1153 -28.62 4.59 36.22
CA GLU A 1153 -28.51 5.59 37.28
C GLU A 1153 -28.38 4.98 38.68
N ARG A 1154 -29.09 3.87 38.94
CA ARG A 1154 -29.06 3.16 40.22
C ARG A 1154 -27.92 2.16 40.35
N THR A 1155 -27.10 1.95 39.31
CA THR A 1155 -26.08 0.89 39.24
C THR A 1155 -24.76 1.28 38.58
N SER A 1156 -24.51 2.57 38.37
CA SER A 1156 -23.37 3.14 37.62
C SER A 1156 -22.01 2.53 38.00
N ASP A 1157 -21.64 2.61 39.29
CA ASP A 1157 -20.36 2.13 39.82
C ASP A 1157 -20.10 0.65 39.51
N VAL A 1158 -21.16 -0.14 39.38
CA VAL A 1158 -21.10 -1.58 39.13
C VAL A 1158 -21.17 -1.90 37.63
N VAL A 1159 -22.03 -1.23 36.86
CA VAL A 1159 -22.20 -1.53 35.44
C VAL A 1159 -20.92 -1.26 34.67
N GLN A 1160 -20.27 -0.11 34.84
CA GLN A 1160 -19.01 0.20 34.13
C GLN A 1160 -17.86 -0.79 34.48
N ARG A 1161 -17.87 -1.39 35.67
CA ARG A 1161 -16.87 -2.41 36.08
C ARG A 1161 -17.19 -3.81 35.58
N ILE A 1162 -18.43 -4.08 35.17
CA ILE A 1162 -18.83 -5.34 34.50
C ILE A 1162 -18.70 -5.20 32.99
N LYS A 1163 -19.12 -4.03 32.46
CA LYS A 1163 -19.18 -3.62 31.07
C LYS A 1163 -18.39 -2.32 30.86
N PRO A 1164 -17.05 -2.40 30.74
CA PRO A 1164 -16.21 -1.21 30.54
C PRO A 1164 -16.41 -0.52 29.18
N CYS A 1165 -16.93 -1.20 28.16
CA CYS A 1165 -17.23 -0.60 26.85
C CYS A 1165 -18.75 -0.50 26.64
N PHE A 1166 -19.25 0.70 26.38
CA PHE A 1166 -20.62 0.96 25.92
C PHE A 1166 -20.59 1.22 24.41
N MET A 1167 -21.62 0.77 23.67
CA MET A 1167 -21.73 0.98 22.22
C MET A 1167 -23.10 1.55 21.86
N MET A 1168 -23.12 2.78 21.35
CA MET A 1168 -24.31 3.64 21.33
C MET A 1168 -24.33 4.53 20.08
N SER A 1169 -25.51 4.95 19.62
CA SER A 1169 -25.62 6.12 18.73
C SER A 1169 -25.68 7.41 19.56
N PRO A 1170 -25.31 8.59 19.01
CA PRO A 1170 -25.21 9.82 19.81
C PRO A 1170 -26.52 10.18 20.51
N LEU A 1171 -27.69 9.94 19.90
CA LEU A 1171 -28.98 10.12 20.55
C LEU A 1171 -29.19 9.17 21.73
N THR A 1172 -28.91 7.87 21.57
CA THR A 1172 -29.16 6.88 22.63
C THR A 1172 -28.37 7.19 23.90
N VAL A 1173 -27.26 7.93 23.81
CA VAL A 1173 -26.53 8.48 24.95
C VAL A 1173 -27.42 9.40 25.78
N SER A 1174 -28.02 10.44 25.20
CA SER A 1174 -28.94 11.33 25.93
C SER A 1174 -30.24 10.66 26.36
N GLN A 1175 -30.69 9.62 25.66
CA GLN A 1175 -31.88 8.84 26.05
C GLN A 1175 -31.62 7.97 27.28
N PHE A 1176 -30.56 7.14 27.24
CA PHE A 1176 -30.33 6.08 28.22
C PHE A 1176 -29.31 6.42 29.31
N LEU A 1177 -28.35 7.33 29.11
CA LEU A 1177 -27.36 7.66 30.12
C LEU A 1177 -27.85 8.84 31.01
N PRO A 1178 -27.84 8.70 32.34
CA PRO A 1178 -28.04 9.85 33.22
C PRO A 1178 -26.83 10.80 33.13
N PRO A 1179 -26.95 12.09 33.47
CA PRO A 1179 -25.83 13.06 33.44
C PRO A 1179 -24.64 12.65 34.33
N SER A 1180 -24.87 11.85 35.37
CA SER A 1180 -23.83 11.34 36.26
C SER A 1180 -22.92 10.28 35.63
N PHE A 1181 -23.27 9.71 34.46
CA PHE A 1181 -22.45 8.72 33.76
C PHE A 1181 -21.31 9.39 32.98
N HIS A 1182 -20.08 9.16 33.42
CA HIS A 1182 -18.85 9.67 32.83
C HIS A 1182 -17.93 8.52 32.38
N PHE A 1183 -17.15 8.74 31.33
CA PHE A 1183 -16.20 7.77 30.77
C PHE A 1183 -14.78 8.35 30.73
N ASP A 1184 -13.77 7.49 30.64
CA ASP A 1184 -12.39 7.94 30.47
C ASP A 1184 -12.16 8.49 29.06
N VAL A 1185 -12.78 7.87 28.05
CA VAL A 1185 -12.72 8.30 26.64
C VAL A 1185 -14.04 8.08 25.90
N VAL A 1186 -14.36 8.99 24.97
CA VAL A 1186 -15.34 8.78 23.90
C VAL A 1186 -14.61 8.57 22.58
N ILE A 1187 -15.03 7.56 21.82
CA ILE A 1187 -14.45 7.21 20.52
C ILE A 1187 -15.58 7.28 19.49
N PHE A 1188 -15.48 8.21 18.53
CA PHE A 1188 -16.38 8.29 17.39
C PHE A 1188 -15.79 7.55 16.19
N ASP A 1189 -16.55 6.65 15.56
CA ASP A 1189 -16.27 6.11 14.22
C ASP A 1189 -17.23 6.70 13.19
N GLU A 1190 -16.82 6.74 11.91
CA GLU A 1190 -17.52 7.46 10.83
C GLU A 1190 -17.81 8.94 11.17
N ALA A 1191 -16.91 9.61 11.89
CA ALA A 1191 -17.11 10.97 12.42
C ALA A 1191 -17.22 12.08 11.35
N SER A 1192 -16.97 11.76 10.08
CA SER A 1192 -17.28 12.56 8.89
C SER A 1192 -18.79 12.75 8.68
N GLN A 1193 -19.62 11.87 9.24
CA GLN A 1193 -21.08 11.91 9.15
C GLN A 1193 -21.75 12.43 10.43
N VAL A 1194 -21.03 12.52 11.54
CA VAL A 1194 -21.56 13.03 12.81
C VAL A 1194 -21.49 14.56 12.85
N LEU A 1195 -22.63 15.23 13.03
CA LEU A 1195 -22.69 16.68 13.19
C LEU A 1195 -22.27 17.13 14.61
N PRO A 1196 -21.64 18.31 14.78
CA PRO A 1196 -21.17 18.80 16.08
C PRO A 1196 -22.27 18.85 17.15
N GLN A 1197 -23.44 19.40 16.83
CA GLN A 1197 -24.60 19.45 17.74
C GLN A 1197 -25.07 18.07 18.19
N ASP A 1198 -24.90 17.05 17.35
CA ASP A 1198 -25.25 15.67 17.67
C ASP A 1198 -24.17 14.96 18.49
N ALA A 1199 -22.95 15.52 18.58
CA ALA A 1199 -21.81 14.93 19.29
C ALA A 1199 -21.59 15.47 20.71
N ILE A 1200 -21.89 16.75 20.99
CA ILE A 1200 -21.53 17.42 22.25
C ILE A 1200 -22.05 16.69 23.49
N ASN A 1201 -23.26 16.13 23.40
CA ASN A 1201 -23.90 15.35 24.45
C ASN A 1201 -23.11 14.10 24.88
N CYS A 1202 -22.24 13.58 24.01
CA CYS A 1202 -21.31 12.48 24.28
C CYS A 1202 -19.94 13.02 24.72
N VAL A 1203 -19.47 14.11 24.09
CA VAL A 1203 -18.16 14.74 24.37
C VAL A 1203 -18.07 15.28 25.79
N TYR A 1204 -19.12 15.90 26.35
CA TYR A 1204 -19.07 16.43 27.72
C TYR A 1204 -18.95 15.33 28.81
N ARG A 1205 -19.23 14.08 28.44
CA ARG A 1205 -19.25 12.92 29.34
C ARG A 1205 -17.93 12.16 29.40
N ALA A 1206 -16.89 12.59 28.69
CA ALA A 1206 -15.65 11.83 28.54
C ALA A 1206 -14.38 12.68 28.71
N GLY A 1207 -13.41 12.15 29.44
CA GLY A 1207 -12.14 12.84 29.73
C GLY A 1207 -11.28 13.10 28.49
N SER A 1208 -11.28 12.21 27.50
CA SER A 1208 -10.66 12.42 26.19
C SER A 1208 -11.56 12.03 25.02
N LEU A 1209 -11.21 12.51 23.83
CA LEU A 1209 -11.97 12.40 22.58
C LEU A 1209 -11.09 11.82 21.47
N ILE A 1210 -11.47 10.66 20.94
CA ILE A 1210 -10.85 10.07 19.74
C ILE A 1210 -11.83 10.12 18.59
N VAL A 1211 -11.39 10.65 17.44
CA VAL A 1211 -12.24 10.91 16.27
C VAL A 1211 -11.71 10.12 15.07
N ALA A 1212 -12.43 9.10 14.61
CA ALA A 1212 -12.05 8.29 13.46
C ALA A 1212 -12.91 8.64 12.23
N GLY A 1213 -12.29 8.82 11.07
CA GLY A 1213 -12.98 9.21 9.85
C GLY A 1213 -12.10 9.18 8.60
N ASP A 1214 -12.58 9.76 7.50
CA ASP A 1214 -11.85 10.05 6.26
C ASP A 1214 -12.48 11.30 5.63
N GLU A 1215 -11.66 12.29 5.24
CA GLU A 1215 -12.09 13.53 4.56
C GLU A 1215 -12.75 13.27 3.19
N LYS A 1216 -12.58 12.07 2.62
CA LYS A 1216 -13.11 11.69 1.30
C LYS A 1216 -14.44 10.94 1.36
N GLN A 1217 -14.95 10.67 2.55
CA GLN A 1217 -16.35 10.28 2.73
C GLN A 1217 -17.24 11.50 2.49
N LEU A 1218 -18.49 11.27 2.07
CA LEU A 1218 -19.44 12.38 1.90
C LEU A 1218 -19.76 13.00 3.27
N PRO A 1219 -19.83 14.34 3.37
CA PRO A 1219 -20.26 15.04 4.59
C PRO A 1219 -21.73 14.70 4.92
N PRO A 1220 -22.24 15.08 6.11
CA PRO A 1220 -23.57 14.68 6.58
C PRO A 1220 -24.67 15.16 5.64
N THR A 1221 -25.26 14.26 4.84
CA THR A 1221 -26.39 14.60 3.98
C THR A 1221 -27.67 14.62 4.81
N ASN A 1222 -28.40 15.73 4.77
CA ASN A 1222 -29.63 15.93 5.54
C ASN A 1222 -30.83 15.18 4.90
N PHE A 1223 -30.68 13.86 4.73
CA PHE A 1223 -31.49 13.01 3.85
C PHE A 1223 -32.97 13.01 4.22
N PHE A 1224 -33.28 13.16 5.51
CA PHE A 1224 -34.64 13.19 6.05
C PHE A 1224 -35.33 14.55 5.98
N ALA A 1225 -34.64 15.64 5.60
CA ALA A 1225 -35.24 16.96 5.46
C ALA A 1225 -35.91 17.19 4.09
N HIS A 1226 -35.58 16.36 3.08
CA HIS A 1226 -35.94 16.62 1.67
C HIS A 1226 -36.92 15.59 1.04
N THR A 1227 -37.50 14.65 1.80
CA THR A 1227 -38.29 13.53 1.22
C THR A 1227 -39.82 13.64 1.33
N GLU A 1228 -40.38 14.78 1.76
CA GLU A 1228 -41.81 14.90 2.10
C GLU A 1228 -42.57 16.10 1.50
N GLU A 1229 -42.16 16.62 0.34
CA GLU A 1229 -42.96 17.60 -0.43
C GLU A 1229 -42.93 17.34 -1.96
N GLU A 1230 -43.35 16.13 -2.37
CA GLU A 1230 -43.76 15.83 -3.75
C GLU A 1230 -45.18 16.36 -4.02
N ASP A 1231 -45.34 17.68 -4.20
CA ASP A 1231 -46.44 18.38 -4.95
C ASP A 1231 -46.44 19.91 -4.63
N ASP A 1232 -45.44 20.69 -5.12
CA ASP A 1232 -45.58 22.09 -5.61
C ASP A 1232 -44.22 22.69 -6.05
N GLU A 1233 -44.22 23.64 -6.99
CA GLU A 1233 -42.99 24.24 -7.57
C GLU A 1233 -42.36 25.35 -6.69
N TYR A 1234 -41.42 25.02 -5.81
CA TYR A 1234 -40.49 26.00 -5.21
C TYR A 1234 -39.05 25.46 -5.08
N GLU A 1235 -38.13 26.00 -5.87
CA GLU A 1235 -36.69 25.87 -5.64
C GLU A 1235 -36.27 26.77 -4.46
N GLU A 1236 -36.24 26.25 -3.23
CA GLU A 1236 -35.44 26.85 -2.15
C GLU A 1236 -33.97 26.44 -2.30
N GLU A 1237 -33.05 27.41 -2.22
CA GLU A 1237 -31.61 27.16 -2.21
C GLU A 1237 -31.23 26.26 -1.02
N ALA A 1238 -30.59 25.13 -1.29
CA ALA A 1238 -30.08 24.26 -0.23
C ALA A 1238 -29.01 25.01 0.59
N PRO A 1239 -29.09 25.02 1.94
CA PRO A 1239 -28.07 25.67 2.77
C PRO A 1239 -26.67 25.09 2.53
N ASP A 1240 -25.65 25.93 2.73
CA ASP A 1240 -24.24 25.54 2.65
C ASP A 1240 -23.94 24.28 3.47
N SER A 1241 -23.02 23.44 2.97
CA SER A 1241 -22.67 22.15 3.58
C SER A 1241 -22.21 22.31 5.04
N PHE A 1242 -22.92 21.67 5.96
CA PHE A 1242 -22.58 21.65 7.38
C PHE A 1242 -21.21 20.99 7.63
N GLU A 1243 -20.37 21.64 8.45
CA GLU A 1243 -19.11 21.07 8.96
C GLU A 1243 -19.41 19.87 9.88
N SER A 1244 -18.71 18.75 9.66
CA SER A 1244 -18.80 17.57 10.54
C SER A 1244 -17.96 17.72 11.81
N LEU A 1245 -18.12 16.80 12.77
CA LEU A 1245 -17.25 16.69 13.94
C LEU A 1245 -15.78 16.48 13.53
N LEU A 1246 -15.53 15.72 12.45
CA LEU A 1246 -14.19 15.51 11.90
C LEU A 1246 -13.59 16.83 11.36
N ASP A 1247 -14.39 17.60 10.61
CA ASP A 1247 -13.97 18.88 10.03
C ASP A 1247 -13.66 19.90 11.11
N MET A 1248 -14.52 20.02 12.14
CA MET A 1248 -14.24 20.88 13.29
C MET A 1248 -12.95 20.45 14.00
N CYS A 1249 -12.76 19.16 14.28
CA CYS A 1249 -11.57 18.68 15.00
C CYS A 1249 -10.26 18.90 14.22
N LYS A 1250 -10.29 18.77 12.89
CA LYS A 1250 -9.12 19.01 12.02
C LYS A 1250 -8.91 20.50 11.73
N GLY A 1251 -9.95 21.22 11.32
CA GLY A 1251 -9.89 22.64 10.93
C GLY A 1251 -9.55 23.58 12.08
N VAL A 1252 -9.85 23.19 13.33
CA VAL A 1252 -9.39 23.89 14.54
C VAL A 1252 -7.88 23.71 14.78
N GLY A 1253 -7.25 22.64 14.30
CA GLY A 1253 -5.80 22.42 14.39
C GLY A 1253 -5.25 22.16 15.80
N VAL A 1254 -6.13 21.93 16.80
CA VAL A 1254 -5.75 21.70 18.21
C VAL A 1254 -5.63 20.20 18.56
N LEU A 1255 -6.13 19.31 17.72
CA LEU A 1255 -5.99 17.85 17.90
C LEU A 1255 -5.02 17.25 16.86
N PRO A 1256 -3.94 16.58 17.27
CA PRO A 1256 -3.04 15.90 16.35
C PRO A 1256 -3.76 14.85 15.48
N SER A 1257 -3.44 14.83 14.19
CA SER A 1257 -3.93 13.82 13.23
C SER A 1257 -2.97 12.63 13.17
N LEU A 1258 -3.31 11.55 13.87
CA LEU A 1258 -2.55 10.30 13.95
C LEU A 1258 -3.04 9.27 12.92
N SER A 1259 -2.81 9.51 11.63
CA SER A 1259 -2.31 8.45 10.71
C SER A 1259 -2.06 8.96 9.29
N ARG A 1260 -1.05 8.38 8.64
CA ARG A 1260 -0.91 8.32 7.17
C ARG A 1260 -0.50 6.90 6.81
N CYS A 1261 -1.47 6.00 6.76
CA CYS A 1261 -1.22 4.58 6.54
C CYS A 1261 -0.54 4.35 5.18
N ALA A 1262 0.72 3.92 5.19
CA ALA A 1262 1.34 3.31 4.02
C ALA A 1262 0.62 1.97 3.79
N GLY A 1263 -0.27 1.93 2.80
CA GLY A 1263 -1.13 0.77 2.56
C GLY A 1263 -0.32 -0.50 2.32
N ILE A 1264 -0.75 -1.62 2.94
CA ILE A 1264 -0.08 -2.92 2.83
C ILE A 1264 -0.03 -3.36 1.36
N THR A 1265 1.13 -3.19 0.74
CA THR A 1265 1.46 -3.86 -0.52
C THR A 1265 2.24 -5.13 -0.20
N ALA A 1266 2.06 -6.18 -1.01
CA ALA A 1266 2.64 -7.51 -0.75
C ALA A 1266 4.17 -7.60 -0.98
N ALA A 1267 4.90 -6.50 -0.82
CA ALA A 1267 6.35 -6.39 -0.99
C ALA A 1267 7.11 -6.40 0.34
N ASP A 1268 6.57 -5.82 1.41
CA ASP A 1268 7.31 -5.58 2.67
C ASP A 1268 7.47 -6.82 3.58
N THR A 1269 7.13 -8.02 3.09
CA THR A 1269 7.60 -9.29 3.67
C THR A 1269 9.04 -9.66 3.24
N SER A 1270 9.77 -8.73 2.61
CA SER A 1270 11.10 -8.96 2.01
C SER A 1270 12.20 -7.96 2.42
N ARG A 1271 12.13 -7.43 3.65
CA ARG A 1271 13.22 -6.69 4.32
C ARG A 1271 13.51 -7.28 5.71
#